data_AF-A0A9E6JIP8-F1
#
_entry.id   AF-A0A9E6JIP8-F1
#
_cell.length_a   1.000
_cell.length_b   1.000
_cell.length_c   1.000
_cell.angle_alpha   90.00
_cell.angle_beta   90.00
_cell.angle_gamma   90.00
#
_symmetry.space_group_name_H-M   'P 1'
#
loop_
_entity.id
_entity.type
_entity.pdbx_description
1 polymer ?
#
loop_
_entity_poly.entity_id
_entity_poly.type
_entity_poly.pdbx_seq_one_letter_code
_entity_poly.pdbx_strand_id
1 'polypeptide(L)'
;MDELAFTGERFLSHLDYPEIAYEHWHRYLYASGWVAGKTVLDIACGEGYGSYFLAQTARRVVGVDISPEAVMHASTHYLSANLEFKTGSVDQIPLAEAESVDVIVSFETLEHVPAETQQAFLLEVKRLLKPRGVLIISTPNKYHYSDVPQYKNEYHVHEFYIKEFHAFLAQGFKHVEVLGQKIFPASVIWHLEQNGRAWREHHLEQTNRGLQPSATPKKDIYNIAVCSNAPLVGVDNALLLDLSERIWRLRDQQLALLQQKNQSLEKQLAEKNTELERLQAGLTKLKTEEPVPAKNSFPKASGQRDQIEPLGAASRPQTAVSIIIPLFNQAVYTRQCLEALAQNTPADKFELILVDNASTDATPELLRCLEGDVQVIRHEKNEGFVNACNRGAQAAKGKYLLFLNNDTVPLSGWLEAMLRLAESDPVIGAVGAKLMYPDGKLQEAGALIFNDGSGWNFGRGDDPAKAAYNRVAEVDYCSGACLLVRRNLFEQLQGFDKRYVPAYYEDTDLCFGLRKLGFKVMYCPEAAVVHFEGVTAGTNLQTGYKKYQALHRETFARKWKRELQHQDHSPEVTRQAPVTADRARLRALPAGRAEAFHPAGPNVLVIDPTLPMHDRASGCLRLFGVLKIMRQQGCAVTFIARSGGPTQYRRELESMGIRVYGPDPAKITNSHAPVNAPPVDLRAILSKTSFQVAWLSFFQIAEEYLAEIRQWSPATKIVIDTVDVHFLREERQAELLGDDRLRQQAKATRLRELEIYRRADALVTVTAADQSVLEGQVTGKPMFVVPNVHARQPNGAPYEQRQGLLFVGNFNHLPNQDAMLFFALEVFPKIRAILPEVKLQIIGNNPPAAIQNLAGESIQVTGYVPETKPYLNLSRISVAPLRYGAGMKGKIGEALSHGVPVVTTSIGAEGMGLVPDEHVLIADDAGSFAQAVVRLYQDRELWLRLAKNGRRLVESNFTPEAIAPQVKAVLGATSGPERTEALTSLVILTHNQRALTQACLESVLRHTHEPFELIVVDNASTDDTVAYLSSWEVSINFGEHKYCRRFTLVSNPVNRGFAAGNNQGIAAAQGDTLVLMNNDVVVTPGWLTRLLRCAQRNPKIGVVGPMTNYVSGPQKVETPGYRLDTLEGLDDFARDFAREHADEAFPHWRVVGFCMLIKREVIEKIGGLDGRFGLGNFEDDDFSLRAALAKFESWIARDCYVHHVGSRTFADLNLDYRESLEKNWRIFKNKWRLPAAVPLGTSVDLTPILRGGFKARHYCAYR
;
A
#
# COMPACT_ATOMS: atom_id res chain seq x y z
N MET A 1 -21.74 -10.38 -30.27
CA MET A 1 -22.10 -11.79 -30.52
C MET A 1 -22.81 -12.21 -29.25
N ASP A 2 -24.08 -12.54 -29.37
CA ASP A 2 -24.96 -12.70 -28.22
C ASP A 2 -24.60 -13.97 -27.45
N GLU A 3 -24.34 -13.84 -26.15
CA GLU A 3 -24.09 -14.96 -25.24
C GLU A 3 -25.37 -15.80 -25.10
N LEU A 4 -25.22 -17.13 -24.97
CA LEU A 4 -26.36 -18.02 -24.76
C LEU A 4 -27.05 -17.67 -23.43
N ALA A 5 -28.35 -17.35 -23.47
CA ALA A 5 -29.08 -16.97 -22.27
C ALA A 5 -29.33 -18.18 -21.35
N PHE A 6 -29.09 -18.01 -20.05
CA PHE A 6 -29.43 -19.02 -19.05
C PHE A 6 -30.93 -19.04 -18.78
N THR A 7 -31.60 -20.13 -19.17
CA THR A 7 -33.05 -20.34 -18.95
C THR A 7 -33.35 -21.22 -17.74
N GLY A 8 -32.33 -21.82 -17.11
CA GLY A 8 -32.50 -22.84 -16.07
C GLY A 8 -32.75 -24.27 -16.61
N GLU A 9 -32.98 -24.41 -17.92
CA GLU A 9 -33.13 -25.71 -18.60
C GLU A 9 -31.77 -26.41 -18.81
N ARG A 10 -30.69 -25.65 -19.01
CA ARG A 10 -29.37 -26.18 -19.39
C ARG A 10 -28.27 -25.56 -18.52
N PHE A 11 -27.28 -26.36 -18.17
CA PHE A 11 -26.07 -25.87 -17.51
C PHE A 11 -25.17 -25.10 -18.49
N LEU A 12 -24.68 -23.93 -18.07
CA LEU A 12 -23.72 -23.12 -18.81
C LEU A 12 -22.43 -22.96 -18.00
N SER A 13 -21.29 -23.34 -18.56
CA SER A 13 -20.01 -23.44 -17.84
C SER A 13 -19.42 -22.10 -17.38
N HIS A 14 -19.91 -20.99 -17.92
CA HIS A 14 -19.49 -19.64 -17.56
C HIS A 14 -20.23 -19.06 -16.33
N LEU A 15 -21.29 -19.72 -15.84
CA LEU A 15 -22.04 -19.27 -14.67
C LEU A 15 -21.40 -19.72 -13.35
N ASP A 16 -21.43 -18.84 -12.34
CA ASP A 16 -20.83 -19.08 -11.02
C ASP A 16 -21.68 -19.98 -10.09
N TYR A 17 -22.01 -21.18 -10.56
CA TYR A 17 -22.64 -22.25 -9.76
C TYR A 17 -21.66 -23.40 -9.54
N PRO A 18 -20.74 -23.29 -8.58
CA PRO A 18 -19.61 -24.22 -8.47
C PRO A 18 -20.04 -25.65 -8.12
N GLU A 19 -21.15 -25.87 -7.42
CA GLU A 19 -21.59 -27.22 -7.06
C GLU A 19 -22.07 -28.00 -8.29
N ILE A 20 -22.99 -27.40 -9.06
CA ILE A 20 -23.53 -27.98 -10.30
C ILE A 20 -22.40 -28.23 -11.32
N ALA A 21 -21.45 -27.29 -11.44
CA ALA A 21 -20.32 -27.42 -12.35
C ALA A 21 -19.46 -28.67 -12.05
N TYR A 22 -19.17 -28.95 -10.77
CA TYR A 22 -18.34 -30.10 -10.39
C TYR A 22 -19.08 -31.43 -10.61
N GLU A 23 -20.39 -31.49 -10.38
CA GLU A 23 -21.20 -32.68 -10.68
C GLU A 23 -21.18 -33.00 -12.18
N HIS A 24 -21.30 -31.97 -13.01
CA HIS A 24 -21.20 -32.07 -14.47
C HIS A 24 -19.80 -32.46 -14.95
N TRP A 25 -18.75 -31.76 -14.50
CA TRP A 25 -17.37 -32.08 -14.90
C TRP A 25 -16.98 -33.50 -14.49
N HIS A 26 -17.37 -33.94 -13.29
CA HIS A 26 -17.05 -35.28 -12.81
C HIS A 26 -17.70 -36.36 -13.69
N ARG A 27 -18.96 -36.17 -14.14
CA ARG A 27 -19.63 -37.11 -15.06
C ARG A 27 -18.93 -37.22 -16.42
N TYR A 28 -18.56 -36.10 -17.02
CA TYR A 28 -17.83 -36.10 -18.30
C TYR A 28 -16.40 -36.64 -18.18
N LEU A 29 -15.68 -36.34 -17.08
CA LEU A 29 -14.36 -36.90 -16.80
C LEU A 29 -14.45 -38.41 -16.55
N TYR A 30 -15.48 -38.89 -15.85
CA TYR A 30 -15.72 -40.32 -15.68
C TYR A 30 -15.99 -41.00 -17.03
N ALA A 31 -16.88 -40.43 -17.85
CA ALA A 31 -17.14 -40.93 -19.21
C ALA A 31 -15.88 -40.90 -20.10
N SER A 32 -14.96 -39.96 -19.90
CA SER A 32 -13.71 -39.89 -20.67
C SER A 32 -12.84 -41.16 -20.56
N GLY A 33 -12.93 -41.88 -19.43
CA GLY A 33 -12.27 -43.17 -19.24
C GLY A 33 -12.82 -44.29 -20.15
N TRP A 34 -14.02 -44.12 -20.67
CA TRP A 34 -14.70 -45.10 -21.52
C TRP A 34 -14.52 -44.84 -23.01
N VAL A 35 -14.11 -43.63 -23.42
CA VAL A 35 -14.18 -43.19 -24.82
C VAL A 35 -12.84 -43.22 -25.57
N ALA A 36 -11.73 -43.49 -24.90
CA ALA A 36 -10.40 -43.48 -25.52
C ALA A 36 -10.35 -44.31 -26.82
N GLY A 37 -10.03 -43.67 -27.95
CA GLY A 37 -9.95 -44.29 -29.28
C GLY A 37 -11.28 -44.73 -29.91
N LYS A 38 -12.43 -44.39 -29.31
CA LYS A 38 -13.76 -44.84 -29.73
C LYS A 38 -14.55 -43.76 -30.47
N THR A 39 -15.58 -44.18 -31.21
CA THR A 39 -16.60 -43.26 -31.76
C THR A 39 -17.70 -43.06 -30.72
N VAL A 40 -18.01 -41.80 -30.40
CA VAL A 40 -18.90 -41.40 -29.31
C VAL A 40 -20.03 -40.54 -29.83
N LEU A 41 -21.22 -40.73 -29.28
CA LEU A 41 -22.36 -39.84 -29.43
C LEU A 41 -22.70 -39.24 -28.06
N ASP A 42 -22.74 -37.92 -27.96
CA ASP A 42 -23.14 -37.19 -26.76
C ASP A 42 -24.51 -36.55 -27.01
N ILE A 43 -25.55 -37.07 -26.36
CA ILE A 43 -26.95 -36.69 -26.58
C ILE A 43 -27.38 -35.71 -25.49
N ALA A 44 -28.08 -34.64 -25.90
CA ALA A 44 -28.35 -33.46 -25.09
C ALA A 44 -27.05 -32.77 -24.64
N CYS A 45 -26.15 -32.51 -25.59
CA CYS A 45 -24.82 -31.98 -25.31
C CYS A 45 -24.79 -30.52 -24.82
N GLY A 46 -25.92 -29.82 -24.85
CA GLY A 46 -26.05 -28.44 -24.37
C GLY A 46 -25.11 -27.49 -25.12
N GLU A 47 -24.37 -26.66 -24.36
CA GLU A 47 -23.40 -25.73 -24.94
C GLU A 47 -22.14 -26.40 -25.52
N GLY A 48 -21.94 -27.70 -25.30
CA GLY A 48 -20.90 -28.50 -25.99
C GLY A 48 -19.56 -28.70 -25.27
N TYR A 49 -19.34 -28.13 -24.07
CA TYR A 49 -18.07 -28.31 -23.34
C TYR A 49 -17.81 -29.79 -22.98
N GLY A 50 -18.87 -30.56 -22.69
CA GLY A 50 -18.77 -31.97 -22.34
C GLY A 50 -18.30 -32.81 -23.53
N SER A 51 -18.90 -32.60 -24.70
CA SER A 51 -18.46 -33.23 -25.95
C SER A 51 -17.01 -32.88 -26.28
N TYR A 52 -16.57 -31.65 -25.98
CA TYR A 52 -15.19 -31.22 -26.13
C TYR A 52 -14.22 -31.96 -25.20
N PHE A 53 -14.62 -32.27 -23.96
CA PHE A 53 -13.82 -33.09 -23.03
C PHE A 53 -13.70 -34.52 -23.54
N LEU A 54 -14.79 -35.12 -24.03
CA LEU A 54 -14.78 -36.47 -24.60
C LEU A 54 -13.88 -36.55 -25.85
N ALA A 55 -13.87 -35.48 -26.67
CA ALA A 55 -13.06 -35.42 -27.88
C ALA A 55 -11.55 -35.44 -27.64
N GLN A 56 -11.08 -35.18 -26.41
CA GLN A 56 -9.64 -35.19 -26.09
C GLN A 56 -9.01 -36.59 -26.22
N THR A 57 -9.79 -37.64 -25.99
CA THR A 57 -9.31 -39.04 -26.04
C THR A 57 -10.06 -39.89 -27.04
N ALA A 58 -11.28 -39.50 -27.44
CA ALA A 58 -12.07 -40.22 -28.43
C ALA A 58 -11.52 -40.12 -29.87
N ARG A 59 -11.85 -41.12 -30.70
CA ARG A 59 -11.53 -41.08 -32.14
C ARG A 59 -12.43 -40.11 -32.89
N ARG A 60 -13.72 -40.06 -32.55
CA ARG A 60 -14.72 -39.15 -33.12
C ARG A 60 -15.83 -38.93 -32.09
N VAL A 61 -16.28 -37.69 -31.93
CA VAL A 61 -17.43 -37.33 -31.09
C VAL A 61 -18.45 -36.58 -31.94
N VAL A 62 -19.71 -36.99 -31.83
CA VAL A 62 -20.85 -36.23 -32.37
C VAL A 62 -21.69 -35.78 -31.20
N GLY A 63 -21.80 -34.46 -30.97
CA GLY A 63 -22.72 -33.87 -30.01
C GLY A 63 -24.07 -33.60 -30.68
N VAL A 64 -25.17 -33.98 -30.02
CA VAL A 64 -26.53 -33.73 -30.50
C VAL A 64 -27.31 -32.97 -29.45
N ASP A 65 -27.96 -31.90 -29.86
CA ASP A 65 -28.85 -31.13 -29.00
C ASP A 65 -30.06 -30.62 -29.81
N ILE A 66 -31.21 -30.50 -29.15
CA ILE A 66 -32.47 -30.08 -29.79
C ILE A 66 -32.48 -28.58 -30.15
N SER A 67 -31.71 -27.75 -29.45
CA SER A 67 -31.63 -26.30 -29.69
C SER A 67 -30.64 -25.99 -30.82
N PRO A 68 -31.11 -25.39 -31.94
CA PRO A 68 -30.22 -24.89 -32.98
C PRO A 68 -29.23 -23.84 -32.45
N GLU A 69 -29.66 -23.01 -31.50
CA GLU A 69 -28.83 -21.97 -30.87
C GLU A 69 -27.68 -22.59 -30.07
N ALA A 70 -27.98 -23.61 -29.26
CA ALA A 70 -26.96 -24.33 -28.48
C ALA A 70 -25.93 -25.01 -29.38
N VAL A 71 -26.39 -25.66 -30.46
CA VAL A 71 -25.51 -26.29 -31.46
C VAL A 71 -24.63 -25.27 -32.19
N MET A 72 -25.18 -24.10 -32.53
CA MET A 72 -24.41 -23.01 -33.15
C MET A 72 -23.33 -22.47 -32.21
N HIS A 73 -23.67 -22.27 -30.95
CA HIS A 73 -22.71 -21.88 -29.93
C HIS A 73 -21.63 -22.94 -29.74
N ALA A 74 -22.02 -24.20 -29.60
CA ALA A 74 -21.11 -25.33 -29.42
C ALA A 74 -20.11 -25.43 -30.58
N SER A 75 -20.62 -25.34 -31.82
CA SER A 75 -19.82 -25.40 -33.05
C SER A 75 -18.85 -24.24 -33.22
N THR A 76 -19.11 -23.09 -32.59
CA THR A 76 -18.26 -21.89 -32.69
C THR A 76 -17.24 -21.80 -31.55
N HIS A 77 -17.60 -22.27 -30.35
CA HIS A 77 -16.78 -22.13 -29.15
C HIS A 77 -15.88 -23.36 -28.89
N TYR A 78 -16.31 -24.55 -29.30
CA TYR A 78 -15.61 -25.81 -29.02
C TYR A 78 -15.13 -26.47 -30.31
N LEU A 79 -13.94 -26.05 -30.77
CA LEU A 79 -13.34 -26.55 -32.01
C LEU A 79 -12.36 -27.70 -31.75
N SER A 80 -12.64 -28.87 -32.34
CA SER A 80 -11.69 -29.98 -32.44
C SER A 80 -11.84 -30.72 -33.77
N ALA A 81 -10.74 -31.27 -34.29
CA ALA A 81 -10.73 -31.92 -35.60
C ALA A 81 -11.58 -33.21 -35.67
N ASN A 82 -11.90 -33.79 -34.52
CA ASN A 82 -12.67 -35.02 -34.35
C ASN A 82 -14.04 -34.80 -33.68
N LEU A 83 -14.51 -33.55 -33.59
CA LEU A 83 -15.76 -33.16 -32.94
C LEU A 83 -16.71 -32.50 -33.93
N GLU A 84 -17.96 -32.93 -33.93
CA GLU A 84 -19.04 -32.42 -34.77
C GLU A 84 -20.28 -32.21 -33.90
N PHE A 85 -21.07 -31.17 -34.17
CA PHE A 85 -22.35 -30.94 -33.51
C PHE A 85 -23.50 -30.97 -34.52
N LYS A 86 -24.61 -31.59 -34.15
CA LYS A 86 -25.83 -31.66 -34.98
C LYS A 86 -27.06 -31.28 -34.17
N THR A 87 -27.98 -30.58 -34.82
CA THR A 87 -29.31 -30.33 -34.23
C THR A 87 -30.19 -31.57 -34.42
N GLY A 88 -30.80 -32.05 -33.34
CA GLY A 88 -31.67 -33.22 -33.38
C GLY A 88 -32.36 -33.50 -32.06
N SER A 89 -33.52 -34.16 -32.12
CA SER A 89 -34.28 -34.57 -30.94
C SER A 89 -33.82 -35.94 -30.44
N VAL A 90 -34.05 -36.21 -29.15
CA VAL A 90 -33.60 -37.45 -28.48
C VAL A 90 -34.35 -38.69 -28.95
N ASP A 91 -35.56 -38.54 -29.50
CA ASP A 91 -36.37 -39.57 -30.15
C ASP A 91 -36.14 -39.69 -31.67
N GLN A 92 -35.35 -38.79 -32.26
CA GLN A 92 -35.00 -38.82 -33.67
C GLN A 92 -33.58 -38.30 -33.90
N ILE A 93 -32.60 -39.14 -33.60
CA ILE A 93 -31.19 -38.74 -33.61
C ILE A 93 -30.67 -38.71 -35.06
N PRO A 94 -30.01 -37.62 -35.50
CA PRO A 94 -29.63 -37.38 -36.91
C PRO A 94 -28.36 -38.15 -37.35
N LEU A 95 -28.32 -39.44 -37.05
CA LEU A 95 -27.29 -40.40 -37.46
C LEU A 95 -27.96 -41.61 -38.12
N ALA A 96 -27.42 -42.04 -39.27
CA ALA A 96 -27.88 -43.27 -39.91
C ALA A 96 -27.47 -44.51 -39.11
N GLU A 97 -28.17 -45.64 -39.26
CA GLU A 97 -27.82 -46.89 -38.57
C GLU A 97 -26.38 -47.37 -38.91
N ALA A 98 -25.93 -47.10 -40.15
CA ALA A 98 -24.55 -47.35 -40.57
C ALA A 98 -23.50 -46.51 -39.79
N GLU A 99 -23.91 -45.44 -39.10
CA GLU A 99 -23.07 -44.59 -38.26
C GLU A 99 -23.07 -45.02 -36.79
N SER A 100 -23.42 -46.28 -36.49
CA SER A 100 -23.41 -46.81 -35.12
C SER A 100 -22.10 -46.51 -34.37
N VAL A 101 -22.25 -46.22 -33.08
CA VAL A 101 -21.18 -45.72 -32.20
C VAL A 101 -20.80 -46.74 -31.14
N ASP A 102 -19.59 -46.57 -30.60
CA ASP A 102 -19.04 -47.46 -29.58
C ASP A 102 -19.51 -47.06 -28.17
N VAL A 103 -19.72 -45.75 -27.93
CA VAL A 103 -20.21 -45.22 -26.65
C VAL A 103 -21.26 -44.14 -26.89
N ILE A 104 -22.35 -44.18 -26.12
CA ILE A 104 -23.33 -43.11 -26.04
C ILE A 104 -23.25 -42.50 -24.64
N VAL A 105 -23.16 -41.18 -24.56
CA VAL A 105 -23.24 -40.40 -23.32
C VAL A 105 -24.50 -39.55 -23.38
N SER A 106 -25.26 -39.48 -22.28
CA SER A 106 -26.47 -38.66 -22.20
C SER A 106 -26.71 -38.29 -20.74
N PHE A 107 -26.47 -37.05 -20.37
CA PHE A 107 -26.55 -36.63 -18.98
C PHE A 107 -27.74 -35.71 -18.78
N GLU A 108 -28.56 -36.00 -17.76
CA GLU A 108 -29.71 -35.20 -17.37
C GLU A 108 -30.67 -34.93 -18.55
N THR A 109 -31.08 -36.01 -19.23
CA THR A 109 -31.88 -35.93 -20.45
C THR A 109 -33.30 -36.46 -20.25
N LEU A 110 -33.46 -37.54 -19.47
CA LEU A 110 -34.73 -38.26 -19.38
C LEU A 110 -35.79 -37.47 -18.63
N GLU A 111 -35.40 -36.70 -17.64
CA GLU A 111 -36.28 -35.92 -16.78
C GLU A 111 -37.00 -34.79 -17.52
N HIS A 112 -36.43 -34.32 -18.62
CA HIS A 112 -36.98 -33.24 -19.43
C HIS A 112 -38.03 -33.70 -20.45
N VAL A 113 -38.22 -35.02 -20.61
CA VAL A 113 -39.09 -35.57 -21.66
C VAL A 113 -40.17 -36.49 -21.08
N PRO A 114 -41.38 -36.54 -21.68
CA PRO A 114 -42.45 -37.40 -21.22
C PRO A 114 -42.14 -38.88 -21.45
N ALA A 115 -42.84 -39.76 -20.74
CA ALA A 115 -42.58 -41.21 -20.73
C ALA A 115 -42.58 -41.87 -22.14
N GLU A 116 -43.41 -41.38 -23.05
CA GLU A 116 -43.44 -41.84 -24.45
C GLU A 116 -42.15 -41.52 -25.21
N THR A 117 -41.60 -40.32 -25.01
CA THR A 117 -40.31 -39.89 -25.59
C THR A 117 -39.14 -40.60 -24.92
N GLN A 118 -39.21 -40.91 -23.61
CA GLN A 118 -38.20 -41.74 -22.94
C GLN A 118 -38.10 -43.13 -23.60
N GLN A 119 -39.23 -43.75 -23.92
CA GLN A 119 -39.25 -45.04 -24.62
C GLN A 119 -38.68 -44.94 -26.04
N ALA A 120 -39.03 -43.90 -26.79
CA ALA A 120 -38.48 -43.65 -28.12
C ALA A 120 -36.96 -43.40 -28.07
N PHE A 121 -36.47 -42.65 -27.09
CA PHE A 121 -35.03 -42.46 -26.86
C PHE A 121 -34.30 -43.79 -26.63
N LEU A 122 -34.86 -44.70 -25.84
CA LEU A 122 -34.25 -46.00 -25.60
C LEU A 122 -34.16 -46.86 -26.89
N LEU A 123 -35.12 -46.71 -27.81
CA LEU A 123 -35.08 -47.34 -29.14
C LEU A 123 -34.00 -46.73 -30.03
N GLU A 124 -33.85 -45.40 -30.04
CA GLU A 124 -32.79 -44.71 -30.78
C GLU A 124 -31.39 -45.09 -30.27
N VAL A 125 -31.22 -45.18 -28.94
CA VAL A 125 -29.98 -45.67 -28.33
C VAL A 125 -29.69 -47.09 -28.81
N LYS A 126 -30.68 -48.01 -28.83
CA LYS A 126 -30.49 -49.38 -29.35
C LYS A 126 -30.12 -49.39 -30.83
N ARG A 127 -30.73 -48.51 -31.62
CA ARG A 127 -30.48 -48.39 -33.06
C ARG A 127 -29.04 -47.96 -33.35
N LEU A 128 -28.50 -47.04 -32.54
CA LEU A 128 -27.20 -46.42 -32.78
C LEU A 128 -26.05 -47.06 -32.01
N LEU A 129 -26.30 -47.84 -30.97
CA LEU A 129 -25.25 -48.48 -30.19
C LEU A 129 -24.82 -49.80 -30.82
N LYS A 130 -23.51 -49.99 -31.00
CA LYS A 130 -22.96 -51.27 -31.47
C LYS A 130 -23.27 -52.42 -30.49
N PRO A 131 -23.24 -53.70 -30.92
CA PRO A 131 -23.57 -54.85 -30.06
C PRO A 131 -22.78 -54.94 -28.74
N ARG A 132 -21.53 -54.45 -28.72
CA ARG A 132 -20.66 -54.37 -27.53
C ARG A 132 -20.47 -52.94 -27.02
N GLY A 133 -21.28 -52.00 -27.50
CA GLY A 133 -21.21 -50.59 -27.11
C GLY A 133 -21.73 -50.37 -25.70
N VAL A 134 -21.45 -49.17 -25.17
CA VAL A 134 -21.79 -48.77 -23.80
C VAL A 134 -22.63 -47.51 -23.83
N LEU A 135 -23.72 -47.49 -23.07
CA LEU A 135 -24.46 -46.27 -22.72
C LEU A 135 -24.03 -45.81 -21.34
N ILE A 136 -23.71 -44.53 -21.19
CA ILE A 136 -23.47 -43.85 -19.91
C ILE A 136 -24.51 -42.75 -19.78
N ILE A 137 -25.40 -42.86 -18.80
CA ILE A 137 -26.56 -41.99 -18.67
C ILE A 137 -26.78 -41.54 -17.23
N SER A 138 -27.27 -40.31 -17.00
CA SER A 138 -27.62 -39.84 -15.65
C SER A 138 -29.00 -39.22 -15.56
N THR A 139 -29.59 -39.28 -14.37
CA THR A 139 -30.83 -38.58 -14.00
C THR A 139 -30.80 -38.22 -12.51
N PRO A 140 -31.47 -37.14 -12.07
CA PRO A 140 -31.62 -36.81 -10.65
C PRO A 140 -32.25 -37.95 -9.86
N ASN A 141 -31.79 -38.18 -8.63
CA ASN A 141 -32.48 -39.09 -7.72
C ASN A 141 -33.68 -38.38 -7.13
N LYS A 142 -34.89 -38.65 -7.63
CA LYS A 142 -36.14 -38.00 -7.20
C LYS A 142 -36.30 -37.85 -5.68
N TYR A 143 -35.98 -38.91 -4.93
CA TYR A 143 -36.12 -38.90 -3.48
C TYR A 143 -35.21 -37.85 -2.82
N HIS A 144 -33.94 -37.81 -3.21
CA HIS A 144 -32.95 -36.91 -2.62
C HIS A 144 -32.91 -35.52 -3.26
N TYR A 145 -33.30 -35.41 -4.53
CA TYR A 145 -33.30 -34.18 -5.31
C TYR A 145 -34.59 -33.36 -5.12
N SER A 146 -35.75 -34.01 -5.08
CA SER A 146 -37.06 -33.33 -5.05
C SER A 146 -37.82 -33.56 -3.75
N ASP A 147 -38.01 -34.83 -3.32
CA ASP A 147 -38.92 -35.14 -2.21
C ASP A 147 -38.38 -34.65 -0.85
N VAL A 148 -37.11 -34.91 -0.56
CA VAL A 148 -36.47 -34.51 0.71
C VAL A 148 -36.39 -32.97 0.87
N PRO A 149 -35.91 -32.19 -0.12
CA PRO A 149 -35.87 -30.74 0.00
C PRO A 149 -37.20 -30.05 -0.33
N GLN A 150 -38.23 -30.78 -0.78
CA GLN A 150 -39.49 -30.23 -1.33
C GLN A 150 -39.25 -29.26 -2.50
N TYR A 151 -38.25 -29.56 -3.32
CA TYR A 151 -37.88 -28.78 -4.49
C TYR A 151 -38.61 -29.31 -5.73
N LYS A 152 -39.02 -28.40 -6.63
CA LYS A 152 -39.67 -28.76 -7.89
C LYS A 152 -39.04 -27.97 -9.03
N ASN A 153 -38.38 -28.67 -9.95
CA ASN A 153 -37.89 -28.07 -11.19
C ASN A 153 -39.01 -28.07 -12.24
N GLU A 154 -39.33 -26.90 -12.79
CA GLU A 154 -40.42 -26.74 -13.78
C GLU A 154 -40.13 -27.44 -15.11
N TYR A 155 -38.86 -27.68 -15.41
CA TYR A 155 -38.42 -28.37 -16.63
C TYR A 155 -38.31 -29.88 -16.46
N HIS A 156 -38.42 -30.41 -15.23
CA HIS A 156 -38.42 -31.85 -14.98
C HIS A 156 -39.85 -32.40 -15.09
N VAL A 157 -40.20 -32.85 -16.30
CA VAL A 157 -41.47 -33.49 -16.63
C VAL A 157 -41.62 -34.84 -15.92
N HIS A 158 -40.53 -35.62 -15.80
CA HIS A 158 -40.57 -36.94 -15.17
C HIS A 158 -39.23 -37.39 -14.54
N GLU A 159 -39.10 -37.24 -13.23
CA GLU A 159 -37.92 -37.72 -12.48
C GLU A 159 -38.08 -39.17 -12.01
N PHE A 160 -36.98 -39.93 -11.95
CA PHE A 160 -36.98 -41.32 -11.55
C PHE A 160 -36.55 -41.54 -10.09
N TYR A 161 -37.18 -42.49 -9.42
CA TYR A 161 -36.55 -43.16 -8.28
C TYR A 161 -35.49 -44.17 -8.76
N ILE A 162 -34.47 -44.46 -7.95
CA ILE A 162 -33.36 -45.37 -8.32
C ILE A 162 -33.82 -46.72 -8.89
N LYS A 163 -34.87 -47.33 -8.29
CA LYS A 163 -35.43 -48.61 -8.75
C LYS A 163 -36.14 -48.50 -10.09
N GLU A 164 -36.82 -47.39 -10.34
CA GLU A 164 -37.53 -47.13 -11.59
C GLU A 164 -36.54 -46.87 -12.71
N PHE A 165 -35.48 -46.09 -12.44
CA PHE A 165 -34.41 -45.82 -13.39
C PHE A 165 -33.72 -47.11 -13.84
N HIS A 166 -33.36 -47.97 -12.88
CA HIS A 166 -32.79 -49.29 -13.20
C HIS A 166 -33.77 -50.14 -14.01
N ALA A 167 -35.05 -50.23 -13.60
CA ALA A 167 -36.06 -51.01 -14.31
C ALA A 167 -36.32 -50.51 -15.74
N PHE A 168 -36.27 -49.19 -15.95
CA PHE A 168 -36.38 -48.57 -17.27
C PHE A 168 -35.21 -49.00 -18.18
N LEU A 169 -33.98 -48.87 -17.71
CA LEU A 169 -32.80 -49.25 -18.48
C LEU A 169 -32.68 -50.77 -18.72
N ALA A 170 -33.19 -51.60 -17.80
CA ALA A 170 -33.21 -53.06 -17.93
C ALA A 170 -34.16 -53.56 -19.05
N GLN A 171 -35.11 -52.73 -19.51
CA GLN A 171 -35.87 -53.01 -20.75
C GLN A 171 -34.97 -52.90 -21.99
N GLY A 172 -33.88 -52.14 -21.86
CA GLY A 172 -32.92 -51.81 -22.89
C GLY A 172 -31.74 -52.78 -23.01
N PHE A 173 -31.22 -53.20 -21.86
CA PHE A 173 -29.89 -53.76 -21.74
C PHE A 173 -29.84 -54.96 -20.78
N LYS A 174 -28.98 -55.93 -21.07
CA LYS A 174 -28.75 -57.11 -20.21
C LYS A 174 -27.95 -56.79 -18.95
N HIS A 175 -27.05 -55.81 -19.01
CA HIS A 175 -26.19 -55.40 -17.91
C HIS A 175 -26.40 -53.92 -17.66
N VAL A 176 -26.80 -53.58 -16.43
CA VAL A 176 -27.04 -52.21 -15.96
C VAL A 176 -26.40 -52.08 -14.59
N GLU A 177 -25.41 -51.20 -14.47
CA GLU A 177 -24.76 -50.86 -13.20
C GLU A 177 -25.09 -49.41 -12.85
N VAL A 178 -25.56 -49.14 -11.63
CA VAL A 178 -25.97 -47.80 -11.18
C VAL A 178 -25.02 -47.31 -10.08
N LEU A 179 -24.52 -46.10 -10.28
CA LEU A 179 -23.62 -45.36 -9.41
C LEU A 179 -24.32 -44.12 -8.84
N GLY A 180 -24.00 -43.77 -7.61
CA GLY A 180 -24.49 -42.54 -6.98
C GLY A 180 -23.45 -41.42 -7.04
N GLN A 181 -23.89 -40.20 -7.33
CA GLN A 181 -23.03 -39.01 -7.32
C GLN A 181 -23.53 -37.99 -6.30
N LYS A 182 -22.59 -37.46 -5.50
CA LYS A 182 -22.75 -36.30 -4.63
C LYS A 182 -21.39 -35.70 -4.30
N ILE A 183 -21.33 -34.37 -4.14
CA ILE A 183 -20.13 -33.69 -3.64
C ILE A 183 -20.05 -33.83 -2.12
N PHE A 184 -18.92 -34.35 -1.63
CA PHE A 184 -18.61 -34.41 -0.20
C PHE A 184 -17.34 -33.60 0.10
N PRO A 185 -17.29 -32.88 1.24
CA PRO A 185 -16.03 -32.37 1.76
C PRO A 185 -15.18 -33.56 2.22
N ALA A 186 -14.02 -33.77 1.61
CA ALA A 186 -13.16 -34.92 1.89
C ALA A 186 -11.72 -34.48 2.21
N SER A 187 -11.10 -35.18 3.16
CA SER A 187 -9.64 -35.17 3.37
C SER A 187 -9.09 -36.48 2.85
N VAL A 188 -8.08 -36.41 1.99
CA VAL A 188 -7.58 -37.56 1.23
C VAL A 188 -6.15 -37.87 1.69
N ILE A 189 -5.93 -39.11 2.14
CA ILE A 189 -4.60 -39.63 2.49
C ILE A 189 -4.25 -40.71 1.46
N TRP A 190 -3.14 -40.55 0.76
CA TRP A 190 -2.65 -41.51 -0.23
C TRP A 190 -1.16 -41.76 -0.07
N HIS A 191 -0.70 -42.89 -0.58
CA HIS A 191 0.70 -43.28 -0.54
C HIS A 191 1.45 -42.64 -1.71
N LEU A 192 2.50 -41.86 -1.43
CA LEU A 192 3.22 -41.07 -2.46
C LEU A 192 3.89 -41.93 -3.54
N GLU A 193 4.24 -43.18 -3.23
CA GLU A 193 4.89 -44.10 -4.17
C GLU A 193 3.96 -45.20 -4.73
N GLN A 194 2.70 -45.26 -4.31
CA GLN A 194 1.77 -46.33 -4.70
C GLN A 194 0.46 -45.73 -5.23
N ASN A 195 0.52 -45.14 -6.42
CA ASN A 195 -0.68 -44.69 -7.14
C ASN A 195 -1.55 -45.91 -7.51
N GLY A 196 -2.84 -45.88 -7.12
CA GLY A 196 -3.85 -46.80 -7.65
C GLY A 196 -4.28 -47.98 -6.76
N ARG A 197 -4.05 -47.96 -5.43
CA ARG A 197 -4.65 -48.95 -4.52
C ARG A 197 -6.08 -48.59 -4.13
N ALA A 198 -6.87 -49.60 -3.73
CA ALA A 198 -8.21 -49.44 -3.20
C ALA A 198 -8.22 -48.50 -1.98
N TRP A 199 -9.10 -47.51 -2.02
CA TRP A 199 -9.26 -46.50 -0.97
C TRP A 199 -10.00 -47.08 0.23
N ARG A 200 -9.56 -46.73 1.45
CA ARG A 200 -10.33 -47.01 2.66
C ARG A 200 -11.17 -45.78 2.99
N GLU A 201 -12.47 -45.99 3.16
CA GLU A 201 -13.39 -44.93 3.51
C GLU A 201 -13.61 -44.85 5.02
N HIS A 202 -13.64 -43.62 5.55
CA HIS A 202 -14.01 -43.33 6.91
C HIS A 202 -15.13 -42.27 6.88
N HIS A 203 -16.25 -42.52 7.55
CA HIS A 203 -17.40 -41.62 7.54
C HIS A 203 -17.55 -40.94 8.91
N LEU A 204 -17.81 -39.63 8.88
CA LEU A 204 -18.02 -38.80 10.06
C LEU A 204 -19.33 -38.03 9.88
N GLU A 205 -20.09 -37.88 10.96
CA GLU A 205 -21.37 -37.17 10.98
C GLU A 205 -21.44 -36.25 12.19
N GLN A 206 -21.93 -35.03 11.97
CA GLN A 206 -22.18 -34.07 13.04
C GLN A 206 -23.52 -34.39 13.68
N THR A 207 -23.49 -34.81 14.94
CA THR A 207 -24.70 -35.06 15.74
C THR A 207 -24.87 -33.97 16.81
N ASN A 208 -25.98 -34.02 17.54
CA ASN A 208 -26.21 -33.14 18.70
C ASN A 208 -25.16 -33.32 19.82
N ARG A 209 -24.32 -34.37 19.76
CA ARG A 209 -23.23 -34.64 20.69
C ARG A 209 -21.85 -34.33 20.11
N GLY A 210 -21.78 -33.66 18.95
CA GLY A 210 -20.54 -33.39 18.23
C GLY A 210 -20.30 -34.33 17.05
N LEU A 211 -19.09 -34.24 16.49
CA LEU A 211 -18.64 -35.03 15.35
C LEU A 211 -18.31 -36.47 15.79
N GLN A 212 -18.93 -37.46 15.16
CA GLN A 212 -18.73 -38.87 15.52
C GLN A 212 -18.57 -39.75 14.28
N PRO A 213 -17.84 -40.89 14.38
CA PRO A 213 -17.84 -41.91 13.34
C PRO A 213 -19.27 -42.36 13.03
N SER A 214 -19.63 -42.37 11.75
CA SER A 214 -20.95 -42.77 11.30
C SER A 214 -20.84 -44.03 10.45
N ALA A 215 -21.85 -44.89 10.56
CA ALA A 215 -22.03 -46.03 9.66
C ALA A 215 -23.14 -45.75 8.62
N THR A 216 -23.67 -44.52 8.59
CA THR A 216 -24.76 -44.14 7.69
C THR A 216 -24.27 -44.22 6.24
N PRO A 217 -24.99 -44.91 5.35
CA PRO A 217 -24.61 -45.00 3.95
C PRO A 217 -24.63 -43.62 3.28
N LYS A 218 -23.76 -43.44 2.28
CA LYS A 218 -23.71 -42.21 1.47
C LYS A 218 -25.06 -41.98 0.80
N LYS A 219 -25.50 -40.73 0.79
CA LYS A 219 -26.70 -40.28 0.07
C LYS A 219 -26.26 -39.69 -1.28
N ASP A 220 -26.83 -40.17 -2.37
CA ASP A 220 -26.61 -39.65 -3.72
C ASP A 220 -27.65 -38.56 -4.07
N ILE A 221 -27.26 -37.62 -4.93
CA ILE A 221 -28.16 -36.61 -5.51
C ILE A 221 -28.49 -36.98 -6.96
N TYR A 222 -27.56 -37.62 -7.67
CA TYR A 222 -27.71 -38.08 -9.04
C TYR A 222 -27.43 -39.57 -9.17
N ASN A 223 -28.25 -40.25 -9.97
CA ASN A 223 -28.02 -41.61 -10.41
C ASN A 223 -27.27 -41.58 -11.75
N ILE A 224 -26.18 -42.33 -11.87
CA ILE A 224 -25.43 -42.52 -13.12
C ILE A 224 -25.47 -44.02 -13.45
N ALA A 225 -25.94 -44.40 -14.62
CA ALA A 225 -25.95 -45.77 -15.06
C ALA A 225 -24.95 -46.01 -16.19
N VAL A 226 -24.28 -47.16 -16.14
CA VAL A 226 -23.50 -47.72 -17.26
C VAL A 226 -24.22 -48.97 -17.74
N CYS A 227 -24.58 -49.01 -19.03
CA CYS A 227 -25.40 -50.07 -19.61
C CYS A 227 -24.75 -50.69 -20.83
N SER A 228 -24.86 -52.01 -20.98
CA SER A 228 -24.44 -52.72 -22.19
C SER A 228 -25.16 -54.06 -22.36
N ASN A 229 -25.16 -54.59 -23.58
CA ASN A 229 -25.57 -55.96 -23.87
C ASN A 229 -24.40 -56.97 -23.77
N ALA A 230 -23.18 -56.47 -23.60
CA ALA A 230 -22.02 -57.25 -23.21
C ALA A 230 -21.73 -57.06 -21.70
N PRO A 231 -21.04 -58.00 -21.04
CA PRO A 231 -20.62 -57.83 -19.65
C PRO A 231 -19.81 -56.53 -19.46
N LEU A 232 -20.15 -55.76 -18.44
CA LEU A 232 -19.46 -54.53 -18.08
C LEU A 232 -18.18 -54.86 -17.30
N VAL A 233 -17.05 -54.28 -17.72
CA VAL A 233 -15.74 -54.43 -17.06
C VAL A 233 -15.17 -53.03 -16.82
N GLY A 234 -14.68 -52.77 -15.60
CA GLY A 234 -14.10 -51.47 -15.23
C GLY A 234 -15.10 -50.41 -14.79
N VAL A 235 -16.24 -50.81 -14.22
CA VAL A 235 -17.15 -49.88 -13.52
C VAL A 235 -16.57 -49.62 -12.12
N ASP A 236 -15.76 -48.58 -12.01
CA ASP A 236 -15.00 -48.24 -10.81
C ASP A 236 -15.55 -46.98 -10.13
N ASN A 237 -15.28 -46.87 -8.82
CA ASN A 237 -15.51 -45.63 -8.09
C ASN A 237 -14.61 -44.50 -8.62
N ALA A 238 -15.13 -43.28 -8.73
CA ALA A 238 -14.40 -42.12 -9.23
C ALA A 238 -14.30 -41.00 -8.17
N LEU A 239 -13.14 -40.35 -8.12
CA LEU A 239 -12.85 -39.21 -7.25
C LEU A 239 -12.33 -38.04 -8.10
N LEU A 240 -13.03 -36.89 -8.03
CA LEU A 240 -12.58 -35.64 -8.64
C LEU A 240 -11.78 -34.83 -7.62
N LEU A 241 -10.52 -34.52 -7.93
CA LEU A 241 -9.66 -33.64 -7.14
C LEU A 241 -9.42 -32.33 -7.91
N ASP A 242 -9.92 -31.23 -7.37
CA ASP A 242 -9.62 -29.90 -7.88
C ASP A 242 -8.38 -29.33 -7.20
N LEU A 243 -7.23 -29.40 -7.89
CA LEU A 243 -5.95 -28.89 -7.42
C LEU A 243 -5.91 -27.36 -7.30
N SER A 244 -6.92 -26.67 -7.81
CA SER A 244 -7.03 -25.22 -7.70
C SER A 244 -7.81 -24.78 -6.46
N GLU A 245 -8.47 -25.68 -5.72
CA GLU A 245 -9.30 -25.32 -4.56
C GLU A 245 -10.38 -24.26 -4.89
N ARG A 246 -10.90 -24.23 -6.11
CA ARG A 246 -11.81 -23.19 -6.61
C ARG A 246 -13.11 -23.13 -5.81
N ILE A 247 -13.70 -24.27 -5.44
CA ILE A 247 -14.95 -24.31 -4.65
C ILE A 247 -14.78 -23.67 -3.27
N TRP A 248 -13.60 -23.82 -2.63
CA TRP A 248 -13.29 -23.21 -1.34
C TRP A 248 -13.10 -21.71 -1.48
N ARG A 249 -12.31 -21.28 -2.49
CA ARG A 249 -12.09 -19.85 -2.76
C ARG A 249 -13.40 -19.11 -3.07
N LEU A 250 -14.31 -19.71 -3.84
CA LEU A 250 -15.62 -19.13 -4.13
C LEU A 250 -16.54 -19.10 -2.91
N ARG A 251 -16.54 -20.15 -2.07
CA ARG A 251 -17.31 -20.16 -0.81
C ARG A 251 -16.80 -19.14 0.19
N ASP A 252 -15.48 -18.97 0.33
CA ASP A 252 -14.90 -17.95 1.20
C ASP A 252 -15.27 -16.54 0.72
N GLN A 253 -15.27 -16.32 -0.60
CA GLN A 253 -15.75 -15.07 -1.21
C GLN A 253 -17.24 -14.82 -0.95
N GLN A 254 -18.11 -15.82 -1.16
CA GLN A 254 -19.53 -15.71 -0.88
C GLN A 254 -19.82 -15.51 0.61
N LEU A 255 -19.09 -16.19 1.50
CA LEU A 255 -19.22 -16.04 2.94
C LEU A 255 -18.81 -14.64 3.38
N ALA A 256 -17.71 -14.11 2.85
CA ALA A 256 -17.31 -12.72 3.08
C ALA A 256 -18.39 -11.73 2.59
N LEU A 257 -18.99 -11.99 1.43
CA LEU A 257 -20.07 -11.16 0.87
C LEU A 257 -21.36 -11.22 1.71
N LEU A 258 -21.73 -12.41 2.20
CA LEU A 258 -22.88 -12.60 3.08
C LEU A 258 -22.65 -11.96 4.46
N GLN A 259 -21.44 -12.05 5.01
CA GLN A 259 -21.07 -11.36 6.25
C GLN A 259 -21.15 -9.84 6.07
N GLN A 260 -20.67 -9.31 4.95
CA GLN A 260 -20.81 -7.90 4.60
C GLN A 260 -22.27 -7.48 4.44
N LYS A 261 -23.11 -8.32 3.82
CA LYS A 261 -24.55 -8.07 3.66
C LYS A 261 -25.29 -8.11 5.01
N ASN A 262 -24.96 -9.05 5.89
CA ASN A 262 -25.50 -9.10 7.25
C ASN A 262 -25.12 -7.86 8.05
N GLN A 263 -23.85 -7.44 8.02
CA GLN A 263 -23.41 -6.20 8.68
C GLN A 263 -24.10 -4.96 8.11
N SER A 264 -24.31 -4.91 6.79
CA SER A 264 -25.08 -3.84 6.16
C SER A 264 -26.55 -3.83 6.59
N LEU A 265 -27.19 -5.01 6.69
CA LEU A 265 -28.58 -5.13 7.14
C LEU A 265 -28.71 -4.78 8.62
N GLU A 266 -27.75 -5.17 9.47
CA GLU A 266 -27.68 -4.77 10.87
C GLU A 266 -27.53 -3.25 11.02
N LYS A 267 -26.68 -2.64 10.17
CA LYS A 267 -26.52 -1.18 10.13
C LYS A 267 -27.80 -0.47 9.66
N GLN A 268 -28.43 -0.96 8.59
CA GLN A 268 -29.71 -0.43 8.12
C GLN A 268 -30.82 -0.57 9.16
N LEU A 269 -30.85 -1.68 9.90
CA LEU A 269 -31.76 -1.89 11.02
C LEU A 269 -31.50 -0.87 12.14
N ALA A 270 -30.23 -0.60 12.47
CA ALA A 270 -29.86 0.41 13.46
C ALA A 270 -30.24 1.84 13.01
N GLU A 271 -30.01 2.17 11.75
CA GLU A 271 -30.40 3.47 11.15
C GLU A 271 -31.92 3.63 11.14
N LYS A 272 -32.66 2.58 10.76
CA LYS A 272 -34.13 2.57 10.78
C LYS A 272 -34.70 2.65 12.20
N ASN A 273 -34.08 2.00 13.18
CA ASN A 273 -34.45 2.15 14.59
C ASN A 273 -34.23 3.58 15.09
N THR A 274 -33.11 4.20 14.72
CA THR A 274 -32.82 5.60 15.06
C THR A 274 -33.81 6.57 14.40
N GLU A 275 -34.18 6.30 13.15
CA GLU A 275 -35.22 7.06 12.43
C GLU A 275 -36.59 6.90 13.11
N LEU A 276 -36.92 5.69 13.56
CA LEU A 276 -38.16 5.37 14.26
C LEU A 276 -38.23 6.10 15.62
N GLU A 277 -37.13 6.14 16.37
CA GLU A 277 -37.00 6.93 17.60
C GLU A 277 -37.14 8.44 17.34
N ARG A 278 -36.53 8.97 16.27
CA ARG A 278 -36.70 10.38 15.87
C ARG A 278 -38.13 10.70 15.48
N LEU A 279 -38.79 9.82 14.73
CA LEU A 279 -40.18 10.00 14.33
C LEU A 279 -41.11 9.92 15.54
N GLN A 280 -40.86 9.04 16.50
CA GLN A 280 -41.60 8.97 17.76
C GLN A 280 -41.40 10.24 18.62
N ALA A 281 -40.17 10.74 18.71
CA ALA A 281 -39.88 12.01 19.39
C ALA A 281 -40.55 13.20 18.68
N GLY A 282 -40.53 13.22 17.34
CA GLY A 282 -41.22 14.21 16.52
C GLY A 282 -42.74 14.15 16.64
N LEU A 283 -43.33 12.96 16.70
CA LEU A 283 -44.76 12.74 16.91
C LEU A 283 -45.21 13.20 18.30
N THR A 284 -44.33 13.02 19.30
CA THR A 284 -44.56 13.51 20.67
C THR A 284 -44.51 15.04 20.70
N LYS A 285 -43.59 15.65 19.94
CA LYS A 285 -43.45 17.11 19.81
C LYS A 285 -44.59 17.75 19.01
N LEU A 286 -45.07 17.11 17.96
CA LEU A 286 -46.24 17.52 17.16
C LEU A 286 -47.57 17.39 17.91
N LYS A 287 -47.65 16.51 18.92
CA LYS A 287 -48.80 16.44 19.83
C LYS A 287 -48.81 17.57 20.87
N THR A 288 -47.69 18.27 21.06
CA THR A 288 -47.54 19.32 22.09
C THR A 288 -47.53 20.76 21.54
N GLU A 289 -47.51 20.97 20.22
CA GLU A 289 -47.45 22.31 19.62
C GLU A 289 -48.61 22.53 18.63
N GLU A 290 -49.45 23.55 18.89
CA GLU A 290 -50.54 23.99 17.99
C GLU A 290 -50.00 24.64 16.70
N PRO A 291 -50.72 24.52 15.56
CA PRO A 291 -50.17 24.85 14.25
C PRO A 291 -50.30 26.35 13.90
N VAL A 292 -49.21 26.96 13.41
CA VAL A 292 -49.19 28.32 12.82
C VAL A 292 -48.68 28.23 11.37
N PRO A 293 -49.28 28.97 10.41
CA PRO A 293 -49.35 28.53 9.01
C PRO A 293 -48.16 28.97 8.15
N ALA A 294 -47.90 28.15 7.12
CA ALA A 294 -46.84 28.28 6.15
C ALA A 294 -47.03 29.46 5.17
N LYS A 295 -45.91 30.15 4.83
CA LYS A 295 -45.78 30.93 3.59
C LYS A 295 -44.41 30.75 2.96
N ASN A 296 -44.39 29.96 1.88
CA ASN A 296 -43.42 30.08 0.79
C ASN A 296 -43.82 31.27 -0.10
N SER A 297 -42.88 32.15 -0.42
CA SER A 297 -42.72 32.76 -1.76
C SER A 297 -41.61 33.82 -1.75
N PHE A 298 -40.66 33.72 -2.67
CA PHE A 298 -39.72 34.77 -3.04
C PHE A 298 -40.44 36.07 -3.45
N PRO A 299 -39.84 37.25 -3.16
CA PRO A 299 -39.92 38.32 -4.15
C PRO A 299 -38.61 39.07 -4.42
N LYS A 300 -38.65 39.67 -5.61
CA LYS A 300 -37.68 40.46 -6.37
C LYS A 300 -37.05 41.64 -5.63
N ALA A 301 -35.89 42.03 -6.18
CA ALA A 301 -35.21 43.30 -5.94
C ALA A 301 -36.13 44.53 -6.06
N SER A 302 -36.16 45.33 -5.00
CA SER A 302 -36.49 46.76 -5.03
C SER A 302 -35.81 47.43 -3.85
N GLY A 303 -35.10 48.53 -4.13
CA GLY A 303 -34.13 49.13 -3.23
C GLY A 303 -34.66 49.56 -1.86
N GLN A 304 -33.86 49.27 -0.84
CA GLN A 304 -33.79 50.01 0.40
C GLN A 304 -32.33 50.00 0.88
N ARG A 305 -31.92 51.11 1.50
CA ARG A 305 -30.59 51.31 2.06
C ARG A 305 -30.42 50.40 3.27
N ASP A 306 -29.85 49.21 3.08
CA ASP A 306 -29.53 48.32 4.19
C ASP A 306 -28.29 48.83 4.93
N GLN A 307 -28.50 49.12 6.22
CA GLN A 307 -27.49 49.49 7.20
C GLN A 307 -26.53 48.30 7.40
N ILE A 308 -25.23 48.57 7.36
CA ILE A 308 -24.20 47.62 7.79
C ILE A 308 -24.37 47.45 9.31
N GLU A 309 -24.54 46.22 9.80
CA GLU A 309 -24.60 45.97 11.25
C GLU A 309 -23.26 46.34 11.92
N PRO A 310 -23.28 47.03 13.07
CA PRO A 310 -22.07 47.49 13.74
C PRO A 310 -21.24 46.33 14.32
N LEU A 311 -19.92 46.41 14.13
CA LEU A 311 -18.93 45.44 14.63
C LEU A 311 -18.68 45.68 16.12
N GLY A 312 -19.63 45.22 16.95
CA GLY A 312 -19.65 45.33 18.41
C GLY A 312 -18.34 45.67 19.12
N ALA A 313 -18.31 46.88 19.68
CA ALA A 313 -17.32 47.37 20.62
C ALA A 313 -17.53 46.75 22.01
N ALA A 314 -16.77 45.71 22.33
CA ALA A 314 -16.53 45.27 23.69
C ALA A 314 -15.02 45.16 23.89
N SER A 315 -14.51 45.58 25.05
CA SER A 315 -13.09 45.57 25.43
C SER A 315 -12.42 44.25 25.06
N ARG A 316 -11.67 44.23 23.94
CA ARG A 316 -11.14 42.99 23.36
C ARG A 316 -9.84 42.56 24.07
N PRO A 317 -9.67 41.26 24.35
CA PRO A 317 -8.36 40.71 24.71
C PRO A 317 -7.35 40.96 23.59
N GLN A 318 -6.05 40.98 23.95
CA GLN A 318 -4.91 41.32 23.08
C GLN A 318 -5.01 40.66 21.68
N THR A 319 -5.33 41.45 20.65
CA THR A 319 -5.55 40.97 19.27
C THR A 319 -4.25 40.43 18.64
N ALA A 320 -4.36 39.34 17.87
CA ALA A 320 -3.20 38.70 17.25
C ALA A 320 -2.71 39.44 15.98
N VAL A 321 -3.60 40.09 15.23
CA VAL A 321 -3.31 40.71 13.92
C VAL A 321 -3.86 42.13 13.82
N SER A 322 -3.10 43.04 13.22
CA SER A 322 -3.59 44.34 12.75
C SER A 322 -3.72 44.32 11.23
N ILE A 323 -4.95 44.39 10.73
CA ILE A 323 -5.22 44.52 9.29
C ILE A 323 -5.15 45.99 8.91
N ILE A 324 -4.27 46.32 7.98
CA ILE A 324 -3.98 47.69 7.53
C ILE A 324 -4.41 47.80 6.06
N ILE A 325 -5.37 48.67 5.79
CA ILE A 325 -5.92 48.90 4.45
C ILE A 325 -5.67 50.35 4.04
N PRO A 326 -4.73 50.62 3.10
CA PRO A 326 -4.58 51.95 2.51
C PRO A 326 -5.71 52.22 1.51
N LEU A 327 -6.31 53.41 1.60
CA LEU A 327 -7.46 53.83 0.79
C LEU A 327 -7.10 55.05 -0.05
N PHE A 328 -7.49 55.05 -1.32
CA PHE A 328 -7.50 56.25 -2.15
C PHE A 328 -8.60 56.11 -3.21
N ASN A 329 -9.73 56.77 -2.96
CA ASN A 329 -10.97 56.61 -3.71
C ASN A 329 -11.47 55.14 -3.77
N GLN A 330 -12.30 54.82 -4.77
CA GLN A 330 -12.87 53.51 -5.03
C GLN A 330 -13.81 53.00 -3.93
N ALA A 331 -14.70 53.86 -3.43
CA ALA A 331 -15.64 53.57 -2.35
C ALA A 331 -16.41 52.24 -2.52
N VAL A 332 -16.78 51.87 -3.75
CA VAL A 332 -17.49 50.62 -4.06
C VAL A 332 -16.65 49.39 -3.72
N TYR A 333 -15.38 49.37 -4.11
CA TYR A 333 -14.47 48.25 -3.83
C TYR A 333 -14.09 48.21 -2.36
N THR A 334 -13.84 49.37 -1.75
CA THR A 334 -13.61 49.48 -0.30
C THR A 334 -14.77 48.87 0.48
N ARG A 335 -16.02 49.16 0.10
CA ARG A 335 -17.21 48.56 0.72
C ARG A 335 -17.22 47.04 0.55
N GLN A 336 -16.96 46.52 -0.65
CA GLN A 336 -16.92 45.07 -0.91
C GLN A 336 -15.84 44.36 -0.07
N CYS A 337 -14.65 44.96 0.05
CA CYS A 337 -13.57 44.43 0.88
C CYS A 337 -13.98 44.36 2.36
N LEU A 338 -14.59 45.41 2.89
CA LEU A 338 -15.07 45.47 4.27
C LEU A 338 -16.19 44.47 4.56
N GLU A 339 -17.17 44.33 3.64
CA GLU A 339 -18.23 43.34 3.74
C GLU A 339 -17.66 41.91 3.72
N ALA A 340 -16.69 41.64 2.84
CA ALA A 340 -16.02 40.34 2.79
C ALA A 340 -15.20 40.04 4.06
N LEU A 341 -14.56 41.05 4.65
CA LEU A 341 -13.86 40.92 5.93
C LEU A 341 -14.82 40.55 7.05
N ALA A 342 -15.96 41.26 7.16
CA ALA A 342 -16.97 41.00 8.18
C ALA A 342 -17.58 39.59 8.05
N GLN A 343 -17.76 39.09 6.83
CA GLN A 343 -18.34 37.76 6.57
C GLN A 343 -17.34 36.62 6.78
N ASN A 344 -16.07 36.82 6.40
CA ASN A 344 -15.10 35.72 6.27
C ASN A 344 -14.00 35.71 7.34
N THR A 345 -14.00 36.66 8.27
CA THR A 345 -12.94 36.84 9.27
C THR A 345 -13.51 36.95 10.69
N PRO A 346 -13.12 36.10 11.66
CA PRO A 346 -13.62 36.20 13.03
C PRO A 346 -13.22 37.50 13.72
N ALA A 347 -14.21 38.18 14.31
CA ALA A 347 -14.05 39.52 14.90
C ALA A 347 -13.11 39.57 16.12
N ASP A 348 -12.82 38.44 16.76
CA ASP A 348 -11.94 38.32 17.93
C ASP A 348 -10.45 38.22 17.57
N LYS A 349 -10.11 38.03 16.29
CA LYS A 349 -8.71 37.76 15.87
C LYS A 349 -7.95 38.99 15.37
N PHE A 350 -8.64 40.06 15.00
CA PHE A 350 -8.02 41.23 14.38
C PHE A 350 -8.53 42.57 14.91
N GLU A 351 -7.69 43.59 14.76
CA GLU A 351 -8.11 44.98 14.71
C GLU A 351 -7.97 45.50 13.27
N LEU A 352 -8.80 46.48 12.89
CA LEU A 352 -8.83 47.05 11.56
C LEU A 352 -8.40 48.51 11.56
N ILE A 353 -7.40 48.82 10.74
CA ILE A 353 -6.82 50.15 10.56
C ILE A 353 -6.98 50.57 9.09
N LEU A 354 -7.79 51.60 8.87
CA LEU A 354 -8.04 52.17 7.55
C LEU A 354 -7.23 53.46 7.41
N VAL A 355 -6.40 53.55 6.38
CA VAL A 355 -5.56 54.73 6.14
C VAL A 355 -6.04 55.46 4.88
N ASP A 356 -6.84 56.50 5.05
CA ASP A 356 -7.38 57.32 3.96
C ASP A 356 -6.34 58.32 3.45
N ASN A 357 -5.85 58.10 2.24
CA ASN A 357 -4.80 58.87 1.59
C ASN A 357 -5.36 60.10 0.83
N ALA A 358 -6.25 60.84 1.50
CA ALA A 358 -7.00 61.98 0.99
C ALA A 358 -7.98 61.62 -0.16
N SER A 359 -8.87 60.65 0.05
CA SER A 359 -9.94 60.33 -0.92
C SER A 359 -10.91 61.50 -1.12
N THR A 360 -11.38 61.63 -2.36
CA THR A 360 -12.31 62.70 -2.81
C THR A 360 -13.61 62.16 -3.40
N ASP A 361 -13.76 60.84 -3.52
CA ASP A 361 -15.02 60.19 -3.93
C ASP A 361 -15.92 59.91 -2.71
N ALA A 362 -16.82 58.92 -2.78
CA ALA A 362 -17.73 58.56 -1.68
C ALA A 362 -17.06 57.82 -0.49
N THR A 363 -15.73 57.67 -0.50
CA THR A 363 -14.99 56.94 0.56
C THR A 363 -15.07 57.64 1.92
N PRO A 364 -14.94 58.97 2.06
CA PRO A 364 -15.09 59.64 3.35
C PRO A 364 -16.48 59.45 3.97
N GLU A 365 -17.54 59.42 3.17
CA GLU A 365 -18.90 59.12 3.65
C GLU A 365 -19.02 57.68 4.15
N LEU A 366 -18.42 56.71 3.45
CA LEU A 366 -18.36 55.32 3.88
C LEU A 366 -17.61 55.17 5.21
N LEU A 367 -16.46 55.84 5.37
CA LEU A 367 -15.64 55.77 6.58
C LEU A 367 -16.34 56.38 7.80
N ARG A 368 -17.09 57.47 7.61
CA ARG A 368 -17.89 58.09 8.68
C ARG A 368 -18.98 57.17 9.22
N CYS A 369 -19.49 56.24 8.40
CA CYS A 369 -20.46 55.23 8.85
C CYS A 369 -19.84 54.11 9.71
N LEU A 370 -18.51 54.03 9.81
CA LEU A 370 -17.78 52.99 10.56
C LEU A 370 -17.13 53.53 11.85
N GLU A 371 -17.37 54.80 12.19
CA GLU A 371 -16.80 55.45 13.37
C GLU A 371 -17.18 54.71 14.67
N GLY A 372 -16.17 54.26 15.43
CA GLY A 372 -16.31 53.53 16.69
C GLY A 372 -15.90 52.06 16.60
N ASP A 373 -16.01 51.45 15.42
CA ASP A 373 -15.75 50.02 15.20
C ASP A 373 -14.36 49.73 14.59
N VAL A 374 -13.75 50.73 13.94
CA VAL A 374 -12.46 50.64 13.25
C VAL A 374 -11.60 51.88 13.49
N GLN A 375 -10.28 51.76 13.40
CA GLN A 375 -9.38 52.91 13.49
C GLN A 375 -9.17 53.54 12.12
N VAL A 376 -9.57 54.79 11.94
CA VAL A 376 -9.38 55.54 10.70
C VAL A 376 -8.27 56.58 10.87
N ILE A 377 -7.28 56.58 9.97
CA ILE A 377 -6.20 57.56 9.90
C ILE A 377 -6.33 58.29 8.57
N ARG A 378 -6.47 59.62 8.59
CA ARG A 378 -6.61 60.43 7.38
C ARG A 378 -5.38 61.27 7.12
N HIS A 379 -4.89 61.25 5.88
CA HIS A 379 -3.84 62.17 5.39
C HIS A 379 -4.45 63.43 4.78
N GLU A 380 -3.72 64.54 4.86
CA GLU A 380 -4.13 65.83 4.25
C GLU A 380 -3.99 65.81 2.71
N LYS A 381 -3.09 64.99 2.19
CA LYS A 381 -2.81 64.82 0.76
C LYS A 381 -2.47 63.35 0.48
N ASN A 382 -2.55 62.92 -0.78
CA ASN A 382 -2.13 61.57 -1.17
C ASN A 382 -0.60 61.43 -1.06
N GLU A 383 -0.13 60.67 -0.08
CA GLU A 383 1.28 60.41 0.21
C GLU A 383 1.81 59.09 -0.37
N GLY A 384 0.99 58.38 -1.15
CA GLY A 384 1.33 57.08 -1.74
C GLY A 384 1.12 55.88 -0.80
N PHE A 385 1.17 54.68 -1.38
CA PHE A 385 0.95 53.40 -0.72
C PHE A 385 1.96 53.16 0.42
N VAL A 386 3.25 53.40 0.16
CA VAL A 386 4.33 53.17 1.14
C VAL A 386 4.10 53.95 2.43
N ASN A 387 3.80 55.25 2.31
CA ASN A 387 3.60 56.09 3.50
C ASN A 387 2.30 55.76 4.23
N ALA A 388 1.22 55.44 3.51
CA ALA A 388 -0.05 55.01 4.11
C ALA A 388 0.11 53.70 4.90
N CYS A 389 0.74 52.68 4.32
CA CYS A 389 1.00 51.41 5.00
C CYS A 389 1.89 51.58 6.24
N ASN A 390 2.98 52.35 6.13
CA ASN A 390 3.86 52.64 7.28
C ASN A 390 3.13 53.39 8.40
N ARG A 391 2.24 54.34 8.05
CA ARG A 391 1.44 55.07 9.04
C ARG A 391 0.47 54.14 9.76
N GLY A 392 -0.18 53.23 9.03
CA GLY A 392 -1.05 52.20 9.62
C GLY A 392 -0.28 51.25 10.54
N ALA A 393 0.92 50.82 10.12
CA ALA A 393 1.79 49.95 10.92
C ALA A 393 2.25 50.61 12.23
N GLN A 394 2.47 51.93 12.25
CA GLN A 394 2.80 52.65 13.49
C GLN A 394 1.64 52.68 14.50
N ALA A 395 0.40 52.65 14.01
CA ALA A 395 -0.79 52.66 14.86
C ALA A 395 -1.20 51.26 15.34
N ALA A 396 -0.69 50.21 14.69
CA ALA A 396 -0.98 48.81 14.98
C ALA A 396 -0.54 48.36 16.38
N LYS A 397 -1.26 47.39 16.95
CA LYS A 397 -1.01 46.75 18.26
C LYS A 397 -0.83 45.23 18.17
N GLY A 398 -1.26 44.61 17.07
CA GLY A 398 -1.18 43.17 16.82
C GLY A 398 0.26 42.64 16.75
N LYS A 399 0.41 41.35 17.07
CA LYS A 399 1.67 40.59 16.92
C LYS A 399 2.09 40.48 15.45
N TYR A 400 1.11 40.41 14.55
CA TYR A 400 1.30 40.39 13.11
C TYR A 400 0.67 41.64 12.47
N LEU A 401 1.31 42.12 11.41
CA LEU A 401 0.77 43.17 10.53
C LEU A 401 0.31 42.50 9.23
N LEU A 402 -0.92 42.76 8.83
CA LEU A 402 -1.45 42.30 7.54
C LEU A 402 -1.74 43.51 6.67
N PHE A 403 -1.03 43.64 5.56
CA PHE A 403 -1.31 44.64 4.54
C PHE A 403 -2.29 44.06 3.53
N LEU A 404 -3.41 44.75 3.30
CA LEU A 404 -4.48 44.31 2.41
C LEU A 404 -4.94 45.49 1.56
N ASN A 405 -5.03 45.32 0.24
CA ASN A 405 -5.55 46.36 -0.63
C ASN A 405 -7.09 46.45 -0.54
N ASN A 406 -7.63 47.66 -0.76
CA ASN A 406 -9.07 47.90 -0.71
C ASN A 406 -9.87 47.32 -1.89
N ASP A 407 -9.19 46.88 -2.94
CA ASP A 407 -9.75 46.21 -4.12
C ASP A 407 -9.57 44.68 -4.05
N THR A 408 -9.68 44.11 -2.84
CA THR A 408 -9.61 42.67 -2.57
C THR A 408 -10.89 42.14 -1.92
N VAL A 409 -11.17 40.86 -2.16
CA VAL A 409 -12.26 40.10 -1.53
C VAL A 409 -11.66 38.83 -0.93
N PRO A 410 -11.36 38.83 0.39
CA PRO A 410 -10.87 37.65 1.08
C PRO A 410 -11.95 36.57 1.20
N LEU A 411 -11.57 35.31 0.97
CA LEU A 411 -12.49 34.16 1.06
C LEU A 411 -12.43 33.49 2.44
N SER A 412 -13.43 32.65 2.74
CA SER A 412 -13.55 31.99 4.04
C SER A 412 -12.27 31.24 4.47
N GLY A 413 -11.83 31.48 5.72
CA GLY A 413 -10.68 30.79 6.34
C GLY A 413 -9.30 31.30 5.93
N TRP A 414 -9.23 32.38 5.16
CA TRP A 414 -7.98 32.92 4.63
C TRP A 414 -6.99 33.36 5.72
N LEU A 415 -7.45 34.17 6.69
CA LEU A 415 -6.58 34.75 7.73
C LEU A 415 -6.04 33.65 8.65
N GLU A 416 -6.88 32.68 9.03
CA GLU A 416 -6.46 31.53 9.82
C GLU A 416 -5.39 30.71 9.12
N ALA A 417 -5.52 30.49 7.81
CA ALA A 417 -4.52 29.76 7.05
C ALA A 417 -3.16 30.47 7.06
N MET A 418 -3.16 31.80 6.88
CA MET A 418 -1.93 32.60 6.94
C MET A 418 -1.30 32.59 8.34
N LEU A 419 -2.11 32.70 9.39
CA LEU A 419 -1.64 32.66 10.78
C LEU A 419 -1.10 31.29 11.17
N ARG A 420 -1.81 30.21 10.84
CA ARG A 420 -1.34 28.83 11.07
C ARG A 420 0.02 28.60 10.42
N LEU A 421 0.19 29.06 9.17
CA LEU A 421 1.47 28.92 8.47
C LEU A 421 2.56 29.78 9.13
N ALA A 422 2.26 31.05 9.45
CA ALA A 422 3.23 31.93 10.11
C ALA A 422 3.66 31.43 11.49
N GLU A 423 2.78 30.74 12.22
CA GLU A 423 3.07 30.18 13.56
C GLU A 423 3.71 28.78 13.53
N SER A 424 3.63 28.07 12.40
CA SER A 424 4.19 26.72 12.25
C SER A 424 5.71 26.66 12.39
N ASP A 425 6.42 27.73 12.04
CA ASP A 425 7.88 27.83 12.13
C ASP A 425 8.30 29.28 12.50
N PRO A 426 9.06 29.48 13.59
CA PRO A 426 9.59 30.78 13.96
C PRO A 426 10.44 31.49 12.88
N VAL A 427 11.03 30.75 11.93
CA VAL A 427 11.82 31.28 10.81
C VAL A 427 10.95 31.92 9.71
N ILE A 428 9.62 31.69 9.71
CA ILE A 428 8.73 32.33 8.72
C ILE A 428 8.50 33.79 9.11
N GLY A 429 9.03 34.70 8.29
CA GLY A 429 8.95 36.15 8.51
C GLY A 429 7.73 36.81 7.86
N ALA A 430 7.32 36.31 6.69
CA ALA A 430 6.15 36.78 5.96
C ALA A 430 5.39 35.65 5.26
N VAL A 431 4.08 35.84 5.08
CA VAL A 431 3.17 34.92 4.39
C VAL A 431 2.30 35.70 3.39
N GLY A 432 2.22 35.24 2.14
CA GLY A 432 1.33 35.79 1.13
C GLY A 432 0.20 34.85 0.74
N ALA A 433 -0.92 35.42 0.28
CA ALA A 433 -2.10 34.67 -0.16
C ALA A 433 -2.01 34.21 -1.63
N LYS A 434 -2.86 33.24 -2.00
CA LYS A 434 -3.24 32.96 -3.39
C LYS A 434 -4.14 34.05 -3.92
N LEU A 435 -3.62 34.81 -4.87
CA LEU A 435 -4.38 35.88 -5.53
C LEU A 435 -5.06 35.35 -6.79
N MET A 436 -6.33 35.66 -6.94
CA MET A 436 -7.14 35.28 -8.10
C MET A 436 -7.77 36.51 -8.74
N TYR A 437 -7.89 36.48 -10.06
CA TYR A 437 -8.68 37.45 -10.79
C TYR A 437 -10.19 37.22 -10.57
N PRO A 438 -11.04 38.24 -10.74
CA PRO A 438 -12.49 38.10 -10.65
C PRO A 438 -13.10 37.12 -11.65
N ASP A 439 -12.40 36.83 -12.77
CA ASP A 439 -12.79 35.83 -13.77
C ASP A 439 -12.45 34.39 -13.35
N GLY A 440 -11.89 34.20 -12.15
CA GLY A 440 -11.53 32.91 -11.59
C GLY A 440 -10.15 32.40 -12.00
N LYS A 441 -9.37 33.13 -12.79
CA LYS A 441 -7.99 32.73 -13.15
C LYS A 441 -7.00 33.08 -12.04
N LEU A 442 -5.90 32.32 -11.98
CA LEU A 442 -4.83 32.59 -11.04
C LEU A 442 -4.11 33.90 -11.40
N GLN A 443 -3.92 34.76 -10.42
CA GLN A 443 -3.13 35.98 -10.57
C GLN A 443 -1.71 35.78 -10.07
N GLU A 444 -1.56 35.17 -8.89
CA GLU A 444 -0.27 34.98 -8.23
C GLU A 444 -0.31 33.78 -7.27
N ALA A 445 0.65 32.87 -7.43
CA ALA A 445 0.97 31.81 -6.48
C ALA A 445 2.34 32.03 -5.82
N GLY A 446 2.56 33.27 -5.35
CA GLY A 446 3.86 33.85 -5.06
C GLY A 446 4.62 34.31 -6.30
N ALA A 447 5.77 34.96 -6.11
CA ALA A 447 6.51 35.56 -7.20
C ALA A 447 8.04 35.36 -7.08
N LEU A 448 8.70 35.42 -8.24
CA LEU A 448 10.14 35.24 -8.42
C LEU A 448 10.79 36.55 -8.88
N ILE A 449 12.06 36.74 -8.50
CA ILE A 449 12.88 37.90 -8.93
C ILE A 449 14.14 37.40 -9.63
N PHE A 450 14.39 37.91 -10.83
CA PHE A 450 15.57 37.61 -11.64
C PHE A 450 16.75 38.52 -11.29
N ASN A 451 17.95 38.16 -11.76
CA ASN A 451 19.18 38.88 -11.46
C ASN A 451 19.24 40.33 -11.98
N ASP A 452 18.41 40.68 -12.95
CA ASP A 452 18.25 42.04 -13.48
C ASP A 452 17.17 42.85 -12.72
N GLY A 453 16.69 42.30 -11.60
CA GLY A 453 15.66 42.85 -10.74
C GLY A 453 14.24 42.72 -11.29
N SER A 454 14.02 42.12 -12.47
CA SER A 454 12.66 41.92 -13.00
C SER A 454 11.90 40.82 -12.23
N GLY A 455 10.58 40.98 -12.10
CA GLY A 455 9.73 40.05 -11.36
C GLY A 455 8.79 39.25 -12.25
N TRP A 456 8.44 38.04 -11.80
CA TRP A 456 7.47 37.16 -12.44
C TRP A 456 6.50 36.54 -11.42
N ASN A 457 5.20 36.80 -11.61
CA ASN A 457 4.14 36.22 -10.79
C ASN A 457 3.87 34.78 -11.25
N PHE A 458 4.10 33.82 -10.35
CA PHE A 458 4.02 32.41 -10.67
C PHE A 458 2.57 31.99 -10.96
N GLY A 459 2.36 31.30 -12.08
CA GLY A 459 1.04 30.79 -12.49
C GLY A 459 0.06 31.84 -13.04
N ARG A 460 0.51 33.07 -13.31
CA ARG A 460 -0.36 34.16 -13.80
C ARG A 460 -1.12 33.75 -15.07
N GLY A 461 -2.45 33.86 -15.02
CA GLY A 461 -3.38 33.54 -16.11
C GLY A 461 -3.75 32.06 -16.22
N ASP A 462 -3.21 31.20 -15.35
CA ASP A 462 -3.43 29.76 -15.37
C ASP A 462 -4.62 29.33 -14.46
N ASP A 463 -4.97 28.05 -14.50
CA ASP A 463 -6.00 27.45 -13.65
C ASP A 463 -5.51 27.33 -12.19
N PRO A 464 -6.16 28.02 -11.22
CA PRO A 464 -5.77 27.98 -9.81
C PRO A 464 -5.97 26.60 -9.14
N ALA A 465 -6.71 25.67 -9.76
CA ALA A 465 -6.92 24.33 -9.22
C ALA A 465 -5.75 23.35 -9.48
N LYS A 466 -4.77 23.73 -10.32
CA LYS A 466 -3.62 22.85 -10.61
C LYS A 466 -2.79 22.54 -9.36
N ALA A 467 -2.35 21.30 -9.24
CA ALA A 467 -1.58 20.82 -8.09
C ALA A 467 -0.27 21.59 -7.85
N ALA A 468 0.30 22.23 -8.89
CA ALA A 468 1.50 23.06 -8.77
C ALA A 468 1.30 24.33 -7.93
N TYR A 469 0.07 24.87 -7.87
CA TYR A 469 -0.28 26.11 -7.15
C TYR A 469 -1.00 25.86 -5.83
N ASN A 470 -1.21 24.60 -5.47
CA ASN A 470 -1.93 24.18 -4.28
C ASN A 470 -0.99 23.55 -3.25
N ARG A 471 0.22 24.10 -3.14
CA ARG A 471 1.25 23.69 -2.18
C ARG A 471 1.86 24.92 -1.53
N VAL A 472 2.13 24.81 -0.23
CA VAL A 472 2.93 25.82 0.49
C VAL A 472 4.35 25.82 -0.11
N ALA A 473 4.88 27.00 -0.40
CA ALA A 473 6.19 27.14 -1.04
C ALA A 473 6.94 28.35 -0.49
N GLU A 474 8.26 28.27 -0.41
CA GLU A 474 9.12 29.44 -0.21
C GLU A 474 9.25 30.19 -1.54
N VAL A 475 9.11 31.51 -1.51
CA VAL A 475 9.09 32.37 -2.71
C VAL A 475 9.99 33.60 -2.50
N ASP A 476 10.36 34.29 -3.58
CA ASP A 476 11.24 35.47 -3.45
C ASP A 476 10.50 36.65 -2.81
N TYR A 477 9.22 36.85 -3.17
CA TYR A 477 8.30 37.79 -2.54
C TYR A 477 6.83 37.39 -2.78
N CYS A 478 5.94 38.02 -2.03
CA CYS A 478 4.50 38.02 -2.28
C CYS A 478 4.01 39.48 -2.36
N SER A 479 3.03 39.74 -3.21
CA SER A 479 2.53 41.10 -3.43
C SER A 479 1.89 41.71 -2.18
N GLY A 480 2.07 43.01 -2.00
CA GLY A 480 1.44 43.82 -0.94
C GLY A 480 -0.09 43.88 -1.00
N ALA A 481 -0.71 43.26 -2.02
CA ALA A 481 -2.16 43.10 -2.13
C ALA A 481 -2.75 42.29 -0.97
N CYS A 482 -2.00 41.30 -0.46
CA CYS A 482 -2.34 40.55 0.76
C CYS A 482 -1.06 39.91 1.34
N LEU A 483 -0.45 40.59 2.32
CA LEU A 483 0.84 40.20 2.89
C LEU A 483 0.81 40.28 4.42
N LEU A 484 1.00 39.13 5.08
CA LEU A 484 1.12 39.01 6.54
C LEU A 484 2.61 39.03 6.92
N VAL A 485 2.98 39.88 7.88
CA VAL A 485 4.38 40.04 8.33
C VAL A 485 4.44 40.08 9.85
N ARG A 486 5.49 39.49 10.43
CA ARG A 486 5.75 39.63 11.87
C ARG A 486 6.10 41.08 12.20
N ARG A 487 5.40 41.66 13.18
CA ARG A 487 5.57 43.07 13.54
C ARG A 487 7.01 43.41 13.92
N ASN A 488 7.62 42.61 14.79
CA ASN A 488 8.99 42.85 15.27
C ASN A 488 10.01 42.87 14.11
N LEU A 489 9.84 42.02 13.09
CA LEU A 489 10.71 42.01 11.91
C LEU A 489 10.45 43.22 11.00
N PHE A 490 9.19 43.62 10.84
CA PHE A 490 8.83 44.84 10.10
C PHE A 490 9.43 46.10 10.75
N GLU A 491 9.36 46.20 12.09
CA GLU A 491 9.97 47.27 12.88
C GLU A 491 11.51 47.25 12.78
N GLN A 492 12.11 46.06 12.83
CA GLN A 492 13.56 45.89 12.65
C GLN A 492 14.04 46.36 11.27
N LEU A 493 13.21 46.16 10.23
CA LEU A 493 13.47 46.66 8.87
C LEU A 493 13.08 48.13 8.66
N GLN A 494 12.56 48.81 9.69
CA GLN A 494 12.09 50.20 9.65
C GLN A 494 10.91 50.42 8.69
N GLY A 495 10.10 49.38 8.48
CA GLY A 495 8.91 49.37 7.64
C GLY A 495 9.20 49.31 6.14
N PHE A 496 8.20 49.67 5.33
CA PHE A 496 8.36 49.78 3.88
C PHE A 496 9.33 50.92 3.53
N ASP A 497 10.30 50.63 2.66
CA ASP A 497 11.39 51.54 2.34
C ASP A 497 10.90 52.75 1.52
N LYS A 498 11.14 53.95 2.05
CA LYS A 498 10.69 55.22 1.45
C LYS A 498 11.31 55.51 0.08
N ARG A 499 12.34 54.78 -0.35
CA ARG A 499 12.88 54.86 -1.73
C ARG A 499 11.86 54.47 -2.81
N TYR A 500 10.83 53.72 -2.44
CA TYR A 500 9.79 53.23 -3.36
C TYR A 500 8.51 54.07 -3.30
N VAL A 501 8.54 55.27 -2.74
CA VAL A 501 7.40 56.19 -2.77
C VAL A 501 7.13 56.66 -4.22
N PRO A 502 5.90 56.57 -4.72
CA PRO A 502 4.69 56.31 -3.96
C PRO A 502 4.22 54.84 -3.92
N ALA A 503 4.70 53.94 -4.81
CA ALA A 503 4.40 52.50 -4.82
C ALA A 503 5.32 51.71 -5.79
N TYR A 504 5.14 50.38 -5.83
CA TYR A 504 5.90 49.34 -6.54
C TYR A 504 7.32 49.06 -6.02
N TYR A 505 7.62 47.77 -5.82
CA TYR A 505 8.84 47.17 -5.24
C TYR A 505 9.01 47.28 -3.73
N GLU A 506 8.12 47.97 -3.01
CA GLU A 506 8.15 48.03 -1.54
C GLU A 506 7.97 46.66 -0.87
N ASP A 507 7.09 45.83 -1.42
CA ASP A 507 6.81 44.46 -0.99
C ASP A 507 7.96 43.51 -1.33
N THR A 508 8.49 43.58 -2.56
CA THR A 508 9.69 42.87 -2.98
C THR A 508 10.88 43.21 -2.07
N ASP A 509 11.08 44.49 -1.78
CA ASP A 509 12.17 44.97 -0.95
C ASP A 509 12.08 44.50 0.50
N LEU A 510 10.88 44.56 1.09
CA LEU A 510 10.61 44.05 2.43
C LEU A 510 10.92 42.54 2.51
N CYS A 511 10.45 41.78 1.51
CA CYS A 511 10.67 40.32 1.44
C CYS A 511 12.17 39.97 1.33
N PHE A 512 12.94 40.70 0.52
CA PHE A 512 14.40 40.53 0.45
C PHE A 512 15.11 40.96 1.75
N GLY A 513 14.59 42.00 2.42
CA GLY A 513 15.00 42.39 3.77
C GLY A 513 14.90 41.25 4.78
N LEU A 514 13.73 40.61 4.84
CA LEU A 514 13.48 39.46 5.71
C LEU A 514 14.42 38.29 5.41
N ARG A 515 14.61 37.97 4.13
CA ARG A 515 15.51 36.91 3.69
C ARG A 515 16.96 37.16 4.05
N LYS A 516 17.42 38.41 3.93
CA LYS A 516 18.76 38.81 4.36
C LYS A 516 18.97 38.70 5.87
N LEU A 517 17.89 38.83 6.67
CA LEU A 517 17.90 38.56 8.10
C LEU A 517 17.79 37.06 8.45
N GLY A 518 17.72 36.16 7.45
CA GLY A 518 17.62 34.72 7.64
C GLY A 518 16.20 34.18 7.77
N PHE A 519 15.17 35.01 7.51
CA PHE A 519 13.77 34.60 7.58
C PHE A 519 13.20 34.19 6.22
N LYS A 520 12.20 33.32 6.23
CA LYS A 520 11.53 32.83 5.02
C LYS A 520 10.31 33.67 4.65
N VAL A 521 10.04 33.74 3.35
CA VAL A 521 8.81 34.31 2.78
C VAL A 521 8.02 33.17 2.15
N MET A 522 6.81 32.95 2.64
CA MET A 522 6.03 31.75 2.32
C MET A 522 4.75 32.10 1.57
N TYR A 523 4.45 31.32 0.54
CA TYR A 523 3.18 31.33 -0.16
C TYR A 523 2.18 30.37 0.51
N CYS A 524 0.96 30.85 0.80
CA CYS A 524 -0.13 30.09 1.39
C CYS A 524 -1.26 29.84 0.37
N PRO A 525 -1.39 28.62 -0.20
CA PRO A 525 -2.41 28.33 -1.20
C PRO A 525 -3.83 28.23 -0.64
N GLU A 526 -3.98 27.99 0.67
CA GLU A 526 -5.27 27.93 1.37
C GLU A 526 -5.86 29.32 1.62
N ALA A 527 -5.01 30.34 1.74
CA ALA A 527 -5.43 31.72 1.87
C ALA A 527 -5.79 32.26 0.49
N ALA A 528 -7.05 32.14 0.09
CA ALA A 528 -7.52 32.60 -1.22
C ALA A 528 -8.13 34.01 -1.13
N VAL A 529 -7.68 34.91 -2.00
CA VAL A 529 -8.14 36.30 -2.07
C VAL A 529 -8.38 36.66 -3.55
N VAL A 530 -9.55 37.19 -3.86
CA VAL A 530 -9.82 37.76 -5.20
C VAL A 530 -9.34 39.21 -5.23
N HIS A 531 -8.63 39.62 -6.27
CA HIS A 531 -8.06 40.97 -6.37
C HIS A 531 -8.33 41.59 -7.75
N PHE A 532 -8.94 42.79 -7.74
CA PHE A 532 -9.40 43.51 -8.94
C PHE A 532 -8.29 44.39 -9.55
N GLU A 533 -7.12 43.80 -9.83
CA GLU A 533 -5.87 44.48 -10.23
C GLU A 533 -6.05 45.70 -11.17
N GLY A 534 -5.48 46.85 -10.77
CA GLY A 534 -5.39 48.03 -11.64
C GLY A 534 -6.56 49.02 -11.54
N VAL A 535 -7.55 48.73 -10.68
CA VAL A 535 -8.67 49.64 -10.35
C VAL A 535 -8.20 50.89 -9.59
N THR A 536 -7.19 50.76 -8.74
CA THR A 536 -6.63 51.84 -7.90
C THR A 536 -5.44 52.58 -8.54
N ALA A 537 -4.66 51.90 -9.40
CA ALA A 537 -3.39 52.43 -9.94
C ALA A 537 -3.42 52.82 -11.45
N GLY A 538 -4.49 52.46 -12.17
CA GLY A 538 -4.61 52.65 -13.62
C GLY A 538 -3.89 51.58 -14.47
N THR A 539 -4.27 51.44 -15.75
CA THR A 539 -3.80 50.36 -16.66
C THR A 539 -2.68 50.77 -17.63
N ASN A 540 -2.32 52.04 -17.71
CA ASN A 540 -1.33 52.55 -18.67
C ASN A 540 0.11 52.48 -18.10
N LEU A 541 1.07 51.94 -18.87
CA LEU A 541 2.49 51.87 -18.50
C LEU A 541 3.24 53.20 -18.73
N GLN A 542 2.65 54.14 -19.48
CA GLN A 542 3.24 55.44 -19.85
C GLN A 542 2.70 56.61 -18.99
N THR A 543 1.60 56.42 -18.25
CA THR A 543 0.99 57.42 -17.36
C THR A 543 0.39 56.76 -16.11
N GLY A 544 0.39 57.46 -14.96
CA GLY A 544 -0.15 56.93 -13.70
C GLY A 544 0.88 56.23 -12.80
N TYR A 545 0.42 55.44 -11.83
CA TYR A 545 1.27 54.81 -10.80
C TYR A 545 2.17 53.70 -11.38
N LYS A 546 1.76 53.01 -12.45
CA LYS A 546 2.55 51.90 -13.05
C LYS A 546 3.91 52.30 -13.64
N LYS A 547 4.15 53.59 -13.94
CA LYS A 547 5.48 54.07 -14.39
C LYS A 547 6.58 53.82 -13.35
N TYR A 548 6.22 53.81 -12.06
CA TYR A 548 7.16 53.60 -10.97
C TYR A 548 7.68 52.17 -10.94
N GLN A 549 6.99 51.19 -11.55
CA GLN A 549 7.47 49.81 -11.63
C GLN A 549 8.82 49.69 -12.37
N ALA A 550 9.05 50.48 -13.44
CA ALA A 550 10.32 50.49 -14.15
C ALA A 550 11.42 51.25 -13.38
N LEU A 551 11.08 52.44 -12.84
CA LEU A 551 12.02 53.27 -12.08
C LEU A 551 12.49 52.58 -10.78
N HIS A 552 11.56 51.96 -10.07
CA HIS A 552 11.83 51.29 -8.80
C HIS A 552 12.50 49.93 -9.00
N ARG A 553 12.28 49.25 -10.14
CA ARG A 553 13.10 48.10 -10.53
C ARG A 553 14.59 48.44 -10.56
N GLU A 554 14.98 49.55 -11.19
CA GLU A 554 16.39 49.97 -11.23
C GLU A 554 16.93 50.33 -9.85
N THR A 555 16.08 50.91 -9.00
CA THR A 555 16.42 51.25 -7.61
C THR A 555 16.63 49.99 -6.77
N PHE A 556 15.73 49.02 -6.90
CA PHE A 556 15.83 47.71 -6.27
C PHE A 556 17.06 46.93 -6.75
N ALA A 557 17.29 46.88 -8.06
CA ALA A 557 18.44 46.19 -8.65
C ALA A 557 19.78 46.76 -8.17
N ARG A 558 19.86 48.10 -7.99
CA ARG A 558 21.05 48.74 -7.41
C ARG A 558 21.21 48.42 -5.92
N LYS A 559 20.13 48.45 -5.14
CA LYS A 559 20.17 48.16 -3.68
C LYS A 559 20.60 46.72 -3.41
N TRP A 560 20.03 45.76 -4.14
CA TRP A 560 20.20 44.32 -3.94
C TRP A 560 21.21 43.68 -4.90
N LYS A 561 22.10 44.48 -5.50
CA LYS A 561 23.01 44.03 -6.56
C LYS A 561 23.81 42.78 -6.19
N ARG A 562 24.22 42.61 -4.93
CA ARG A 562 24.98 41.43 -4.48
C ARG A 562 24.09 40.21 -4.38
N GLU A 563 22.93 40.35 -3.74
CA GLU A 563 21.96 39.28 -3.53
C GLU A 563 21.36 38.79 -4.87
N LEU A 564 21.17 39.70 -5.83
CA LEU A 564 20.70 39.38 -7.18
C LEU A 564 21.71 38.62 -8.04
N GLN A 565 23.01 38.62 -7.71
CA GLN A 565 24.00 37.79 -8.43
C GLN A 565 23.73 36.29 -8.29
N HIS A 566 22.99 35.90 -7.26
CA HIS A 566 22.61 34.52 -6.98
C HIS A 566 21.21 34.17 -7.51
N GLN A 567 20.56 35.08 -8.22
CA GLN A 567 19.26 34.87 -8.87
C GLN A 567 19.42 34.40 -10.32
N ASP A 568 18.40 33.73 -10.84
CA ASP A 568 18.39 33.25 -12.22
C ASP A 568 18.34 34.43 -13.23
N HIS A 569 18.81 34.19 -14.46
CA HIS A 569 18.74 35.18 -15.53
C HIS A 569 17.31 35.37 -16.04
N SER A 570 16.93 36.64 -16.27
CA SER A 570 15.65 36.94 -16.94
C SER A 570 15.65 36.38 -18.37
N PRO A 571 14.57 35.74 -18.82
CA PRO A 571 14.48 35.24 -20.20
C PRO A 571 14.37 36.39 -21.22
N GLU A 572 15.03 36.26 -22.37
CA GLU A 572 14.84 37.17 -23.51
C GLU A 572 13.38 37.10 -24.01
N VAL A 573 12.67 38.23 -23.94
CA VAL A 573 11.28 38.35 -24.40
C VAL A 573 11.30 38.56 -25.91
N THR A 574 11.26 37.48 -26.70
CA THR A 574 10.80 37.55 -28.09
C THR A 574 9.28 37.67 -28.09
N ARG A 575 8.76 38.74 -28.72
CA ARG A 575 7.34 39.17 -28.71
C ARG A 575 6.32 38.18 -29.32
N GLN A 576 6.70 36.95 -29.63
CA GLN A 576 5.80 35.93 -30.16
C GLN A 576 6.30 34.53 -29.74
N ALA A 577 5.81 34.00 -28.62
CA ALA A 577 5.98 32.59 -28.30
C ALA A 577 4.68 32.01 -27.69
N PRO A 578 4.18 30.86 -28.16
CA PRO A 578 2.94 30.26 -27.67
C PRO A 578 3.12 29.60 -26.29
N VAL A 579 1.97 29.32 -25.66
CA VAL A 579 1.68 28.59 -24.40
C VAL A 579 2.48 27.26 -24.21
N THR A 580 3.29 26.82 -25.15
CA THR A 580 4.13 25.62 -25.07
C THR A 580 5.48 25.83 -24.36
N ALA A 581 5.95 27.08 -24.21
CA ALA A 581 7.19 27.39 -23.49
C ALA A 581 7.09 27.13 -21.96
N ASP A 582 5.88 27.10 -21.40
CA ASP A 582 5.65 26.81 -19.97
C ASP A 582 5.97 25.36 -19.58
N ARG A 583 5.86 24.41 -20.52
CA ARG A 583 6.13 22.98 -20.25
C ARG A 583 7.62 22.66 -20.08
N ALA A 584 8.50 23.39 -20.75
CA ALA A 584 9.95 23.23 -20.62
C ALA A 584 10.47 23.91 -19.33
N ARG A 585 9.83 25.01 -18.89
CA ARG A 585 10.24 25.75 -17.69
C ARG A 585 9.68 25.20 -16.38
N LEU A 586 8.55 24.48 -16.39
CA LEU A 586 8.15 23.61 -15.27
C LEU A 586 9.19 22.52 -14.95
N ARG A 587 10.09 22.19 -15.90
CA ARG A 587 11.26 21.30 -15.69
C ARG A 587 12.56 22.04 -15.37
N ALA A 588 12.59 23.38 -15.49
CA ALA A 588 13.78 24.21 -15.39
C ALA A 588 13.66 25.34 -14.34
N LEU A 589 12.67 25.29 -13.44
CA LEU A 589 12.91 25.79 -12.10
C LEU A 589 14.00 24.90 -11.50
N PRO A 590 15.13 25.45 -11.02
CA PRO A 590 16.14 24.64 -10.37
C PRO A 590 15.47 23.77 -9.31
N ALA A 591 15.68 22.46 -9.39
CA ALA A 591 15.38 21.53 -8.29
C ALA A 591 15.82 22.12 -6.93
N GLY A 592 16.88 22.95 -6.95
CA GLY A 592 17.45 23.71 -5.83
C GLY A 592 16.57 24.69 -5.03
N ARG A 593 15.37 25.11 -5.48
CA ARG A 593 14.48 25.96 -4.65
C ARG A 593 13.17 25.30 -4.21
N ALA A 594 12.72 24.29 -4.94
CA ALA A 594 11.80 23.29 -4.38
C ALA A 594 12.49 22.44 -3.29
N GLU A 595 13.82 22.46 -3.24
CA GLU A 595 14.65 21.80 -2.24
C GLU A 595 14.56 22.38 -0.81
N ALA A 596 13.96 23.55 -0.59
CA ALA A 596 13.76 24.09 0.76
C ALA A 596 12.86 23.22 1.67
N PHE A 597 12.16 22.24 1.09
CA PHE A 597 11.50 21.14 1.80
C PHE A 597 11.86 19.76 1.24
N HIS A 598 12.85 19.63 0.33
CA HIS A 598 13.47 18.33 0.10
C HIS A 598 14.38 18.07 1.30
N PRO A 599 13.98 17.14 2.16
CA PRO A 599 14.88 16.68 3.20
C PRO A 599 16.12 16.09 2.53
N ALA A 600 17.30 16.53 2.94
CA ALA A 600 18.56 15.92 2.51
C ALA A 600 18.74 14.48 3.03
N GLY A 601 17.91 14.04 3.98
CA GLY A 601 17.93 12.71 4.56
C GLY A 601 16.99 11.71 3.89
N PRO A 602 16.88 10.49 4.46
CA PRO A 602 16.32 9.33 3.77
C PRO A 602 14.85 9.47 3.41
N ASN A 603 14.46 8.85 2.28
CA ASN A 603 13.07 8.61 1.91
C ASN A 603 12.48 7.51 2.81
N VAL A 604 11.43 7.86 3.54
CA VAL A 604 10.69 6.98 4.44
C VAL A 604 9.26 6.84 3.92
N LEU A 605 8.84 5.62 3.66
CA LEU A 605 7.45 5.27 3.38
C LEU A 605 6.76 4.96 4.70
N VAL A 606 5.61 5.57 4.99
CA VAL A 606 4.79 5.28 6.17
C VAL A 606 3.41 4.84 5.70
N ILE A 607 2.93 3.71 6.20
CA ILE A 607 1.59 3.18 5.85
C ILE A 607 0.80 2.92 7.12
N ASP A 608 -0.41 3.47 7.18
CA ASP A 608 -1.30 3.40 8.33
C ASP A 608 -2.75 3.10 7.88
N PRO A 609 -3.61 2.49 8.72
CA PRO A 609 -5.01 2.28 8.36
C PRO A 609 -5.74 3.56 7.95
N THR A 610 -5.44 4.71 8.57
CA THR A 610 -6.10 5.99 8.30
C THR A 610 -5.11 7.16 8.30
N LEU A 611 -5.59 8.37 7.96
CA LEU A 611 -4.80 9.57 8.26
C LEU A 611 -4.64 9.72 9.79
N PRO A 612 -3.49 10.20 10.29
CA PRO A 612 -3.23 10.32 11.73
C PRO A 612 -4.08 11.47 12.31
N MET A 613 -5.31 11.14 12.71
CA MET A 613 -6.24 12.05 13.38
C MET A 613 -5.80 12.23 14.84
N HIS A 614 -4.79 13.09 15.03
CA HIS A 614 -4.07 13.27 16.29
C HIS A 614 -4.95 13.71 17.48
N ASP A 615 -6.13 14.26 17.21
CA ASP A 615 -7.16 14.66 18.18
C ASP A 615 -8.22 13.56 18.47
N ARG A 616 -8.16 12.39 17.81
CA ARG A 616 -9.14 11.29 17.97
C ARG A 616 -8.64 10.08 18.74
N ALA A 617 -7.34 9.79 18.71
CA ALA A 617 -6.79 8.58 19.33
C ALA A 617 -5.31 8.73 19.71
N SER A 618 -4.91 8.08 20.81
CA SER A 618 -3.52 8.10 21.31
C SER A 618 -2.51 7.58 20.28
N GLY A 619 -2.84 6.49 19.55
CA GLY A 619 -1.97 5.95 18.50
C GLY A 619 -1.76 6.94 17.36
N CYS A 620 -2.83 7.63 16.94
CA CYS A 620 -2.75 8.67 15.91
C CYS A 620 -1.92 9.88 16.37
N LEU A 621 -2.06 10.30 17.64
CA LEU A 621 -1.25 11.38 18.22
C LEU A 621 0.24 11.00 18.25
N ARG A 622 0.56 9.76 18.66
CA ARG A 622 1.94 9.25 18.65
C ARG A 622 2.51 9.24 17.24
N LEU A 623 1.79 8.66 16.26
CA LEU A 623 2.25 8.61 14.88
C LEU A 623 2.46 10.01 14.30
N PHE A 624 1.55 10.95 14.56
CA PHE A 624 1.70 12.35 14.15
C PHE A 624 2.97 13.00 14.75
N GLY A 625 3.26 12.74 16.03
CA GLY A 625 4.49 13.16 16.68
C GLY A 625 5.74 12.55 16.05
N VAL A 626 5.72 11.24 15.75
CA VAL A 626 6.81 10.54 15.06
C VAL A 626 7.04 11.12 13.66
N LEU A 627 5.99 11.40 12.89
CA LEU A 627 6.08 12.03 11.56
C LEU A 627 6.73 13.42 11.64
N LYS A 628 6.37 14.23 12.65
CA LYS A 628 7.02 15.53 12.89
C LYS A 628 8.50 15.38 13.21
N ILE A 629 8.86 14.42 14.06
CA ILE A 629 10.26 14.12 14.39
C ILE A 629 11.03 13.71 13.12
N MET A 630 10.48 12.82 12.29
CA MET A 630 11.09 12.42 11.02
C MET A 630 11.34 13.63 10.10
N ARG A 631 10.39 14.57 10.00
CA ARG A 631 10.56 15.80 9.22
C ARG A 631 11.62 16.73 9.80
N GLN A 632 11.64 16.91 11.12
CA GLN A 632 12.67 17.70 11.81
C GLN A 632 14.07 17.11 11.68
N GLN A 633 14.18 15.78 11.58
CA GLN A 633 15.43 15.07 11.29
C GLN A 633 15.80 15.10 9.81
N GLY A 634 15.00 15.77 8.97
CA GLY A 634 15.24 15.90 7.55
C GLY A 634 15.01 14.59 6.81
N CYS A 635 13.94 13.84 7.06
CA CYS A 635 13.50 12.69 6.24
C CYS A 635 12.43 13.05 5.22
N ALA A 636 12.46 12.42 4.04
CA ALA A 636 11.45 12.52 2.97
C ALA A 636 10.33 11.53 3.23
N VAL A 637 9.28 11.99 3.88
CA VAL A 637 8.18 11.13 4.26
C VAL A 637 7.15 11.07 3.13
N THR A 638 6.88 9.86 2.65
CA THR A 638 5.69 9.53 1.87
C THR A 638 4.74 8.74 2.76
N PHE A 639 3.51 9.21 2.90
CA PHE A 639 2.48 8.60 3.74
C PHE A 639 1.38 7.98 2.86
N ILE A 640 0.97 6.76 3.16
CA ILE A 640 -0.18 6.09 2.53
C ILE A 640 -1.22 5.81 3.63
N ALA A 641 -2.41 6.41 3.48
CA ALA A 641 -3.56 6.09 4.31
C ALA A 641 -4.43 5.04 3.60
N ARG A 642 -4.58 3.82 4.14
CA ARG A 642 -5.40 2.78 3.50
C ARG A 642 -6.84 3.23 3.29
N SER A 643 -7.51 3.69 4.34
CA SER A 643 -8.93 4.07 4.29
C SER A 643 -9.18 5.58 4.19
N GLY A 644 -8.12 6.38 4.05
CA GLY A 644 -8.20 7.85 3.95
C GLY A 644 -8.56 8.52 5.28
N GLY A 645 -9.25 9.67 5.20
CA GLY A 645 -9.71 10.44 6.36
C GLY A 645 -10.14 11.86 5.96
N PRO A 646 -10.64 12.68 6.91
CA PRO A 646 -11.02 14.05 6.63
C PRO A 646 -9.89 14.86 6.00
N THR A 647 -10.21 15.68 4.99
CA THR A 647 -9.22 16.42 4.17
C THR A 647 -8.31 17.33 5.00
N GLN A 648 -8.78 17.80 6.17
CA GLN A 648 -7.97 18.64 7.08
C GLN A 648 -6.66 17.97 7.49
N TYR A 649 -6.67 16.67 7.84
CA TYR A 649 -5.45 15.97 8.29
C TYR A 649 -4.49 15.71 7.13
N ARG A 650 -5.02 15.49 5.91
CA ARG A 650 -4.20 15.42 4.70
C ARG A 650 -3.47 16.75 4.48
N ARG A 651 -4.20 17.88 4.55
CA ARG A 651 -3.62 19.21 4.40
C ARG A 651 -2.57 19.51 5.47
N GLU A 652 -2.81 19.10 6.72
CA GLU A 652 -1.82 19.22 7.79
C GLU A 652 -0.54 18.45 7.48
N LEU A 653 -0.64 17.18 7.07
CA LEU A 653 0.55 16.39 6.66
C LEU A 653 1.27 17.03 5.46
N GLU A 654 0.53 17.44 4.42
CA GLU A 654 1.07 18.07 3.22
C GLU A 654 1.75 19.42 3.53
N SER A 655 1.21 20.20 4.47
CA SER A 655 1.80 21.45 4.94
C SER A 655 3.14 21.24 5.66
N MET A 656 3.37 20.06 6.25
CA MET A 656 4.67 19.65 6.81
C MET A 656 5.66 19.15 5.74
N GLY A 657 5.26 19.14 4.47
CA GLY A 657 6.05 18.61 3.35
C GLY A 657 6.01 17.08 3.23
N ILE A 658 5.01 16.42 3.81
CA ILE A 658 4.79 14.97 3.70
C ILE A 658 3.95 14.71 2.44
N ARG A 659 4.38 13.76 1.59
CA ARG A 659 3.61 13.39 0.41
C ARG A 659 2.54 12.36 0.78
N VAL A 660 1.26 12.69 0.65
CA VAL A 660 0.16 11.82 1.10
C VAL A 660 -0.55 11.14 -0.08
N TYR A 661 -0.71 9.82 0.01
CA TYR A 661 -1.53 8.98 -0.88
C TYR A 661 -2.67 8.32 -0.10
N GLY A 662 -3.69 7.88 -0.83
CA GLY A 662 -4.88 7.26 -0.27
C GLY A 662 -6.11 8.18 -0.25
N PRO A 663 -7.33 7.64 -0.06
CA PRO A 663 -7.62 6.24 0.28
C PRO A 663 -7.27 5.24 -0.84
N ASP A 664 -7.02 3.98 -0.50
CA ASP A 664 -6.69 2.88 -1.42
C ASP A 664 -7.88 1.93 -1.63
N PRO A 665 -8.82 2.25 -2.55
CA PRO A 665 -10.03 1.45 -2.76
C PRO A 665 -9.79 -0.05 -2.99
N ALA A 666 -8.66 -0.44 -3.59
CA ALA A 666 -8.34 -1.84 -3.87
C ALA A 666 -8.04 -2.67 -2.60
N LYS A 667 -7.67 -1.99 -1.50
CA LYS A 667 -7.34 -2.58 -0.19
C LYS A 667 -8.42 -2.30 0.86
N ILE A 668 -9.46 -1.54 0.51
CA ILE A 668 -10.60 -1.28 1.38
C ILE A 668 -11.72 -2.28 1.04
N THR A 669 -11.68 -3.46 1.65
CA THR A 669 -12.71 -4.50 1.48
C THR A 669 -13.96 -4.26 2.34
N ASN A 670 -13.88 -3.33 3.32
CA ASN A 670 -14.87 -3.15 4.40
C ASN A 670 -15.54 -1.76 4.48
N SER A 671 -15.42 -0.85 3.49
CA SER A 671 -16.11 0.45 3.55
C SER A 671 -17.47 0.43 2.86
N HIS A 672 -18.55 0.63 3.62
CA HIS A 672 -19.94 0.77 3.15
C HIS A 672 -20.22 2.02 2.28
N ALA A 673 -19.19 2.73 1.81
CA ALA A 673 -19.32 3.86 0.91
C ALA A 673 -18.39 3.62 -0.29
N PRO A 674 -18.82 3.85 -1.54
CA PRO A 674 -17.93 3.84 -2.69
C PRO A 674 -16.84 4.88 -2.46
N VAL A 675 -15.62 4.42 -2.24
CA VAL A 675 -14.45 5.29 -2.15
C VAL A 675 -14.13 5.75 -3.56
N ASN A 676 -14.64 6.92 -3.93
CA ASN A 676 -14.43 7.52 -5.24
C ASN A 676 -13.04 8.19 -5.29
N ALA A 677 -12.00 7.35 -5.27
CA ALA A 677 -10.60 7.76 -5.38
C ALA A 677 -9.88 6.79 -6.33
N PRO A 678 -8.87 7.25 -7.09
CA PRO A 678 -8.04 6.32 -7.86
C PRO A 678 -7.31 5.37 -6.89
N PRO A 679 -7.20 4.06 -7.22
CA PRO A 679 -6.43 3.12 -6.41
C PRO A 679 -5.00 3.61 -6.24
N VAL A 680 -4.43 3.35 -5.06
CA VAL A 680 -3.03 3.73 -4.82
C VAL A 680 -2.16 2.74 -5.60
N ASP A 681 -1.53 3.22 -6.67
CA ASP A 681 -0.56 2.43 -7.43
C ASP A 681 0.77 2.34 -6.65
N LEU A 682 0.81 1.44 -5.68
CA LEU A 682 1.98 1.20 -4.83
C LEU A 682 3.21 0.86 -5.67
N ARG A 683 3.04 0.08 -6.76
CA ARG A 683 4.12 -0.25 -7.69
C ARG A 683 4.69 1.02 -8.35
N ALA A 684 3.84 1.94 -8.80
CA ALA A 684 4.30 3.21 -9.36
C ALA A 684 5.02 4.09 -8.32
N ILE A 685 4.59 4.06 -7.06
CA ILE A 685 5.25 4.80 -5.98
C ILE A 685 6.64 4.20 -5.71
N LEU A 686 6.71 2.89 -5.51
CA LEU A 686 7.93 2.14 -5.22
C LEU A 686 8.95 2.14 -6.38
N SER A 687 8.48 2.21 -7.62
CA SER A 687 9.37 2.29 -8.81
C SER A 687 9.90 3.70 -9.09
N LYS A 688 9.20 4.75 -8.63
CA LYS A 688 9.62 6.16 -8.82
C LYS A 688 10.45 6.71 -7.68
N THR A 689 10.39 6.10 -6.50
CA THR A 689 11.10 6.58 -5.32
C THR A 689 11.73 5.39 -4.60
N SER A 690 13.05 5.44 -4.42
CA SER A 690 13.76 4.46 -3.60
C SER A 690 13.60 4.85 -2.13
N PHE A 691 12.97 3.96 -1.35
CA PHE A 691 12.79 4.14 0.09
C PHE A 691 13.87 3.39 0.84
N GLN A 692 14.41 4.01 1.90
CA GLN A 692 15.30 3.31 2.82
C GLN A 692 14.48 2.47 3.80
N VAL A 693 13.38 3.04 4.29
CA VAL A 693 12.53 2.42 5.31
C VAL A 693 11.06 2.52 4.89
N ALA A 694 10.33 1.43 5.06
CA ALA A 694 8.88 1.37 5.09
C ALA A 694 8.43 1.09 6.53
N TRP A 695 7.80 2.08 7.17
CA TRP A 695 7.22 2.01 8.50
C TRP A 695 5.73 1.65 8.40
N LEU A 696 5.35 0.46 8.83
CA LEU A 696 3.99 -0.07 8.72
C LEU A 696 3.36 -0.16 10.11
N SER A 697 2.24 0.54 10.32
CA SER A 697 1.50 0.52 11.60
C SER A 697 0.61 -0.72 11.71
N PHE A 698 0.67 -1.43 12.83
CA PHE A 698 -0.07 -2.67 13.11
C PHE A 698 0.31 -3.86 12.21
N PHE A 699 0.17 -5.07 12.73
CA PHE A 699 0.48 -6.28 11.96
C PHE A 699 -0.46 -6.48 10.75
N GLN A 700 -1.72 -6.01 10.82
CA GLN A 700 -2.68 -6.16 9.73
C GLN A 700 -2.28 -5.34 8.48
N ILE A 701 -1.78 -4.12 8.66
CA ILE A 701 -1.26 -3.34 7.52
C ILE A 701 0.01 -3.97 6.99
N ALA A 702 0.88 -4.46 7.87
CA ALA A 702 2.06 -5.18 7.42
C ALA A 702 1.69 -6.43 6.61
N GLU A 703 0.70 -7.22 7.03
CA GLU A 703 0.20 -8.39 6.31
C GLU A 703 -0.24 -8.04 4.87
N GLU A 704 -0.89 -6.89 4.69
CA GLU A 704 -1.43 -6.44 3.39
C GLU A 704 -0.36 -5.89 2.43
N TYR A 705 0.63 -5.16 2.95
CA TYR A 705 1.57 -4.38 2.13
C TYR A 705 2.98 -5.00 2.02
N LEU A 706 3.38 -5.88 2.95
CA LEU A 706 4.75 -6.40 3.04
C LEU A 706 5.16 -7.16 1.77
N ALA A 707 4.30 -8.02 1.22
CA ALA A 707 4.64 -8.82 0.05
C ALA A 707 4.92 -7.94 -1.19
N GLU A 708 4.11 -6.90 -1.41
CA GLU A 708 4.27 -5.99 -2.54
C GLU A 708 5.51 -5.10 -2.38
N ILE A 709 5.79 -4.60 -1.17
CA ILE A 709 7.02 -3.83 -0.91
C ILE A 709 8.25 -4.70 -1.18
N ARG A 710 8.25 -5.96 -0.73
CA ARG A 710 9.35 -6.90 -1.03
C ARG A 710 9.49 -7.21 -2.51
N GLN A 711 8.38 -7.31 -3.23
CA GLN A 711 8.38 -7.59 -4.66
C GLN A 711 8.92 -6.42 -5.49
N TRP A 712 8.49 -5.20 -5.18
CA TRP A 712 8.75 -4.03 -6.04
C TRP A 712 9.86 -3.11 -5.52
N SER A 713 10.22 -3.23 -4.24
CA SER A 713 11.32 -2.47 -3.61
C SER A 713 12.06 -3.33 -2.58
N PRO A 714 12.72 -4.42 -3.01
CA PRO A 714 13.37 -5.39 -2.10
C PRO A 714 14.45 -4.78 -1.21
N ALA A 715 15.05 -3.66 -1.62
CA ALA A 715 16.05 -2.93 -0.83
C ALA A 715 15.44 -2.12 0.33
N THR A 716 14.14 -1.81 0.28
CA THR A 716 13.45 -1.06 1.35
C THR A 716 13.37 -1.92 2.60
N LYS A 717 13.87 -1.40 3.73
CA LYS A 717 13.75 -2.05 5.03
C LYS A 717 12.36 -1.88 5.60
N ILE A 718 11.71 -2.97 5.99
CA ILE A 718 10.36 -2.95 6.54
C ILE A 718 10.45 -2.97 8.05
N VAL A 719 9.97 -1.89 8.66
CA VAL A 719 9.79 -1.74 10.10
C VAL A 719 8.31 -1.88 10.39
N ILE A 720 7.96 -2.80 11.29
CA ILE A 720 6.58 -2.92 11.77
C ILE A 720 6.48 -2.25 13.13
N ASP A 721 5.66 -1.21 13.20
CA ASP A 721 5.26 -0.57 14.43
C ASP A 721 4.05 -1.29 14.98
N THR A 722 4.26 -2.03 16.06
CA THR A 722 3.22 -2.86 16.68
C THR A 722 2.00 -2.02 17.05
N VAL A 723 2.22 -0.77 17.51
CA VAL A 723 1.24 0.13 18.15
C VAL A 723 0.64 -0.47 19.44
N ASP A 724 0.23 -1.73 19.40
CA ASP A 724 0.04 -2.63 20.52
C ASP A 724 0.42 -4.08 20.15
N VAL A 725 0.73 -4.92 21.15
CA VAL A 725 0.83 -6.37 20.94
C VAL A 725 -0.59 -6.92 20.98
N HIS A 726 -1.16 -7.19 19.81
CA HIS A 726 -2.60 -7.36 19.66
C HIS A 726 -3.10 -8.63 20.34
N PHE A 727 -2.40 -9.75 20.15
CA PHE A 727 -2.77 -11.01 20.79
C PHE A 727 -2.73 -10.92 22.32
N LEU A 728 -1.78 -10.18 22.90
CA LEU A 728 -1.66 -10.02 24.35
C LEU A 728 -2.88 -9.27 24.92
N ARG A 729 -3.36 -8.26 24.19
CA ARG A 729 -4.57 -7.53 24.55
C ARG A 729 -5.80 -8.44 24.51
N GLU A 730 -5.93 -9.28 23.49
CA GLU A 730 -7.03 -10.23 23.35
C GLU A 730 -6.97 -11.35 24.42
N GLU A 731 -5.77 -11.88 24.73
CA GLU A 731 -5.56 -12.88 25.79
C GLU A 731 -6.02 -12.33 27.16
N ARG A 732 -5.58 -11.12 27.53
CA ARG A 732 -6.00 -10.45 28.78
C ARG A 732 -7.51 -10.18 28.83
N GLN A 733 -8.12 -9.82 27.70
CA GLN A 733 -9.57 -9.65 27.62
C GLN A 733 -10.32 -10.97 27.84
N ALA A 734 -9.84 -12.05 27.23
CA ALA A 734 -10.43 -13.38 27.36
C ALA A 734 -10.30 -13.94 28.79
N GLU A 735 -9.19 -13.65 29.47
CA GLU A 735 -8.98 -13.99 30.88
C GLU A 735 -9.95 -13.22 31.79
N LEU A 736 -10.07 -11.90 31.61
CA LEU A 736 -10.97 -11.06 32.40
C LEU A 736 -12.44 -11.48 32.26
N LEU A 737 -12.89 -11.78 31.03
CA LEU A 737 -14.28 -12.13 30.73
C LEU A 737 -14.57 -13.63 30.91
N GLY A 738 -13.54 -14.46 31.09
CA GLY A 738 -13.71 -15.91 31.17
C GLY A 738 -14.14 -16.60 29.86
N ASP A 739 -14.01 -15.93 28.71
CA ASP A 739 -14.63 -16.33 27.43
C ASP A 739 -13.69 -17.19 26.54
N ASP A 740 -14.07 -18.46 26.33
CA ASP A 740 -13.31 -19.42 25.51
C ASP A 740 -13.23 -19.05 24.03
N ARG A 741 -14.24 -18.37 23.47
CA ARG A 741 -14.21 -17.92 22.08
C ARG A 741 -13.15 -16.86 21.88
N LEU A 742 -13.07 -15.90 22.81
CA LEU A 742 -12.01 -14.87 22.81
C LEU A 742 -10.62 -15.49 23.01
N ARG A 743 -10.48 -16.56 23.82
CA ARG A 743 -9.21 -17.29 23.94
C ARG A 743 -8.77 -17.92 22.62
N GLN A 744 -9.70 -18.52 21.86
CA GLN A 744 -9.36 -19.09 20.55
C GLN A 744 -9.02 -18.01 19.51
N GLN A 745 -9.74 -16.89 19.53
CA GLN A 745 -9.41 -15.73 18.69
C GLN A 745 -8.00 -15.22 18.99
N ALA A 746 -7.65 -15.03 20.27
CA ALA A 746 -6.33 -14.53 20.67
C ALA A 746 -5.19 -15.46 20.20
N LYS A 747 -5.39 -16.79 20.25
CA LYS A 747 -4.44 -17.77 19.71
C LYS A 747 -4.27 -17.65 18.20
N ALA A 748 -5.35 -17.46 17.45
CA ALA A 748 -5.29 -17.27 16.00
C ALA A 748 -4.58 -15.96 15.62
N THR A 749 -4.89 -14.87 16.33
CA THR A 749 -4.19 -13.58 16.20
C THR A 749 -2.70 -13.74 16.48
N ARG A 750 -2.32 -14.44 17.56
CA ARG A 750 -0.93 -14.66 17.94
C ARG A 750 -0.12 -15.31 16.82
N LEU A 751 -0.66 -16.35 16.18
CA LEU A 751 0.03 -17.05 15.10
C LEU A 751 0.26 -16.13 13.89
N ARG A 752 -0.76 -15.37 13.49
CA ARG A 752 -0.68 -14.42 12.36
C ARG A 752 0.27 -13.27 12.65
N GLU A 753 0.10 -12.64 13.81
CA GLU A 753 0.88 -11.48 14.24
C GLU A 753 2.38 -11.82 14.33
N LEU A 754 2.74 -12.92 15.00
CA LEU A 754 4.14 -13.35 15.11
C LEU A 754 4.76 -13.72 13.76
N GLU A 755 3.99 -14.34 12.86
CA GLU A 755 4.49 -14.70 11.53
C GLU A 755 4.84 -13.45 10.69
N ILE A 756 3.98 -12.43 10.76
CA ILE A 756 4.25 -11.16 10.11
C ILE A 756 5.46 -10.44 10.72
N TYR A 757 5.60 -10.46 12.05
CA TYR A 757 6.78 -9.90 12.72
C TYR A 757 8.10 -10.58 12.32
N ARG A 758 8.11 -11.90 12.08
CA ARG A 758 9.31 -12.61 11.59
C ARG A 758 9.77 -12.17 10.20
N ARG A 759 8.84 -11.69 9.37
CA ARG A 759 9.11 -11.25 7.99
C ARG A 759 9.59 -9.79 7.89
N ALA A 760 9.49 -9.02 8.98
CA ALA A 760 10.01 -7.67 9.08
C ALA A 760 11.55 -7.64 9.14
N ASP A 761 12.15 -6.48 8.83
CA ASP A 761 13.57 -6.24 9.11
C ASP A 761 13.80 -5.78 10.55
N ALA A 762 12.86 -5.01 11.12
CA ALA A 762 12.90 -4.55 12.51
C ALA A 762 11.49 -4.37 13.07
N LEU A 763 11.37 -4.35 14.39
CA LEU A 763 10.11 -4.06 15.09
C LEU A 763 10.23 -2.78 15.93
N VAL A 764 9.13 -2.03 15.99
CA VAL A 764 8.94 -0.93 16.93
C VAL A 764 7.84 -1.31 17.91
N THR A 765 8.17 -1.31 19.18
CA THR A 765 7.25 -1.49 20.30
C THR A 765 7.00 -0.17 21.00
N VAL A 766 5.84 -0.03 21.63
CA VAL A 766 5.50 1.21 22.35
C VAL A 766 6.11 1.22 23.75
N THR A 767 6.28 0.05 24.36
CA THR A 767 6.84 -0.09 25.71
C THR A 767 7.92 -1.17 25.78
N ALA A 768 8.82 -1.09 26.76
CA ALA A 768 9.79 -2.14 27.03
C ALA A 768 9.14 -3.46 27.46
N ALA A 769 7.96 -3.41 28.09
CA ALA A 769 7.20 -4.61 28.44
C ALA A 769 6.69 -5.33 27.18
N ASP A 770 6.17 -4.58 26.19
CA ASP A 770 5.78 -5.13 24.90
C ASP A 770 6.99 -5.77 24.18
N GLN A 771 8.16 -5.12 24.25
CA GLN A 771 9.41 -5.66 23.75
C GLN A 771 9.75 -7.00 24.40
N SER A 772 9.75 -7.08 25.73
CA SER A 772 10.06 -8.31 26.47
C SER A 772 9.08 -9.45 26.19
N VAL A 773 7.81 -9.15 25.90
CA VAL A 773 6.84 -10.17 25.47
C VAL A 773 7.23 -10.77 24.12
N LEU A 774 7.77 -9.96 23.20
CA LEU A 774 8.17 -10.42 21.87
C LEU A 774 9.59 -11.04 21.85
N GLU A 775 10.44 -10.65 22.79
CA GLU A 775 11.76 -11.25 23.00
C GLU A 775 11.61 -12.75 23.28
N GLY A 776 12.32 -13.58 22.50
CA GLY A 776 12.21 -15.04 22.53
C GLY A 776 11.11 -15.64 21.63
N GLN A 777 10.10 -14.86 21.22
CA GLN A 777 9.10 -15.30 20.22
C GLN A 777 9.50 -14.91 18.79
N VAL A 778 10.22 -13.80 18.64
CA VAL A 778 10.78 -13.29 17.38
C VAL A 778 12.29 -13.11 17.56
N THR A 779 13.07 -14.13 17.21
CA THR A 779 14.53 -14.15 17.42
C THR A 779 15.29 -13.49 16.26
N GLY A 780 16.39 -12.80 16.57
CA GLY A 780 17.33 -12.28 15.56
C GLY A 780 16.86 -11.03 14.81
N LYS A 781 15.88 -10.30 15.35
CA LYS A 781 15.39 -9.03 14.79
C LYS A 781 15.71 -7.87 15.72
N PRO A 782 16.24 -6.73 15.23
CA PRO A 782 16.34 -5.51 16.02
C PRO A 782 14.94 -5.06 16.46
N MET A 783 14.79 -4.76 17.75
CA MET A 783 13.57 -4.21 18.33
C MET A 783 13.90 -2.87 18.99
N PHE A 784 13.03 -1.89 18.78
CA PHE A 784 13.17 -0.54 19.34
C PHE A 784 11.94 -0.18 20.14
N VAL A 785 12.13 0.57 21.23
CA VAL A 785 11.02 1.16 21.97
C VAL A 785 10.86 2.61 21.55
N VAL A 786 9.73 2.92 20.91
CA VAL A 786 9.32 4.29 20.59
C VAL A 786 8.01 4.56 21.32
N PRO A 787 8.05 5.21 22.50
CA PRO A 787 6.88 5.44 23.33
C PRO A 787 5.98 6.56 22.77
N ASN A 788 4.93 6.92 23.51
CA ASN A 788 4.07 8.05 23.14
C ASN A 788 4.84 9.37 23.17
N VAL A 789 4.47 10.27 22.26
CA VAL A 789 5.02 11.62 22.17
C VAL A 789 4.05 12.62 22.80
N HIS A 790 4.50 13.34 23.81
CA HIS A 790 3.74 14.35 24.54
C HIS A 790 4.45 15.70 24.46
N ALA A 791 3.79 16.70 23.85
CA ALA A 791 4.35 18.04 23.74
C ALA A 791 4.50 18.70 25.12
N ARG A 792 5.51 19.58 25.25
CA ARG A 792 5.63 20.44 26.43
C ARG A 792 4.44 21.39 26.50
N GLN A 793 3.79 21.44 27.65
CA GLN A 793 2.66 22.32 27.89
C GLN A 793 3.05 23.47 28.82
N PRO A 794 2.44 24.67 28.70
CA PRO A 794 2.61 25.71 29.71
C PRO A 794 2.10 25.23 31.09
N ASN A 795 2.47 25.94 32.15
CA ASN A 795 1.91 25.65 33.48
C ASN A 795 0.39 25.85 33.44
N GLY A 796 -0.35 24.82 33.84
CA GLY A 796 -1.80 24.91 34.01
C GLY A 796 -2.17 25.74 35.25
N ALA A 797 -3.47 25.83 35.53
CA ALA A 797 -3.97 26.54 36.70
C ALA A 797 -3.41 25.96 38.02
N PRO A 798 -3.25 26.76 39.09
CA PRO A 798 -2.86 26.26 40.41
C PRO A 798 -3.96 25.39 41.03
N TYR A 799 -3.60 24.63 42.08
CA TYR A 799 -4.49 23.69 42.77
C TYR A 799 -5.85 24.30 43.15
N GLU A 800 -5.86 25.55 43.62
CA GLU A 800 -7.04 26.26 44.13
C GLU A 800 -8.06 26.60 43.02
N GLN A 801 -7.61 26.69 41.78
CA GLN A 801 -8.45 26.99 40.61
C GLN A 801 -8.95 25.71 39.90
N ARG A 802 -8.52 24.54 40.36
CA ARG A 802 -8.89 23.25 39.77
C ARG A 802 -9.93 22.54 40.62
N GLN A 803 -10.90 21.90 39.97
CA GLN A 803 -12.00 21.18 40.62
C GLN A 803 -12.43 19.96 39.81
N GLY A 804 -13.10 19.01 40.46
CA GLY A 804 -13.68 17.84 39.80
C GLY A 804 -12.66 16.82 39.28
N LEU A 805 -13.20 15.81 38.61
CA LEU A 805 -12.49 14.67 38.05
C LEU A 805 -12.66 14.65 36.52
N LEU A 806 -11.64 14.20 35.81
CA LEU A 806 -11.65 14.10 34.35
C LEU A 806 -11.28 12.71 33.87
N PHE A 807 -12.06 12.19 32.92
CA PHE A 807 -11.69 11.03 32.11
C PHE A 807 -11.63 11.43 30.63
N VAL A 808 -10.52 11.11 29.98
CA VAL A 808 -10.33 11.28 28.53
C VAL A 808 -10.27 9.91 27.87
N GLY A 809 -11.09 9.65 26.85
CA GLY A 809 -11.08 8.35 26.17
C GLY A 809 -11.74 8.33 24.79
N ASN A 810 -11.12 7.61 23.85
CA ASN A 810 -11.78 7.21 22.61
C ASN A 810 -12.59 5.94 22.87
N PHE A 811 -13.92 6.02 22.75
CA PHE A 811 -14.81 4.92 23.10
C PHE A 811 -14.98 3.89 21.99
N ASN A 812 -14.38 4.07 20.82
CA ASN A 812 -14.20 2.97 19.86
C ASN A 812 -13.23 1.88 20.41
N HIS A 813 -12.45 2.22 21.45
CA HIS A 813 -11.57 1.30 22.14
C HIS A 813 -12.25 0.75 23.40
N LEU A 814 -12.64 -0.53 23.36
CA LEU A 814 -13.46 -1.21 24.39
C LEU A 814 -12.93 -1.05 25.83
N PRO A 815 -11.61 -1.10 26.12
CA PRO A 815 -11.11 -0.84 27.47
C PRO A 815 -11.54 0.49 28.08
N ASN A 816 -11.77 1.54 27.27
CA ASN A 816 -12.25 2.83 27.79
C ASN A 816 -13.72 2.77 28.21
N GLN A 817 -14.55 1.97 27.53
CA GLN A 817 -15.94 1.76 27.91
C GLN A 817 -16.01 1.01 29.24
N ASP A 818 -15.27 -0.09 29.34
CA ASP A 818 -15.16 -0.92 30.54
C ASP A 818 -14.69 -0.13 31.77
N ALA A 819 -13.61 0.65 31.59
CA ALA A 819 -13.05 1.50 32.64
C ALA A 819 -14.07 2.53 33.14
N MET A 820 -14.81 3.16 32.21
CA MET A 820 -15.72 4.22 32.58
C MET A 820 -16.99 3.69 33.26
N LEU A 821 -17.49 2.52 32.84
CA LEU A 821 -18.59 1.85 33.51
C LEU A 821 -18.19 1.41 34.93
N PHE A 822 -17.03 0.77 35.09
CA PHE A 822 -16.49 0.40 36.40
C PHE A 822 -16.38 1.62 37.33
N PHE A 823 -15.77 2.70 36.84
CA PHE A 823 -15.59 3.89 37.66
C PHE A 823 -16.90 4.60 37.99
N ALA A 824 -17.80 4.80 37.01
CA ALA A 824 -19.05 5.52 37.26
C ALA A 824 -20.01 4.74 38.16
N LEU A 825 -20.07 3.41 38.04
CA LEU A 825 -21.04 2.57 38.75
C LEU A 825 -20.52 2.08 40.11
N GLU A 826 -19.22 1.81 40.25
CA GLU A 826 -18.68 1.18 41.47
C GLU A 826 -17.78 2.10 42.30
N VAL A 827 -17.01 2.99 41.66
CA VAL A 827 -16.01 3.85 42.33
C VAL A 827 -16.58 5.22 42.70
N PHE A 828 -17.21 5.90 41.74
CA PHE A 828 -17.68 7.28 41.88
C PHE A 828 -18.72 7.46 42.99
N PRO A 829 -19.67 6.52 43.23
CA PRO A 829 -20.58 6.61 44.37
C PRO A 829 -19.85 6.64 45.72
N LYS A 830 -18.75 5.88 45.86
CA LYS A 830 -17.93 5.85 47.08
C LYS A 830 -17.17 7.16 47.29
N ILE A 831 -16.72 7.80 46.20
CA ILE A 831 -16.09 9.12 46.25
C ILE A 831 -17.13 10.16 46.68
N ARG A 832 -18.33 10.18 46.08
CA ARG A 832 -19.39 11.15 46.40
C ARG A 832 -19.93 11.02 47.82
N ALA A 833 -19.84 9.84 48.44
CA ALA A 833 -20.17 9.67 49.85
C ALA A 833 -19.29 10.51 50.79
N ILE A 834 -18.07 10.86 50.35
CA ILE A 834 -17.11 11.67 51.13
C ILE A 834 -17.00 13.10 50.54
N LEU A 835 -17.08 13.24 49.22
CA LEU A 835 -16.98 14.50 48.48
C LEU A 835 -18.28 14.73 47.67
N PRO A 836 -19.39 15.17 48.30
CA PRO A 836 -20.71 15.20 47.65
C PRO A 836 -20.81 16.13 46.44
N GLU A 837 -20.04 17.22 46.45
CA GLU A 837 -20.00 18.26 45.41
C GLU A 837 -19.07 17.94 44.22
N VAL A 838 -18.31 16.83 44.29
CA VAL A 838 -17.36 16.51 43.21
C VAL A 838 -18.10 16.10 41.94
N LYS A 839 -17.68 16.68 40.81
CA LYS A 839 -18.22 16.38 39.48
C LYS A 839 -17.22 15.59 38.66
N LEU A 840 -17.72 14.71 37.80
CA LEU A 840 -16.93 13.96 36.83
C LEU A 840 -17.23 14.47 35.42
N GLN A 841 -16.19 14.78 34.66
CA GLN A 841 -16.28 15.08 33.23
C GLN A 841 -15.70 13.91 32.42
N ILE A 842 -16.47 13.44 31.46
CA ILE A 842 -16.13 12.35 30.54
C ILE A 842 -16.06 12.95 29.15
N ILE A 843 -14.86 13.06 28.61
CA ILE A 843 -14.61 13.65 27.28
C ILE A 843 -14.00 12.61 26.34
N GLY A 844 -14.35 12.70 25.06
CA GLY A 844 -13.72 11.93 23.99
C GLY A 844 -14.67 11.28 22.99
N ASN A 845 -14.07 10.72 21.95
CA ASN A 845 -14.74 10.40 20.70
C ASN A 845 -15.72 9.19 20.82
N ASN A 846 -16.90 9.31 20.18
CA ASN A 846 -17.91 8.26 20.00
C ASN A 846 -18.38 7.52 21.27
N PRO A 847 -18.81 8.21 22.36
CA PRO A 847 -19.34 7.52 23.53
C PRO A 847 -20.58 6.69 23.16
N PRO A 848 -20.64 5.38 23.48
CA PRO A 848 -21.83 4.57 23.22
C PRO A 848 -22.98 4.97 24.17
N ALA A 849 -24.20 4.52 23.86
CA ALA A 849 -25.39 4.83 24.67
C ALA A 849 -25.20 4.52 26.16
N ALA A 850 -24.55 3.40 26.50
CA ALA A 850 -24.24 3.03 27.89
C ALA A 850 -23.40 4.10 28.63
N ILE A 851 -22.50 4.81 27.93
CA ILE A 851 -21.72 5.91 28.51
C ILE A 851 -22.50 7.22 28.48
N GLN A 852 -23.23 7.51 27.40
CA GLN A 852 -24.07 8.71 27.32
C GLN A 852 -25.12 8.74 28.44
N ASN A 853 -25.70 7.58 28.77
CA ASN A 853 -26.69 7.41 29.83
C ASN A 853 -26.13 7.60 31.25
N LEU A 854 -24.81 7.71 31.42
CA LEU A 854 -24.20 8.10 32.70
C LEU A 854 -24.36 9.60 32.98
N ALA A 855 -24.73 10.41 31.98
CA ALA A 855 -24.88 11.85 32.13
C ALA A 855 -26.00 12.20 33.14
N GLY A 856 -25.70 13.14 34.03
CA GLY A 856 -26.61 13.61 35.08
C GLY A 856 -26.05 14.83 35.79
N GLU A 857 -26.58 15.16 36.97
CA GLU A 857 -26.17 16.37 37.71
C GLU A 857 -24.67 16.38 38.10
N SER A 858 -24.13 15.20 38.44
CA SER A 858 -22.74 15.03 38.88
C SER A 858 -21.79 14.47 37.82
N ILE A 859 -22.29 14.01 36.67
CA ILE A 859 -21.49 13.42 35.58
C ILE A 859 -21.84 14.13 34.28
N GLN A 860 -20.85 14.72 33.62
CA GLN A 860 -21.00 15.35 32.31
C GLN A 860 -20.32 14.50 31.24
N VAL A 861 -21.05 14.17 30.18
CA VAL A 861 -20.52 13.48 29.00
C VAL A 861 -20.55 14.44 27.82
N THR A 862 -19.39 14.89 27.34
CA THR A 862 -19.32 15.91 26.28
C THR A 862 -19.29 15.31 24.88
N GLY A 863 -18.85 14.06 24.75
CA GLY A 863 -18.45 13.48 23.46
C GLY A 863 -17.13 14.07 22.96
N TYR A 864 -16.94 14.08 21.64
CA TYR A 864 -15.73 14.59 21.00
C TYR A 864 -15.56 16.10 21.26
N VAL A 865 -14.34 16.51 21.64
CA VAL A 865 -13.94 17.90 21.79
C VAL A 865 -12.70 18.17 20.93
N PRO A 866 -12.58 19.33 20.26
CA PRO A 866 -11.41 19.65 19.43
C PRO A 866 -10.11 19.79 20.21
N GLU A 867 -10.18 20.23 21.48
CA GLU A 867 -9.02 20.40 22.35
C GLU A 867 -9.33 19.93 23.79
N THR A 868 -8.41 19.17 24.37
CA THR A 868 -8.48 18.65 25.75
C THR A 868 -7.93 19.63 26.79
N LYS A 869 -7.05 20.55 26.38
CA LYS A 869 -6.36 21.52 27.24
C LYS A 869 -7.30 22.30 28.19
N PRO A 870 -8.46 22.82 27.75
CA PRO A 870 -9.37 23.54 28.66
C PRO A 870 -9.87 22.67 29.82
N TYR A 871 -10.19 21.40 29.53
CA TYR A 871 -10.68 20.44 30.51
C TYR A 871 -9.58 20.00 31.47
N LEU A 872 -8.39 19.69 30.94
CA LEU A 872 -7.22 19.31 31.73
C LEU A 872 -6.80 20.44 32.68
N ASN A 873 -6.77 21.69 32.21
CA ASN A 873 -6.34 22.83 33.02
C ASN A 873 -7.29 23.15 34.18
N LEU A 874 -8.58 22.81 34.06
CA LEU A 874 -9.59 23.08 35.09
C LEU A 874 -9.84 21.89 36.03
N SER A 875 -9.42 20.69 35.65
CA SER A 875 -9.69 19.47 36.40
C SER A 875 -8.66 19.23 37.51
N ARG A 876 -9.13 18.87 38.71
CA ARG A 876 -8.23 18.61 39.86
C ARG A 876 -7.50 17.28 39.71
N ILE A 877 -8.19 16.24 39.26
CA ILE A 877 -7.61 14.89 39.10
C ILE A 877 -8.06 14.31 37.77
N SER A 878 -7.13 13.68 37.06
CA SER A 878 -7.43 12.81 35.92
C SER A 878 -7.51 11.35 36.40
N VAL A 879 -8.53 10.60 35.96
CA VAL A 879 -8.73 9.20 36.35
C VAL A 879 -8.55 8.27 35.15
N ALA A 880 -7.80 7.17 35.34
CA ALA A 880 -7.56 6.14 34.33
C ALA A 880 -7.83 4.72 34.88
N PRO A 881 -9.09 4.35 35.14
CA PRO A 881 -9.49 3.13 35.84
C PRO A 881 -9.55 1.88 34.93
N LEU A 882 -8.47 1.60 34.17
CA LEU A 882 -8.45 0.53 33.16
C LEU A 882 -8.27 -0.85 33.79
N ARG A 883 -9.18 -1.80 33.55
CA ARG A 883 -9.05 -3.18 34.08
C ARG A 883 -8.27 -4.13 33.16
N TYR A 884 -8.20 -3.82 31.87
CA TYR A 884 -7.43 -4.58 30.88
C TYR A 884 -6.92 -3.66 29.76
N GLY A 885 -5.96 -4.17 28.97
CA GLY A 885 -5.36 -3.47 27.83
C GLY A 885 -3.89 -3.86 27.64
N ALA A 886 -3.25 -3.29 26.60
CA ALA A 886 -1.82 -3.41 26.31
C ALA A 886 -1.25 -2.03 25.91
N GLY A 887 0.07 -1.91 25.79
CA GLY A 887 0.76 -0.68 25.38
C GLY A 887 0.64 0.50 26.36
N MET A 888 1.09 1.69 25.91
CA MET A 888 1.15 2.91 26.73
C MET A 888 -0.11 3.78 26.65
N LYS A 889 -0.62 4.25 27.79
CA LYS A 889 -1.88 5.03 27.85
C LYS A 889 -1.62 6.53 27.68
N GLY A 890 -1.88 7.07 26.49
CA GLY A 890 -1.63 8.50 26.19
C GLY A 890 -2.38 9.48 27.10
N LYS A 891 -3.57 9.13 27.61
CA LYS A 891 -4.35 9.99 28.52
C LYS A 891 -3.61 10.33 29.82
N ILE A 892 -2.73 9.44 30.28
CA ILE A 892 -1.94 9.64 31.50
C ILE A 892 -0.82 10.62 31.20
N GLY A 893 -0.01 10.37 30.16
CA GLY A 893 1.06 11.28 29.76
C GLY A 893 0.56 12.67 29.37
N GLU A 894 -0.60 12.76 28.73
CA GLU A 894 -1.25 14.03 28.43
C GLU A 894 -1.62 14.78 29.73
N ALA A 895 -2.27 14.12 30.69
CA ALA A 895 -2.62 14.71 31.98
C ALA A 895 -1.39 15.19 32.77
N LEU A 896 -0.36 14.35 32.84
CA LEU A 896 0.91 14.69 33.49
C LEU A 896 1.62 15.86 32.79
N SER A 897 1.54 15.97 31.45
CA SER A 897 2.14 17.10 30.71
C SER A 897 1.53 18.46 31.11
N HIS A 898 0.22 18.48 31.43
CA HIS A 898 -0.50 19.66 31.93
C HIS A 898 -0.35 19.87 33.46
N GLY A 899 0.43 19.03 34.13
CA GLY A 899 0.56 19.02 35.59
C GLY A 899 -0.76 18.67 36.29
N VAL A 900 -1.56 17.77 35.71
CA VAL A 900 -2.75 17.20 36.34
C VAL A 900 -2.36 15.85 36.96
N PRO A 901 -2.41 15.70 38.29
CA PRO A 901 -2.20 14.40 38.94
C PRO A 901 -3.20 13.34 38.49
N VAL A 902 -2.73 12.09 38.46
CA VAL A 902 -3.48 10.95 37.95
C VAL A 902 -3.69 9.90 39.04
N VAL A 903 -4.91 9.34 39.11
CA VAL A 903 -5.19 8.08 39.78
C VAL A 903 -5.50 7.02 38.72
N THR A 904 -4.82 5.89 38.78
CA THR A 904 -4.89 4.84 37.75
C THR A 904 -4.84 3.45 38.38
N THR A 905 -5.20 2.42 37.62
CA THR A 905 -4.90 1.02 37.95
C THR A 905 -3.46 0.66 37.61
N SER A 906 -2.99 -0.49 38.11
CA SER A 906 -1.71 -1.09 37.75
C SER A 906 -1.60 -1.31 36.23
N ILE A 907 -2.69 -1.75 35.59
CA ILE A 907 -2.79 -1.90 34.13
C ILE A 907 -2.70 -0.56 33.40
N GLY A 908 -3.31 0.50 33.94
CA GLY A 908 -3.21 1.84 33.35
C GLY A 908 -1.80 2.42 33.47
N ALA A 909 -1.05 2.07 34.53
CA ALA A 909 0.28 2.60 34.80
C ALA A 909 1.41 1.99 33.95
N GLU A 910 1.14 0.89 33.22
CA GLU A 910 2.12 0.19 32.40
C GLU A 910 2.80 1.10 31.36
N GLY A 911 4.09 0.86 31.13
CA GLY A 911 4.86 1.42 30.02
C GLY A 911 5.50 2.80 30.25
N MET A 912 4.98 3.62 31.17
CA MET A 912 5.49 4.99 31.38
C MET A 912 6.58 5.11 32.46
N GLY A 913 6.93 4.02 33.15
CA GLY A 913 7.88 4.06 34.27
C GLY A 913 7.35 4.84 35.48
N LEU A 914 6.04 4.80 35.71
CA LEU A 914 5.39 5.50 36.81
C LEU A 914 5.75 4.85 38.15
N VAL A 915 5.98 5.68 39.16
CA VAL A 915 6.32 5.25 40.53
C VAL A 915 5.15 5.66 41.43
N PRO A 916 4.53 4.71 42.16
CA PRO A 916 3.46 5.01 43.11
C PRO A 916 3.87 6.07 44.13
N ASP A 917 2.94 6.96 44.51
CA ASP A 917 3.12 8.06 45.47
C ASP A 917 4.17 9.14 45.11
N GLU A 918 4.90 8.95 44.01
CA GLU A 918 5.85 9.91 43.45
C GLU A 918 5.32 10.58 42.17
N HIS A 919 4.79 9.78 41.23
CA HIS A 919 4.28 10.26 39.94
C HIS A 919 2.75 10.22 39.87
N VAL A 920 2.14 9.14 40.40
CA VAL A 920 0.70 8.86 40.34
C VAL A 920 0.27 8.09 41.59
N LEU A 921 -1.03 7.97 41.82
CA LEU A 921 -1.57 6.96 42.74
C LEU A 921 -2.08 5.76 41.96
N ILE A 922 -1.76 4.55 42.44
CA ILE A 922 -2.15 3.28 41.83
C ILE A 922 -3.11 2.53 42.76
N ALA A 923 -4.24 2.08 42.23
CA ALA A 923 -5.23 1.30 42.94
C ALA A 923 -6.05 0.45 41.95
N ASP A 924 -6.30 -0.84 42.26
CA ASP A 924 -6.93 -1.78 41.32
C ASP A 924 -8.39 -2.12 41.64
N ASP A 925 -8.79 -2.03 42.92
CA ASP A 925 -10.17 -2.30 43.35
C ASP A 925 -10.96 -1.01 43.59
N ALA A 926 -12.30 -1.11 43.55
CA ALA A 926 -13.15 0.07 43.63
C ALA A 926 -13.02 0.84 44.96
N GLY A 927 -12.74 0.15 46.06
CA GLY A 927 -12.61 0.75 47.38
C GLY A 927 -11.31 1.54 47.51
N SER A 928 -10.18 0.90 47.20
CA SER A 928 -8.87 1.54 47.23
C SER A 928 -8.76 2.66 46.19
N PHE A 929 -9.36 2.51 45.01
CA PHE A 929 -9.39 3.57 43.98
C PHE A 929 -10.13 4.80 44.49
N ALA A 930 -11.31 4.63 45.11
CA ALA A 930 -12.06 5.74 45.68
C ALA A 930 -11.27 6.45 46.79
N GLN A 931 -10.60 5.69 47.67
CA GLN A 931 -9.76 6.25 48.72
C GLN A 931 -8.56 7.03 48.16
N ALA A 932 -7.92 6.52 47.10
CA ALA A 932 -6.82 7.20 46.44
C ALA A 932 -7.27 8.53 45.82
N VAL A 933 -8.44 8.57 45.16
CA VAL A 933 -9.01 9.81 44.62
C VAL A 933 -9.32 10.80 45.75
N VAL A 934 -9.98 10.36 46.83
CA VAL A 934 -10.31 11.24 47.97
C VAL A 934 -9.05 11.80 48.63
N ARG A 935 -8.06 10.96 48.90
CA ARG A 935 -6.76 11.36 49.47
C ARG A 935 -6.11 12.44 48.61
N LEU A 936 -5.99 12.20 47.30
CA LEU A 936 -5.36 13.14 46.37
C LEU A 936 -6.17 14.43 46.19
N TYR A 937 -7.49 14.38 46.35
CA TYR A 937 -8.37 15.54 46.19
C TYR A 937 -8.30 16.50 47.39
N GLN A 938 -7.90 16.00 48.57
CA GLN A 938 -7.82 16.75 49.83
C GLN A 938 -6.38 17.13 50.22
N ASP A 939 -5.39 16.29 49.89
CA ASP A 939 -3.98 16.52 50.23
C ASP A 939 -3.27 17.37 49.17
N ARG A 940 -3.18 18.69 49.46
CA ARG A 940 -2.53 19.67 48.58
C ARG A 940 -1.04 19.42 48.37
N GLU A 941 -0.31 18.99 49.39
CA GLU A 941 1.14 18.77 49.29
C GLU A 941 1.43 17.54 48.43
N LEU A 942 0.68 16.45 48.63
CA LEU A 942 0.72 15.29 47.76
C LEU A 942 0.38 15.68 46.31
N TRP A 943 -0.68 16.45 46.11
CA TRP A 943 -1.09 16.92 44.78
C TRP A 943 0.03 17.69 44.07
N LEU A 944 0.64 18.67 44.75
CA LEU A 944 1.73 19.49 44.21
C LEU A 944 2.96 18.64 43.86
N ARG A 945 3.28 17.66 44.71
CA ARG A 945 4.39 16.74 44.47
C ARG A 945 4.14 15.87 43.24
N LEU A 946 2.98 15.21 43.14
CA LEU A 946 2.64 14.37 41.98
C LEU A 946 2.57 15.18 40.69
N ALA A 947 1.97 16.37 40.72
CA ALA A 947 1.88 17.26 39.55
C ALA A 947 3.26 17.65 39.03
N LYS A 948 4.17 18.05 39.93
CA LYS A 948 5.54 18.45 39.60
C LYS A 948 6.36 17.28 39.06
N ASN A 949 6.33 16.14 39.76
CA ASN A 949 7.14 14.98 39.40
C ASN A 949 6.64 14.32 38.12
N GLY A 950 5.33 14.11 37.97
CA GLY A 950 4.75 13.55 36.75
C GLY A 950 5.01 14.41 35.52
N ARG A 951 4.94 15.74 35.66
CA ARG A 951 5.32 16.66 34.59
C ARG A 951 6.80 16.55 34.23
N ARG A 952 7.69 16.51 35.22
CA ARG A 952 9.14 16.34 34.99
C ARG A 952 9.46 15.03 34.27
N LEU A 953 8.75 13.95 34.62
CA LEU A 953 8.87 12.65 33.95
C LEU A 953 8.53 12.78 32.45
N VAL A 954 7.42 13.46 32.13
CA VAL A 954 7.03 13.73 30.73
C VAL A 954 8.05 14.60 30.01
N GLU A 955 8.50 15.69 30.63
CA GLU A 955 9.46 16.62 30.05
C GLU A 955 10.83 15.99 29.78
N SER A 956 11.19 14.94 30.53
CA SER A 956 12.49 14.25 30.41
C SER A 956 12.46 13.10 29.42
N ASN A 957 11.33 12.38 29.30
CA ASN A 957 11.29 11.08 28.63
C ASN A 957 10.35 11.00 27.44
N PHE A 958 9.35 11.89 27.32
CA PHE A 958 8.25 11.72 26.38
C PHE A 958 8.04 12.93 25.44
N THR A 959 8.87 13.97 25.51
CA THR A 959 8.79 15.10 24.57
C THR A 959 9.33 14.76 23.19
N PRO A 960 8.97 15.50 22.13
CA PRO A 960 9.55 15.26 20.80
C PRO A 960 11.08 15.20 20.80
N GLU A 961 11.73 16.05 21.60
CA GLU A 961 13.19 16.07 21.74
C GLU A 961 13.73 14.81 22.45
N ALA A 962 13.01 14.31 23.45
CA ALA A 962 13.36 13.09 24.18
C ALA A 962 13.15 11.81 23.35
N ILE A 963 12.21 11.83 22.38
CA ILE A 963 11.88 10.69 21.51
C ILE A 963 12.66 10.70 20.18
N ALA A 964 13.18 11.86 19.80
CA ALA A 964 13.96 12.00 18.57
C ALA A 964 15.12 10.99 18.44
N PRO A 965 15.94 10.71 19.48
CA PRO A 965 17.01 9.72 19.40
C PRO A 965 16.53 8.30 19.06
N GLN A 966 15.37 7.89 19.59
CA GLN A 966 14.80 6.57 19.38
C GLN A 966 14.29 6.44 17.94
N VAL A 967 13.55 7.45 17.43
CA VAL A 967 13.14 7.48 16.02
C VAL A 967 14.36 7.46 15.10
N LYS A 968 15.40 8.23 15.42
CA LYS A 968 16.67 8.23 14.70
C LYS A 968 17.35 6.87 14.75
N ALA A 969 17.29 6.16 15.88
CA ALA A 969 17.85 4.82 16.02
C ALA A 969 17.10 3.79 15.17
N VAL A 970 15.77 3.85 15.10
CA VAL A 970 14.99 2.98 14.18
C VAL A 970 15.44 3.23 12.76
N LEU A 971 15.46 4.50 12.32
CA LEU A 971 15.87 4.87 10.97
C LEU A 971 17.36 4.58 10.70
N GLY A 972 18.20 4.65 11.74
CA GLY A 972 19.65 4.49 11.71
C GLY A 972 20.14 3.04 11.76
N ALA A 973 19.39 2.15 12.40
CA ALA A 973 19.67 0.72 12.43
C ALA A 973 19.03 -0.03 11.25
N THR A 974 18.15 0.65 10.51
CA THR A 974 17.50 0.17 9.29
C THR A 974 18.06 0.86 8.03
N SER A 975 18.74 1.99 8.14
CA SER A 975 19.95 2.14 7.35
C SER A 975 20.86 1.01 7.77
N GLY A 976 21.11 0.07 6.87
CA GLY A 976 22.22 -0.86 7.07
C GLY A 976 23.51 -0.07 7.38
N PRO A 977 24.64 -0.75 7.61
CA PRO A 977 25.89 -0.09 7.22
C PRO A 977 25.62 0.55 5.86
N GLU A 978 25.95 1.83 5.73
CA GLU A 978 26.15 2.51 4.46
C GLU A 978 26.48 1.41 3.43
N ARG A 979 25.64 1.17 2.40
CA ARG A 979 25.92 0.13 1.38
C ARG A 979 27.19 0.61 0.68
N THR A 980 28.32 0.36 1.32
CA THR A 980 29.63 0.88 0.95
C THR A 980 30.24 -0.02 -0.11
N GLU A 981 29.71 -1.23 -0.30
CA GLU A 981 30.23 -2.16 -1.28
C GLU A 981 29.11 -3.01 -1.91
N ALA A 982 29.07 -3.06 -3.24
CA ALA A 982 28.20 -3.94 -4.01
C ALA A 982 28.55 -5.41 -3.72
N LEU A 983 27.55 -6.22 -3.33
CA LEU A 983 27.74 -7.65 -3.02
C LEU A 983 27.56 -8.50 -4.27
N THR A 984 28.48 -9.43 -4.53
CA THR A 984 28.35 -10.43 -5.61
C THR A 984 28.07 -11.83 -5.05
N SER A 985 27.08 -12.56 -5.55
CA SER A 985 26.85 -13.97 -5.21
C SER A 985 27.63 -14.88 -6.15
N LEU A 986 28.57 -15.66 -5.62
CA LEU A 986 29.29 -16.69 -6.39
C LEU A 986 28.55 -18.02 -6.22
N VAL A 987 27.94 -18.50 -7.29
CA VAL A 987 27.18 -19.76 -7.34
C VAL A 987 28.04 -20.82 -8.03
N ILE A 988 28.40 -21.87 -7.28
CA ILE A 988 29.25 -22.96 -7.75
C ILE A 988 28.48 -24.27 -7.63
N LEU A 989 28.25 -24.94 -8.77
CA LEU A 989 27.64 -26.25 -8.80
C LEU A 989 28.73 -27.34 -8.82
N THR A 990 28.59 -28.37 -7.99
CA THR A 990 29.55 -29.48 -7.91
C THR A 990 28.86 -30.84 -7.88
N HIS A 991 29.56 -31.87 -8.38
CA HIS A 991 29.17 -33.28 -8.32
C HIS A 991 30.43 -34.13 -8.44
N ASN A 992 30.84 -34.73 -7.32
CA ASN A 992 32.15 -35.34 -7.09
C ASN A 992 33.32 -34.36 -7.32
N GLN A 993 34.53 -34.89 -7.51
CA GLN A 993 35.74 -34.13 -7.87
C GLN A 993 36.17 -33.15 -6.77
N ARG A 994 36.32 -33.66 -5.54
CA ARG A 994 36.78 -32.88 -4.37
C ARG A 994 38.00 -32.01 -4.69
N ALA A 995 39.01 -32.54 -5.38
CA ALA A 995 40.25 -31.82 -5.66
C ALA A 995 40.03 -30.55 -6.52
N LEU A 996 39.12 -30.60 -7.49
CA LEU A 996 38.78 -29.45 -8.33
C LEU A 996 37.96 -28.43 -7.55
N THR A 997 36.94 -28.91 -6.82
CA THR A 997 36.14 -28.05 -5.92
C THR A 997 37.04 -27.32 -4.92
N GLN A 998 38.02 -28.01 -4.35
CA GLN A 998 38.99 -27.42 -3.44
C GLN A 998 39.85 -26.34 -4.14
N ALA A 999 40.45 -26.65 -5.29
CA ALA A 999 41.27 -25.69 -6.04
C ALA A 999 40.46 -24.44 -6.46
N CYS A 1000 39.21 -24.63 -6.88
CA CYS A 1000 38.28 -23.55 -7.22
C CYS A 1000 38.04 -22.63 -6.02
N LEU A 1001 37.61 -23.19 -4.88
CA LEU A 1001 37.30 -22.41 -3.69
C LEU A 1001 38.54 -21.70 -3.11
N GLU A 1002 39.70 -22.37 -3.09
CA GLU A 1002 40.96 -21.76 -2.66
C GLU A 1002 41.36 -20.58 -3.56
N SER A 1003 41.17 -20.70 -4.88
CA SER A 1003 41.44 -19.60 -5.81
C SER A 1003 40.48 -18.41 -5.62
N VAL A 1004 39.20 -18.68 -5.35
CA VAL A 1004 38.20 -17.65 -5.04
C VAL A 1004 38.59 -16.88 -3.79
N LEU A 1005 38.94 -17.56 -2.70
CA LEU A 1005 39.38 -16.92 -1.46
C LEU A 1005 40.67 -16.11 -1.68
N ARG A 1006 41.60 -16.63 -2.49
CA ARG A 1006 42.89 -15.96 -2.75
C ARG A 1006 42.75 -14.69 -3.59
N HIS A 1007 41.89 -14.70 -4.60
CA HIS A 1007 41.89 -13.69 -5.67
C HIS A 1007 40.67 -12.76 -5.72
N THR A 1008 39.69 -12.95 -4.82
CA THR A 1008 38.49 -12.11 -4.75
C THR A 1008 38.63 -11.09 -3.63
N HIS A 1009 38.61 -9.80 -3.98
CA HIS A 1009 38.87 -8.69 -3.06
C HIS A 1009 37.71 -7.69 -2.99
N GLU A 1010 36.58 -8.04 -3.60
CA GLU A 1010 35.29 -7.39 -3.51
C GLU A 1010 34.39 -8.18 -2.57
N PRO A 1011 33.36 -7.58 -1.96
CA PRO A 1011 32.44 -8.35 -1.15
C PRO A 1011 31.67 -9.37 -1.96
N PHE A 1012 31.71 -10.60 -1.47
CA PHE A 1012 30.97 -11.69 -2.05
C PHE A 1012 30.33 -12.57 -1.00
N GLU A 1013 29.30 -13.29 -1.42
CA GLU A 1013 28.84 -14.50 -0.72
C GLU A 1013 29.11 -15.70 -1.62
N LEU A 1014 29.34 -16.85 -1.00
CA LEU A 1014 29.67 -18.09 -1.67
C LEU A 1014 28.52 -19.09 -1.47
N ILE A 1015 27.98 -19.60 -2.57
CA ILE A 1015 26.87 -20.54 -2.59
C ILE A 1015 27.34 -21.77 -3.36
N VAL A 1016 27.55 -22.87 -2.66
CA VAL A 1016 27.94 -24.14 -3.28
C VAL A 1016 26.76 -25.07 -3.29
N VAL A 1017 26.37 -25.53 -4.48
CA VAL A 1017 25.31 -26.51 -4.66
C VAL A 1017 25.98 -27.86 -4.92
N ASP A 1018 25.89 -28.77 -3.96
CA ASP A 1018 26.29 -30.16 -4.14
C ASP A 1018 25.15 -30.96 -4.78
N ASN A 1019 25.40 -31.48 -5.98
CA ASN A 1019 24.38 -32.14 -6.78
C ASN A 1019 24.39 -33.66 -6.62
N ALA A 1020 24.46 -34.13 -5.37
CA ALA A 1020 24.55 -35.53 -4.95
C ALA A 1020 25.94 -36.17 -5.17
N SER A 1021 26.98 -35.53 -4.64
CA SER A 1021 28.32 -36.13 -4.66
C SER A 1021 28.37 -37.41 -3.81
N THR A 1022 29.10 -38.40 -4.31
CA THR A 1022 29.30 -39.72 -3.72
C THR A 1022 30.74 -39.95 -3.21
N ASP A 1023 31.66 -39.04 -3.54
CA ASP A 1023 33.01 -38.98 -2.98
C ASP A 1023 33.06 -38.10 -1.71
N ASP A 1024 34.26 -37.81 -1.22
CA ASP A 1024 34.46 -36.99 -0.01
C ASP A 1024 34.11 -35.48 -0.19
N THR A 1025 33.51 -35.07 -1.31
CA THR A 1025 33.18 -33.66 -1.57
C THR A 1025 32.17 -33.10 -0.57
N VAL A 1026 31.12 -33.85 -0.22
CA VAL A 1026 30.13 -33.38 0.77
C VAL A 1026 30.75 -33.21 2.15
N ALA A 1027 31.59 -34.16 2.58
CA ALA A 1027 32.30 -34.09 3.86
C ALA A 1027 33.26 -32.90 3.90
N TYR A 1028 33.99 -32.66 2.80
CA TYR A 1028 34.85 -31.50 2.64
C TYR A 1028 34.06 -30.19 2.75
N LEU A 1029 32.96 -30.03 2.00
CA LEU A 1029 32.13 -28.80 2.04
C LEU A 1029 31.42 -28.61 3.38
N SER A 1030 30.99 -29.69 4.03
CA SER A 1030 30.39 -29.63 5.38
C SER A 1030 31.42 -29.18 6.42
N SER A 1031 32.70 -29.55 6.24
CA SER A 1031 33.77 -29.05 7.10
C SER A 1031 34.00 -27.55 6.97
N TRP A 1032 33.61 -26.92 5.84
CA TRP A 1032 33.74 -25.48 5.64
C TRP A 1032 32.76 -24.69 6.52
N GLU A 1033 31.56 -25.23 6.81
CA GLU A 1033 30.62 -24.60 7.76
C GLU A 1033 31.17 -24.53 9.20
N VAL A 1034 32.09 -25.44 9.55
CA VAL A 1034 32.63 -25.59 10.92
C VAL A 1034 34.03 -24.99 11.07
N SER A 1035 34.89 -25.12 10.06
CA SER A 1035 36.33 -24.76 10.14
C SER A 1035 36.64 -23.34 9.69
N ILE A 1036 35.80 -22.74 8.84
CA ILE A 1036 35.99 -21.36 8.40
C ILE A 1036 35.08 -20.50 9.26
N ASN A 1037 35.68 -19.81 10.23
CA ASN A 1037 35.03 -18.69 10.90
C ASN A 1037 34.84 -17.59 9.83
N PHE A 1038 33.75 -17.64 9.03
CA PHE A 1038 33.52 -16.71 7.92
C PHE A 1038 33.44 -15.23 8.35
N GLY A 1039 33.46 -14.96 9.67
CA GLY A 1039 33.71 -13.64 10.23
C GLY A 1039 35.15 -13.10 10.06
N GLU A 1040 36.14 -13.94 9.72
CA GLU A 1040 37.56 -13.55 9.62
C GLU A 1040 38.05 -13.29 8.17
N HIS A 1041 37.40 -13.84 7.14
CA HIS A 1041 37.78 -13.53 5.75
C HIS A 1041 37.30 -12.12 5.38
N LYS A 1042 38.23 -11.22 5.09
CA LYS A 1042 37.98 -9.76 4.90
C LYS A 1042 36.83 -9.43 3.92
N TYR A 1043 36.63 -10.26 2.89
CA TYR A 1043 35.69 -9.99 1.78
C TYR A 1043 34.55 -10.99 1.64
N CYS A 1044 34.62 -12.18 2.26
CA CYS A 1044 33.56 -13.19 2.13
C CYS A 1044 32.54 -12.93 3.23
N ARG A 1045 31.30 -12.59 2.88
CA ARG A 1045 30.26 -12.21 3.83
C ARG A 1045 29.49 -13.41 4.37
N ARG A 1046 29.42 -14.49 3.57
CA ARG A 1046 28.60 -15.66 3.87
C ARG A 1046 28.99 -16.85 2.98
N PHE A 1047 28.86 -18.05 3.54
CA PHE A 1047 28.86 -19.32 2.82
C PHE A 1047 27.52 -20.03 2.98
N THR A 1048 27.03 -20.68 1.92
CA THR A 1048 25.82 -21.51 1.94
C THR A 1048 26.07 -22.79 1.16
N LEU A 1049 25.85 -23.93 1.79
CA LEU A 1049 25.87 -25.24 1.14
C LEU A 1049 24.43 -25.70 0.86
N VAL A 1050 24.15 -26.09 -0.39
CA VAL A 1050 22.87 -26.70 -0.80
C VAL A 1050 23.15 -28.13 -1.26
N SER A 1051 22.79 -29.13 -0.47
CA SER A 1051 23.03 -30.54 -0.81
C SER A 1051 21.78 -31.22 -1.36
N ASN A 1052 21.91 -31.82 -2.55
CA ASN A 1052 20.85 -32.60 -3.17
C ASN A 1052 21.05 -34.11 -2.91
N PRO A 1053 19.98 -34.87 -2.66
CA PRO A 1053 20.06 -36.33 -2.53
C PRO A 1053 20.18 -37.06 -3.88
N VAL A 1054 19.88 -36.39 -4.98
CA VAL A 1054 19.98 -36.90 -6.36
C VAL A 1054 20.51 -35.82 -7.30
N ASN A 1055 21.25 -36.20 -8.32
CA ASN A 1055 21.76 -35.27 -9.33
C ASN A 1055 20.60 -34.69 -10.15
N ARG A 1056 20.32 -33.40 -9.97
CA ARG A 1056 19.21 -32.68 -10.62
C ARG A 1056 19.56 -32.13 -12.00
N GLY A 1057 20.79 -32.31 -12.46
CA GLY A 1057 21.30 -31.68 -13.68
C GLY A 1057 21.85 -30.27 -13.47
N PHE A 1058 22.54 -29.78 -14.48
CA PHE A 1058 23.31 -28.54 -14.44
C PHE A 1058 22.42 -27.30 -14.29
N ALA A 1059 21.39 -27.18 -15.12
CA ALA A 1059 20.48 -26.02 -15.09
C ALA A 1059 19.69 -25.95 -13.78
N ALA A 1060 19.15 -27.08 -13.31
CA ALA A 1060 18.38 -27.13 -12.08
C ALA A 1060 19.24 -26.85 -10.84
N GLY A 1061 20.46 -27.40 -10.78
CA GLY A 1061 21.41 -27.13 -9.69
C GLY A 1061 21.81 -25.66 -9.62
N ASN A 1062 22.17 -25.05 -10.75
CA ASN A 1062 22.46 -23.61 -10.81
C ASN A 1062 21.25 -22.76 -10.42
N ASN A 1063 20.03 -23.14 -10.82
CA ASN A 1063 18.81 -22.44 -10.43
C ASN A 1063 18.56 -22.47 -8.92
N GLN A 1064 18.93 -23.55 -8.21
CA GLN A 1064 18.88 -23.59 -6.74
C GLN A 1064 19.85 -22.58 -6.13
N GLY A 1065 21.05 -22.45 -6.70
CA GLY A 1065 22.02 -21.44 -6.29
C GLY A 1065 21.55 -20.01 -6.58
N ILE A 1066 20.96 -19.77 -7.75
CA ILE A 1066 20.33 -18.48 -8.11
C ILE A 1066 19.21 -18.14 -7.12
N ALA A 1067 18.39 -19.11 -6.74
CA ALA A 1067 17.31 -18.90 -5.78
C ALA A 1067 17.82 -18.51 -4.38
N ALA A 1068 18.99 -19.03 -3.97
CA ALA A 1068 19.63 -18.73 -2.69
C ALA A 1068 20.41 -17.39 -2.68
N ALA A 1069 20.75 -16.84 -3.85
CA ALA A 1069 21.60 -15.67 -4.01
C ALA A 1069 20.96 -14.33 -3.57
N GLN A 1070 21.72 -13.48 -2.87
CA GLN A 1070 21.35 -12.18 -2.31
C GLN A 1070 22.09 -10.97 -2.93
N GLY A 1071 23.19 -11.18 -3.66
CA GLY A 1071 24.04 -10.15 -4.25
C GLY A 1071 23.41 -9.40 -5.43
N ASP A 1072 23.83 -8.15 -5.67
CA ASP A 1072 23.33 -7.30 -6.76
C ASP A 1072 23.75 -7.84 -8.15
N THR A 1073 24.87 -8.57 -8.16
CA THR A 1073 25.39 -9.36 -9.28
C THR A 1073 25.57 -10.81 -8.85
N LEU A 1074 25.40 -11.73 -9.78
CA LEU A 1074 25.61 -13.16 -9.57
C LEU A 1074 26.71 -13.63 -10.51
N VAL A 1075 27.56 -14.55 -10.08
CA VAL A 1075 28.45 -15.28 -10.98
C VAL A 1075 28.07 -16.75 -10.92
N LEU A 1076 27.65 -17.33 -12.05
CA LEU A 1076 27.55 -18.77 -12.19
C LEU A 1076 28.91 -19.29 -12.63
N MET A 1077 29.46 -20.25 -11.91
CA MET A 1077 30.80 -20.77 -12.16
C MET A 1077 30.88 -22.27 -11.92
N ASN A 1078 31.58 -22.99 -12.79
CA ASN A 1078 31.84 -24.41 -12.60
C ASN A 1078 32.90 -24.65 -11.50
N ASN A 1079 32.83 -25.80 -10.85
CA ASN A 1079 33.80 -26.19 -9.82
C ASN A 1079 35.20 -26.53 -10.36
N ASP A 1080 35.40 -26.57 -11.68
CA ASP A 1080 36.67 -26.82 -12.38
C ASP A 1080 37.31 -25.54 -12.94
N VAL A 1081 36.87 -24.38 -12.44
CA VAL A 1081 37.44 -23.07 -12.74
C VAL A 1081 38.40 -22.64 -11.63
N VAL A 1082 39.60 -22.21 -12.02
CA VAL A 1082 40.58 -21.55 -11.15
C VAL A 1082 40.64 -20.08 -11.55
N VAL A 1083 40.15 -19.21 -10.66
CA VAL A 1083 40.14 -17.76 -10.88
C VAL A 1083 41.52 -17.15 -10.62
N THR A 1084 41.80 -15.98 -11.20
CA THR A 1084 43.12 -15.33 -11.16
C THR A 1084 43.04 -13.92 -10.55
N PRO A 1085 44.15 -13.26 -10.21
CA PRO A 1085 44.15 -11.96 -9.55
C PRO A 1085 43.28 -10.88 -10.23
N GLY A 1086 42.28 -10.37 -9.51
CA GLY A 1086 41.40 -9.28 -9.95
C GLY A 1086 40.36 -9.67 -10.99
N TRP A 1087 40.06 -10.96 -11.14
CA TRP A 1087 39.06 -11.47 -12.08
C TRP A 1087 37.69 -10.79 -11.90
N LEU A 1088 37.18 -10.77 -10.66
CA LEU A 1088 35.85 -10.23 -10.36
C LEU A 1088 35.79 -8.71 -10.60
N THR A 1089 36.83 -7.97 -10.24
CA THR A 1089 36.93 -6.52 -10.50
C THR A 1089 36.69 -6.21 -11.96
N ARG A 1090 37.28 -7.01 -12.86
CA ARG A 1090 37.24 -6.77 -14.31
C ARG A 1090 35.90 -7.16 -14.90
N LEU A 1091 35.30 -8.27 -14.46
CA LEU A 1091 33.94 -8.64 -14.83
C LEU A 1091 32.92 -7.56 -14.40
N LEU A 1092 33.03 -7.08 -13.16
CA LEU A 1092 32.18 -6.00 -12.63
C LEU A 1092 32.39 -4.70 -13.42
N ARG A 1093 33.64 -4.32 -13.67
CA ARG A 1093 33.99 -3.13 -14.47
C ARG A 1093 33.37 -3.21 -15.86
N CYS A 1094 33.47 -4.36 -16.53
CA CYS A 1094 32.85 -4.58 -17.84
C CYS A 1094 31.31 -4.41 -17.78
N ALA A 1095 30.65 -5.01 -16.79
CA ALA A 1095 29.19 -4.91 -16.60
C ALA A 1095 28.71 -3.48 -16.30
N GLN A 1096 29.58 -2.64 -15.71
CA GLN A 1096 29.29 -1.25 -15.36
C GLN A 1096 29.49 -0.27 -16.52
N ARG A 1097 30.16 -0.66 -17.62
CA ARG A 1097 30.44 0.24 -18.77
C ARG A 1097 29.17 0.79 -19.42
N ASN A 1098 28.11 -0.01 -19.46
CA ASN A 1098 26.84 0.36 -20.04
C ASN A 1098 25.71 -0.36 -19.29
N PRO A 1099 24.63 0.34 -18.89
CA PRO A 1099 23.50 -0.27 -18.20
C PRO A 1099 22.91 -1.48 -18.93
N LYS A 1100 22.96 -1.51 -20.27
CA LYS A 1100 22.45 -2.63 -21.07
C LYS A 1100 23.28 -3.90 -20.95
N ILE A 1101 24.53 -3.84 -20.52
CA ILE A 1101 25.39 -5.03 -20.36
C ILE A 1101 24.87 -5.82 -19.17
N GLY A 1102 24.21 -6.94 -19.44
CA GLY A 1102 23.55 -7.76 -18.43
C GLY A 1102 24.31 -9.04 -18.10
N VAL A 1103 25.12 -9.54 -19.05
CA VAL A 1103 25.87 -10.80 -18.94
C VAL A 1103 27.31 -10.58 -19.39
N VAL A 1104 28.29 -11.02 -18.60
CA VAL A 1104 29.72 -10.85 -18.89
C VAL A 1104 30.48 -12.16 -18.64
N GLY A 1105 31.33 -12.56 -19.58
CA GLY A 1105 32.23 -13.72 -19.43
C GLY A 1105 33.71 -13.35 -19.49
N PRO A 1106 34.60 -14.10 -18.82
CA PRO A 1106 36.05 -13.97 -18.94
C PRO A 1106 36.61 -14.75 -20.14
N MET A 1107 37.87 -14.48 -20.48
CA MET A 1107 38.72 -15.32 -21.34
C MET A 1107 39.22 -16.55 -20.58
N THR A 1108 39.51 -17.65 -21.28
CA THR A 1108 40.03 -18.89 -20.68
C THR A 1108 40.86 -19.75 -21.64
N ASN A 1109 41.62 -20.74 -21.15
CA ASN A 1109 42.37 -21.71 -21.96
C ASN A 1109 41.45 -22.70 -22.72
N TYR A 1110 40.28 -23.03 -22.17
CA TYR A 1110 39.48 -24.13 -22.67
C TYR A 1110 37.98 -23.80 -22.73
N VAL A 1111 37.50 -23.41 -23.90
CA VAL A 1111 36.07 -23.16 -24.16
C VAL A 1111 35.81 -23.12 -25.67
N SER A 1112 34.54 -23.16 -26.09
CA SER A 1112 34.18 -22.90 -27.49
C SER A 1112 33.97 -21.40 -27.76
N GLY A 1113 34.43 -20.94 -28.93
CA GLY A 1113 34.19 -19.58 -29.39
C GLY A 1113 35.19 -18.55 -28.86
N PRO A 1114 34.83 -17.25 -28.88
CA PRO A 1114 35.79 -16.15 -28.75
C PRO A 1114 36.35 -15.91 -27.34
N GLN A 1115 35.88 -16.67 -26.33
CA GLN A 1115 36.45 -16.64 -24.98
C GLN A 1115 37.76 -17.46 -24.88
N LYS A 1116 38.13 -18.24 -25.89
CA LYS A 1116 39.31 -19.12 -25.84
C LYS A 1116 40.60 -18.37 -26.18
N VAL A 1117 41.64 -18.59 -25.36
CA VAL A 1117 43.04 -18.23 -25.65
C VAL A 1117 43.78 -19.49 -26.07
N GLU A 1118 44.27 -19.53 -27.32
CA GLU A 1118 44.82 -20.76 -27.92
C GLU A 1118 46.14 -21.24 -27.31
N THR A 1119 47.02 -20.31 -26.93
CA THR A 1119 48.38 -20.63 -26.44
C THR A 1119 48.71 -19.81 -25.20
N PRO A 1120 48.15 -20.15 -24.03
CA PRO A 1120 48.47 -19.45 -22.80
C PRO A 1120 49.90 -19.79 -22.32
N GLY A 1121 50.63 -18.78 -21.84
CA GLY A 1121 52.05 -18.87 -21.48
C GLY A 1121 52.32 -19.38 -20.06
N TYR A 1122 51.64 -20.44 -19.61
CA TYR A 1122 51.88 -21.09 -18.32
C TYR A 1122 51.73 -22.61 -18.42
N ARG A 1123 52.20 -23.35 -17.40
CA ARG A 1123 52.10 -24.81 -17.39
C ARG A 1123 50.66 -25.26 -17.10
N LEU A 1124 49.97 -25.79 -18.10
CA LEU A 1124 48.55 -26.19 -18.00
C LEU A 1124 48.29 -27.36 -17.05
N ASP A 1125 49.28 -28.20 -16.77
CA ASP A 1125 49.20 -29.38 -15.91
C ASP A 1125 49.40 -29.05 -14.42
N THR A 1126 50.28 -28.10 -14.12
CA THR A 1126 50.69 -27.70 -12.76
C THR A 1126 50.13 -26.35 -12.32
N LEU A 1127 49.59 -25.57 -13.27
CA LEU A 1127 49.16 -24.17 -13.13
C LEU A 1127 50.31 -23.21 -12.73
N GLU A 1128 51.56 -23.66 -12.81
CA GLU A 1128 52.72 -22.83 -12.50
C GLU A 1128 52.87 -21.72 -13.56
N GLY A 1129 52.93 -20.48 -13.07
CA GLY A 1129 52.95 -19.27 -13.90
C GLY A 1129 51.57 -18.71 -14.26
N LEU A 1130 50.45 -19.31 -13.81
CA LEU A 1130 49.10 -18.85 -14.14
C LEU A 1130 48.86 -17.39 -13.72
N ASP A 1131 49.21 -17.01 -12.49
CA ASP A 1131 48.99 -15.66 -11.97
C ASP A 1131 49.86 -14.60 -12.68
N ASP A 1132 51.06 -14.96 -13.10
CA ASP A 1132 51.94 -14.08 -13.88
C ASP A 1132 51.35 -13.88 -15.28
N PHE A 1133 51.01 -14.98 -15.96
CA PHE A 1133 50.36 -14.92 -17.27
C PHE A 1133 49.07 -14.10 -17.22
N ALA A 1134 48.20 -14.31 -16.24
CA ALA A 1134 46.94 -13.58 -16.12
C ALA A 1134 47.16 -12.08 -15.89
N ARG A 1135 48.18 -11.69 -15.12
CA ARG A 1135 48.55 -10.28 -14.91
C ARG A 1135 49.09 -9.64 -16.18
N ASP A 1136 49.94 -10.33 -16.92
CA ASP A 1136 50.50 -9.82 -18.18
C ASP A 1136 49.44 -9.75 -19.28
N PHE A 1137 48.59 -10.77 -19.40
CA PHE A 1137 47.45 -10.79 -20.31
C PHE A 1137 46.46 -9.64 -20.02
N ALA A 1138 46.16 -9.40 -18.74
CA ALA A 1138 45.30 -8.28 -18.34
C ALA A 1138 45.94 -6.90 -18.59
N ARG A 1139 47.27 -6.80 -18.59
CA ARG A 1139 48.00 -5.56 -18.93
C ARG A 1139 48.02 -5.33 -20.44
N GLU A 1140 48.26 -6.40 -21.22
CA GLU A 1140 48.26 -6.35 -22.69
C GLU A 1140 46.89 -5.94 -23.23
N HIS A 1141 45.81 -6.46 -22.63
CA HIS A 1141 44.44 -6.19 -23.05
C HIS A 1141 43.69 -5.21 -22.14
N ALA A 1142 44.40 -4.31 -21.44
CA ALA A 1142 43.82 -3.46 -20.41
C ALA A 1142 42.56 -2.72 -20.89
N ASP A 1143 41.46 -2.89 -20.15
CA ASP A 1143 40.14 -2.35 -20.46
C ASP A 1143 39.56 -2.76 -21.84
N GLU A 1144 40.08 -3.78 -22.51
CA GLU A 1144 39.43 -4.36 -23.68
C GLU A 1144 38.23 -5.22 -23.28
N ALA A 1145 37.09 -4.97 -23.92
CA ALA A 1145 35.92 -5.84 -23.85
C ALA A 1145 35.13 -5.69 -25.15
N PHE A 1146 34.45 -6.75 -25.59
CA PHE A 1146 33.69 -6.72 -26.84
C PHE A 1146 32.31 -7.38 -26.67
N PRO A 1147 31.27 -6.86 -27.35
CA PRO A 1147 29.96 -7.47 -27.34
C PRO A 1147 30.00 -8.81 -28.09
N HIS A 1148 29.31 -9.81 -27.55
CA HIS A 1148 29.08 -11.07 -28.24
C HIS A 1148 27.67 -11.57 -27.91
N TRP A 1149 27.02 -12.27 -28.85
CA TRP A 1149 25.63 -12.70 -28.63
C TRP A 1149 25.51 -13.80 -27.57
N ARG A 1150 26.62 -14.47 -27.23
CA ARG A 1150 26.72 -15.60 -26.29
C ARG A 1150 27.88 -15.41 -25.32
N VAL A 1151 27.66 -15.77 -24.06
CA VAL A 1151 28.70 -16.02 -23.06
C VAL A 1151 28.54 -17.46 -22.60
N VAL A 1152 29.63 -18.23 -22.63
CA VAL A 1152 29.62 -19.65 -22.25
C VAL A 1152 29.56 -19.80 -20.74
N GLY A 1153 28.68 -20.67 -20.26
CA GLY A 1153 28.27 -20.80 -18.85
C GLY A 1153 29.27 -21.42 -17.88
N PHE A 1154 30.55 -21.57 -18.23
CA PHE A 1154 31.58 -22.07 -17.31
C PHE A 1154 31.95 -21.05 -16.22
N CYS A 1155 31.85 -19.76 -16.56
CA CYS A 1155 32.00 -18.62 -15.66
C CYS A 1155 31.30 -17.42 -16.30
N MET A 1156 30.18 -16.97 -15.72
CA MET A 1156 29.41 -15.86 -16.24
C MET A 1156 28.89 -14.96 -15.13
N LEU A 1157 29.22 -13.67 -15.18
CA LEU A 1157 28.64 -12.64 -14.33
C LEU A 1157 27.31 -12.18 -14.94
N ILE A 1158 26.27 -12.11 -14.12
CA ILE A 1158 24.90 -11.79 -14.49
C ILE A 1158 24.39 -10.72 -13.53
N LYS A 1159 23.84 -9.62 -14.04
CA LYS A 1159 23.14 -8.65 -13.19
C LYS A 1159 21.82 -9.24 -12.69
N ARG A 1160 21.46 -8.97 -11.44
CA ARG A 1160 20.19 -9.45 -10.86
C ARG A 1160 18.96 -9.08 -11.70
N GLU A 1161 18.95 -7.89 -12.29
CA GLU A 1161 17.88 -7.44 -13.19
C GLU A 1161 17.65 -8.36 -14.40
N VAL A 1162 18.69 -9.06 -14.87
CA VAL A 1162 18.57 -10.03 -15.98
C VAL A 1162 17.80 -11.25 -15.49
N ILE A 1163 18.20 -11.82 -14.34
CA ILE A 1163 17.54 -12.98 -13.73
C ILE A 1163 16.07 -12.68 -13.41
N GLU A 1164 15.78 -11.50 -12.85
CA GLU A 1164 14.41 -11.08 -12.55
C GLU A 1164 13.57 -10.94 -13.83
N LYS A 1165 14.19 -10.52 -14.94
CA LYS A 1165 13.51 -10.31 -16.21
C LYS A 1165 13.27 -11.61 -17.00
N ILE A 1166 14.25 -12.50 -17.05
CA ILE A 1166 14.24 -13.68 -17.95
C ILE A 1166 14.12 -15.02 -17.23
N GLY A 1167 14.25 -15.02 -15.90
CA GLY A 1167 14.32 -16.22 -15.09
C GLY A 1167 15.72 -16.86 -15.09
N GLY A 1168 15.81 -18.12 -14.65
CA GLY A 1168 17.08 -18.87 -14.58
C GLY A 1168 17.44 -19.60 -15.86
N LEU A 1169 18.29 -20.62 -15.74
CA LEU A 1169 18.62 -21.55 -16.82
C LEU A 1169 17.42 -22.47 -17.13
N ASP A 1170 17.26 -22.87 -18.39
CA ASP A 1170 16.15 -23.75 -18.80
C ASP A 1170 16.44 -25.20 -18.40
N GLY A 1171 15.67 -25.73 -17.45
CA GLY A 1171 15.85 -27.08 -16.91
C GLY A 1171 15.76 -28.20 -17.95
N ARG A 1172 15.20 -27.95 -19.14
CA ARG A 1172 15.09 -28.96 -20.22
C ARG A 1172 16.45 -29.43 -20.76
N PHE A 1173 17.51 -28.63 -20.61
CA PHE A 1173 18.85 -29.00 -21.05
C PHE A 1173 19.56 -30.01 -20.12
N GLY A 1174 18.95 -30.34 -18.97
CA GLY A 1174 19.41 -31.46 -18.14
C GLY A 1174 20.84 -31.30 -17.63
N LEU A 1175 21.73 -32.22 -18.04
CA LEU A 1175 23.12 -32.30 -17.58
C LEU A 1175 24.07 -31.22 -18.15
N GLY A 1176 23.59 -30.36 -19.06
CA GLY A 1176 24.36 -29.24 -19.64
C GLY A 1176 24.43 -29.28 -21.16
N ASN A 1177 25.02 -28.24 -21.76
CA ASN A 1177 25.00 -27.86 -23.19
C ASN A 1177 23.71 -27.15 -23.66
N PHE A 1178 23.88 -25.96 -24.26
CA PHE A 1178 22.85 -25.05 -24.82
C PHE A 1178 22.00 -24.25 -23.81
N GLU A 1179 22.11 -24.49 -22.51
CA GLU A 1179 21.45 -23.67 -21.47
C GLU A 1179 21.94 -22.22 -21.43
N ASP A 1180 23.23 -22.02 -21.71
CA ASP A 1180 23.93 -20.74 -21.77
C ASP A 1180 23.64 -20.01 -23.10
N ASP A 1181 23.66 -20.73 -24.23
CA ASP A 1181 23.17 -20.22 -25.52
C ASP A 1181 21.73 -19.70 -25.40
N ASP A 1182 20.86 -20.49 -24.76
CA ASP A 1182 19.47 -20.14 -24.51
C ASP A 1182 19.32 -18.93 -23.57
N PHE A 1183 20.10 -18.89 -22.49
CA PHE A 1183 20.09 -17.81 -21.53
C PHE A 1183 20.53 -16.49 -22.17
N SER A 1184 21.64 -16.48 -22.90
CA SER A 1184 22.12 -15.29 -23.62
C SER A 1184 21.12 -14.80 -24.68
N LEU A 1185 20.47 -15.71 -25.42
CA LEU A 1185 19.44 -15.34 -26.39
C LEU A 1185 18.20 -14.72 -25.73
N ARG A 1186 17.77 -15.25 -24.58
CA ARG A 1186 16.68 -14.65 -23.79
C ARG A 1186 17.06 -13.28 -23.24
N ALA A 1187 18.29 -13.10 -22.75
CA ALA A 1187 18.80 -11.81 -22.30
C ALA A 1187 18.76 -10.77 -23.44
N ALA A 1188 19.22 -11.16 -24.64
CA ALA A 1188 19.17 -10.32 -25.84
C ALA A 1188 17.73 -9.91 -26.23
N LEU A 1189 16.78 -10.85 -26.19
CA LEU A 1189 15.36 -10.55 -26.42
C LEU A 1189 14.78 -9.56 -25.40
N ALA A 1190 15.27 -9.63 -24.16
CA ALA A 1190 14.93 -8.71 -23.07
C ALA A 1190 15.68 -7.38 -23.12
N LYS A 1191 16.47 -7.13 -24.19
CA LYS A 1191 17.26 -5.92 -24.44
C LYS A 1191 18.51 -5.77 -23.57
N PHE A 1192 19.00 -6.86 -22.98
CA PHE A 1192 20.31 -6.92 -22.36
C PHE A 1192 21.37 -7.40 -23.36
N GLU A 1193 22.57 -6.87 -23.24
CA GLU A 1193 23.73 -7.23 -24.05
C GLU A 1193 24.61 -8.23 -23.28
N SER A 1194 25.22 -9.15 -24.02
CA SER A 1194 26.24 -10.07 -23.54
C SER A 1194 27.61 -9.60 -24.02
N TRP A 1195 28.61 -9.63 -23.14
CA TRP A 1195 29.95 -9.10 -23.41
C TRP A 1195 31.03 -10.06 -22.90
N ILE A 1196 32.21 -9.99 -23.54
CA ILE A 1196 33.40 -10.73 -23.10
C ILE A 1196 34.42 -9.71 -22.61
N ALA A 1197 34.85 -9.86 -21.36
CA ALA A 1197 35.91 -9.04 -20.75
C ALA A 1197 37.26 -9.61 -21.16
N ARG A 1198 37.89 -9.01 -22.17
CA ARG A 1198 39.14 -9.51 -22.76
C ARG A 1198 40.33 -9.28 -21.85
N ASP A 1199 40.26 -8.31 -20.95
CA ASP A 1199 41.23 -8.07 -19.89
C ASP A 1199 41.14 -9.04 -18.70
N CYS A 1200 40.14 -9.93 -18.68
CA CYS A 1200 39.92 -10.89 -17.60
C CYS A 1200 40.20 -12.32 -18.06
N TYR A 1201 41.15 -13.01 -17.42
CA TYR A 1201 41.50 -14.39 -17.74
C TYR A 1201 41.27 -15.32 -16.55
N VAL A 1202 40.65 -16.49 -16.76
CA VAL A 1202 40.54 -17.56 -15.75
C VAL A 1202 40.93 -18.90 -16.36
N HIS A 1203 41.49 -19.81 -15.55
CA HIS A 1203 41.79 -21.16 -16.01
C HIS A 1203 40.56 -22.06 -15.87
N HIS A 1204 40.23 -22.82 -16.91
CA HIS A 1204 39.16 -23.81 -16.92
C HIS A 1204 39.77 -25.16 -17.28
N VAL A 1205 39.67 -26.12 -16.36
CA VAL A 1205 40.31 -27.44 -16.52
C VAL A 1205 39.64 -28.25 -17.64
N GLY A 1206 38.33 -28.09 -17.82
CA GLY A 1206 37.58 -28.53 -18.99
C GLY A 1206 36.94 -29.91 -18.87
N SER A 1207 35.61 -29.93 -18.87
CA SER A 1207 34.70 -31.07 -19.15
C SER A 1207 35.05 -32.43 -18.53
N ARG A 1208 35.61 -32.47 -17.31
CA ARG A 1208 35.90 -33.74 -16.63
C ARG A 1208 34.66 -34.47 -16.13
N THR A 1209 33.58 -33.75 -15.84
CA THR A 1209 32.30 -34.35 -15.43
C THR A 1209 31.69 -35.29 -16.49
N PHE A 1210 31.90 -35.03 -17.80
CA PHE A 1210 31.46 -35.94 -18.87
C PHE A 1210 32.41 -37.14 -19.03
N ALA A 1211 33.71 -36.94 -18.79
CA ALA A 1211 34.71 -38.00 -18.84
C ALA A 1211 34.55 -39.00 -17.67
N ASP A 1212 34.26 -38.51 -16.46
CA ASP A 1212 34.10 -39.34 -15.26
C ASP A 1212 32.75 -40.07 -15.21
N LEU A 1213 31.71 -39.55 -15.86
CA LEU A 1213 30.39 -40.17 -15.95
C LEU A 1213 30.25 -41.19 -17.09
N ASN A 1214 31.30 -41.40 -17.90
CA ASN A 1214 31.27 -42.29 -19.07
C ASN A 1214 30.13 -41.96 -20.06
N LEU A 1215 29.73 -40.69 -20.14
CA LEU A 1215 28.63 -40.21 -20.97
C LEU A 1215 29.13 -39.76 -22.34
N ASP A 1216 28.45 -40.15 -23.41
CA ASP A 1216 28.77 -39.68 -24.75
C ASP A 1216 28.44 -38.19 -24.90
N TYR A 1217 29.48 -37.36 -24.81
CA TYR A 1217 29.40 -35.91 -24.96
C TYR A 1217 28.74 -35.49 -26.29
N ARG A 1218 28.95 -36.27 -27.36
CA ARG A 1218 28.36 -36.00 -28.68
C ARG A 1218 26.86 -36.27 -28.68
N GLU A 1219 26.43 -37.34 -28.02
CA GLU A 1219 25.02 -37.66 -27.86
C GLU A 1219 24.27 -36.58 -27.05
N SER A 1220 24.88 -36.09 -25.96
CA SER A 1220 24.32 -34.98 -25.17
C SER A 1220 24.17 -33.70 -25.99
N LEU A 1221 25.19 -33.32 -26.77
CA LEU A 1221 25.14 -32.16 -27.66
C LEU A 1221 24.06 -32.31 -28.74
N GLU A 1222 23.94 -33.47 -29.37
CA GLU A 1222 22.91 -33.71 -30.39
C GLU A 1222 21.50 -33.69 -29.82
N LYS A 1223 21.31 -34.26 -28.62
CA LYS A 1223 20.03 -34.22 -27.88
C LYS A 1223 19.64 -32.78 -27.56
N ASN A 1224 20.53 -32.00 -26.95
CA ASN A 1224 20.24 -30.64 -26.53
C ASN A 1224 20.13 -29.66 -27.72
N TRP A 1225 20.82 -29.94 -28.82
CA TRP A 1225 20.61 -29.22 -30.08
C TRP A 1225 19.19 -29.38 -30.60
N ARG A 1226 18.58 -30.57 -30.51
CA ARG A 1226 17.18 -30.79 -30.89
C ARG A 1226 16.24 -29.97 -29.98
N ILE A 1227 16.52 -29.91 -28.68
CA ILE A 1227 15.75 -29.09 -27.71
C ILE A 1227 15.85 -27.60 -28.08
N PHE A 1228 17.06 -27.11 -28.34
CA PHE A 1228 17.30 -25.72 -28.73
C PHE A 1228 16.59 -25.37 -30.04
N LYS A 1229 16.71 -26.22 -31.09
CA LYS A 1229 16.01 -26.02 -32.37
C LYS A 1229 14.49 -25.97 -32.20
N ASN A 1230 13.94 -26.87 -31.39
CA ASN A 1230 12.49 -26.92 -31.14
C ASN A 1230 12.01 -25.67 -30.38
N LYS A 1231 12.75 -25.24 -29.36
CA LYS A 1231 12.42 -24.04 -28.57
C LYS A 1231 12.41 -22.79 -29.43
N TRP A 1232 13.41 -22.63 -30.29
CA TRP A 1232 13.62 -21.43 -31.10
C TRP A 1232 13.08 -21.52 -32.52
N ARG A 1233 12.40 -22.62 -32.87
CA ARG A 1233 11.80 -22.90 -34.19
C ARG A 1233 12.80 -22.78 -35.34
N LEU A 1234 14.01 -23.30 -35.13
CA LEU A 1234 15.02 -23.39 -36.18
C LEU A 1234 14.68 -24.53 -37.15
N PRO A 1235 15.04 -24.44 -38.45
CA PRO A 1235 14.74 -25.51 -39.41
C PRO A 1235 15.34 -26.85 -38.97
N ALA A 1236 14.54 -27.92 -39.07
CA ALA A 1236 14.94 -29.25 -38.59
C ALA A 1236 16.23 -29.77 -39.27
N ALA A 1237 16.46 -29.37 -40.52
CA ALA A 1237 17.61 -29.75 -41.33
C ALA A 1237 18.94 -29.10 -40.93
N VAL A 1238 18.96 -28.09 -40.03
CA VAL A 1238 20.22 -27.44 -39.62
C VAL A 1238 21.08 -28.40 -38.79
N PRO A 1239 22.29 -28.76 -39.27
CA PRO A 1239 23.22 -29.62 -38.54
C PRO A 1239 23.80 -28.91 -37.31
N LEU A 1240 24.17 -29.69 -36.30
CA LEU A 1240 24.97 -29.20 -35.17
C LEU A 1240 26.28 -28.58 -35.68
N GLY A 1241 26.66 -27.41 -35.15
CA GLY A 1241 27.87 -26.69 -35.56
C GLY A 1241 27.71 -25.78 -36.79
N THR A 1242 26.51 -25.67 -37.36
CA THR A 1242 26.23 -24.74 -38.47
C THR A 1242 25.86 -23.35 -37.93
N SER A 1243 26.39 -22.28 -38.54
CA SER A 1243 26.02 -20.91 -38.19
C SER A 1243 24.56 -20.61 -38.57
N VAL A 1244 23.81 -19.98 -37.67
CA VAL A 1244 22.38 -19.68 -37.84
C VAL A 1244 22.14 -18.18 -37.65
N ASP A 1245 21.40 -17.55 -38.56
CA ASP A 1245 20.97 -16.15 -38.38
C ASP A 1245 19.87 -16.05 -37.32
N LEU A 1246 20.22 -15.48 -36.16
CA LEU A 1246 19.30 -15.26 -35.05
C LEU A 1246 18.51 -13.94 -35.15
N THR A 1247 18.78 -13.10 -36.16
CA THR A 1247 18.11 -11.80 -36.35
C THR A 1247 16.57 -11.91 -36.39
N PRO A 1248 15.95 -12.89 -37.06
CA PRO A 1248 14.50 -13.04 -37.07
C PRO A 1248 13.92 -13.30 -35.67
N ILE A 1249 14.64 -14.07 -34.84
CA ILE A 1249 14.23 -14.35 -33.45
C ILE A 1249 14.31 -13.07 -32.63
N LEU A 1250 15.44 -12.35 -32.71
CA LEU A 1250 15.70 -11.13 -31.95
C LEU A 1250 14.70 -9.99 -32.23
N ARG A 1251 14.13 -9.94 -33.44
CA ARG A 1251 13.06 -8.98 -33.78
C ARG A 1251 11.75 -9.23 -33.03
N GLY A 1252 11.49 -10.46 -32.57
CA GLY A 1252 10.24 -10.88 -31.95
C GLY A 1252 10.01 -10.39 -30.51
N GLY A 1253 11.05 -9.86 -29.86
CA GLY A 1253 11.01 -9.36 -28.48
C GLY A 1253 10.81 -10.44 -27.41
N PHE A 1254 11.03 -10.08 -26.14
CA PHE A 1254 10.79 -10.98 -25.01
C PHE A 1254 9.29 -11.18 -24.75
N LYS A 1255 8.85 -12.42 -24.50
CA LYS A 1255 7.46 -12.83 -24.28
C LYS A 1255 7.38 -13.76 -23.06
N ALA A 1256 6.20 -13.89 -22.44
CA ALA A 1256 6.00 -14.72 -21.25
C ALA A 1256 6.52 -16.17 -21.41
N ARG A 1257 6.31 -16.78 -22.57
CA ARG A 1257 6.81 -18.14 -22.90
C ARG A 1257 8.34 -18.29 -22.90
N HIS A 1258 9.09 -17.18 -22.92
CA HIS A 1258 10.55 -17.19 -22.85
C HIS A 1258 11.05 -17.14 -21.40
N TYR A 1259 10.20 -16.84 -20.41
CA TYR A 1259 10.60 -16.83 -19.02
C TYR A 1259 10.81 -18.27 -18.50
N CYS A 1260 11.94 -18.54 -17.85
CA CYS A 1260 12.25 -19.84 -17.26
C CYS A 1260 12.28 -19.70 -15.72
N ALA A 1261 11.24 -20.20 -15.05
CA ALA A 1261 11.18 -20.16 -13.58
C ALA A 1261 12.39 -20.88 -12.96
N TYR A 1262 12.92 -20.32 -11.87
CA TYR A 1262 14.09 -20.83 -11.15
C TYR A 1262 13.81 -21.02 -9.65
N ARG A 1263 12.60 -20.68 -9.21
CA ARG A 1263 12.08 -20.90 -7.86
C ARG A 1263 10.96 -21.92 -7.88
#